data_AF-A0A6P6W143-F1
#
_entry.id   AF-A0A6P6W143-F1
#
_cell.length_a   1.000
_cell.length_b   1.000
_cell.length_c   1.000
_cell.angle_alpha   90.00
_cell.angle_beta   90.00
_cell.angle_gamma   90.00
#
_symmetry.space_group_name_H-M   'P 1'
#
loop_
_entity.id
_entity.type
_entity.pdbx_description
1 polymer ?
#
loop_
_entity_poly.entity_id
_entity_poly.type
_entity_poly.pdbx_seq_one_letter_code
_entity_poly.pdbx_strand_id
1 'polypeptide(L)'
;MSFVHAKCTVDERKDLWTSLLHDKPTLLPWCIGGDFNVILAAHEKRGGRPFAIAEGVDFMNFMEEAEVFDVGFSGSKFTWSNNRRSRAQISKRLDRFLVNGSCLDFSNDISVLHLARHPSDHAPLKVSFATRSDNKPRPFRFLNVWTSKPDLLEVIRHVWKQDVGGPPLRVLCSKLLATRRAIQSWNKQHFGNIFDVVRSSEMAVQRAEELLDHDYSEECQIELNKAQAELRYSMSIEEQYWRQKARVKWLRHGDRNTRYFHAVVRQRRAQGMIHRIKKSNGAWVEKDDDIASEATAYFNDLFTGSLESSTDMLHLIPHLVTEEDNGKLEALPSIEEVYGVIKLMDGESAAGPDGFTGKFFTFAWEVIAQDVYNAVLSFFCGAELPRFITSTSIILIPKTPNPQEFSQFRPISLCNFFNKVLSRILTDRMACLLPKIISPHQTGFVKGRNITENFLLAQEMVSSMGKKNRGGNVLMKLDMSKAYDRMSWGHIINILRRFGFGEIFIDLIWRLLSNVWFSIIINGSSYGFFKSSRGLRQGDPLSPALFIIGFEVLSRGLNNLTMQSRFLGFKVPYRCPTITHLAFADDVLIFTNGSSSSLKAIMQVLQAYQRCSGQLINVQKSCYLVHPSMPPARRRVIERITRFAWQSFPIRYLGFPLYSGRCKSSYFGEVCQSILGRILSWKSRLLSFGGKIVLIKHVLASMPMHLMSAAVIPAKVFKIIESSCSNFLWRSSTDDSKFHWIRWSHLCYPVEEGGVGFRRLRDVYQAFSCKLWWNFRTGSSLWASFMKAKYCGSLHPCQIELRTTDSAIWRRMINVSRQVELSMLWDGACHFWYDNWLGSGALFLHAKVIPNLSFQNFITNGHWNINLLHSTMPSEKLTSILAHPVPEEGREVEVFWMPTISGKFSLQSAFGDVRQTRHKSMAFTYIWHLQIPWKVSFFMLRLFLRRLPLPDRLGKLGFQLPSKCFCCSSASVESIEHLFANGHIASVVWNYFGGLCGFRCPGSFLRPRIVGWWLRLHDSETRRLIDRILPSVLCWQIWKARNKAMFEGVQMQSSAICKNIFSEIQSMVGIHFKQELQLQSFHHLYDRSHVSVGRIAYKLVRWEIKETGRLILNTDGCSKGNPGVGGGGGVLRDSFGVPVIAFSAYLGQTTSLRAETWALLIGLQTCKNRGFENIRVQSDSLLLVEIIQQRIQCPWEIRREIRQILKLLEDPAHLSHCYREANTVADALSNVGTSHPHQQVKIYDSFTMLPRVARGAIFLDKLGLPSVRKIRRL
;
A
#
# COMPACT_ATOMS: atom_id res chain seq x y z
N MET A 1 -28.55 16.96 -29.56
CA MET A 1 -28.75 17.28 -28.13
C MET A 1 -30.07 16.65 -27.71
N SER A 2 -30.14 15.97 -26.57
CA SER A 2 -31.36 15.30 -26.09
C SER A 2 -31.90 16.01 -24.85
N PHE A 3 -33.21 16.22 -24.77
CA PHE A 3 -33.85 16.80 -23.59
C PHE A 3 -34.65 15.74 -22.84
N VAL A 4 -34.53 15.71 -21.51
CA VAL A 4 -35.08 14.64 -20.68
C VAL A 4 -36.05 15.18 -19.64
N HIS A 5 -37.18 14.49 -19.49
CA HIS A 5 -38.06 14.58 -18.33
C HIS A 5 -38.38 13.16 -17.85
N ALA A 6 -37.66 12.66 -16.86
CA ALA A 6 -37.85 11.31 -16.35
C ALA A 6 -39.05 11.21 -15.39
N LYS A 7 -39.63 10.02 -15.25
CA LYS A 7 -40.72 9.74 -14.28
C LYS A 7 -40.18 9.61 -12.85
N CYS A 8 -41.07 9.64 -11.86
CA CYS A 8 -40.68 9.60 -10.45
C CYS A 8 -40.39 8.18 -9.92
N THR A 9 -40.97 7.15 -10.53
CA THR A 9 -40.81 5.76 -10.08
C THR A 9 -39.61 5.08 -10.76
N VAL A 10 -39.01 4.09 -10.07
CA VAL A 10 -37.81 3.40 -10.59
C VAL A 10 -38.14 2.60 -11.86
N ASP A 11 -39.31 1.98 -11.93
CA ASP A 11 -39.65 1.11 -13.04
C ASP A 11 -39.96 1.92 -14.31
N GLU A 12 -40.74 3.00 -14.21
CA GLU A 12 -41.03 3.88 -15.36
C GLU A 12 -39.78 4.62 -15.89
N ARG A 13 -38.78 4.88 -15.04
CA ARG A 13 -37.52 5.49 -15.50
C ARG A 13 -36.68 4.55 -16.34
N LYS A 14 -36.75 3.24 -16.10
CA LYS A 14 -35.97 2.25 -16.88
C LYS A 14 -36.34 2.30 -18.35
N ASP A 15 -37.63 2.42 -18.66
CA ASP A 15 -38.10 2.50 -20.04
C ASP A 15 -37.48 3.70 -20.78
N LEU A 16 -37.45 4.87 -20.13
CA LEU A 16 -36.79 6.07 -20.66
C LEU A 16 -35.27 5.86 -20.86
N TRP A 17 -34.60 5.22 -19.90
CA TRP A 17 -33.17 4.90 -20.03
C TRP A 17 -32.90 4.01 -21.23
N THR A 18 -33.73 2.99 -21.43
CA THR A 18 -33.65 2.09 -22.59
C THR A 18 -33.86 2.85 -23.89
N SER A 19 -34.87 3.72 -23.98
CA SER A 19 -35.09 4.55 -25.18
C SER A 19 -33.90 5.47 -25.49
N LEU A 20 -33.36 6.16 -24.49
CA LEU A 20 -32.18 7.02 -24.69
C LEU A 20 -30.93 6.23 -25.13
N LEU A 21 -30.81 4.96 -24.76
CA LEU A 21 -29.72 4.10 -25.21
C LEU A 21 -29.89 3.64 -26.66
N HIS A 22 -31.13 3.43 -27.11
CA HIS A 22 -31.42 3.21 -28.53
C HIS A 22 -31.07 4.42 -29.38
N ASP A 23 -31.31 5.64 -28.87
CA ASP A 23 -31.03 6.90 -29.55
C ASP A 23 -29.56 7.36 -29.44
N LYS A 24 -28.69 6.58 -28.78
CA LYS A 24 -27.30 6.93 -28.54
C LYS A 24 -26.53 7.04 -29.88
N PRO A 25 -25.97 8.22 -30.23
CA PRO A 25 -25.14 8.34 -31.42
C PRO A 25 -23.77 7.67 -31.23
N THR A 26 -23.30 6.96 -32.26
CA THR A 26 -22.08 6.14 -32.21
C THR A 26 -20.79 6.95 -32.28
N LEU A 27 -20.76 8.04 -33.05
CA LEU A 27 -19.54 8.83 -33.31
C LEU A 27 -19.71 10.34 -33.05
N LEU A 28 -20.94 10.84 -32.92
CA LEU A 28 -21.21 12.28 -32.81
C LEU A 28 -21.15 12.79 -31.35
N PRO A 29 -20.83 14.09 -31.14
CA PRO A 29 -21.07 14.77 -29.89
C PRO A 29 -22.50 14.57 -29.39
N TRP A 30 -22.65 14.04 -28.19
CA TRP A 30 -23.94 13.84 -27.55
C TRP A 30 -23.97 14.52 -26.20
N CYS A 31 -25.01 15.31 -26.00
CA CYS A 31 -25.20 16.10 -24.80
C CYS A 31 -26.70 15.99 -24.43
N ILE A 32 -26.98 15.63 -23.18
CA ILE A 32 -28.31 15.27 -22.64
C ILE A 32 -28.63 16.22 -21.48
N GLY A 33 -29.71 16.98 -21.55
CA GLY A 33 -30.08 17.97 -20.53
C GLY A 33 -31.52 17.86 -20.07
N GLY A 34 -31.80 18.06 -18.78
CA GLY A 34 -33.17 18.16 -18.29
C GLY A 34 -33.36 17.57 -16.90
N ASP A 35 -34.62 17.28 -16.55
CA ASP A 35 -35.03 16.73 -15.26
C ASP A 35 -34.97 15.20 -15.28
N PHE A 36 -34.07 14.61 -14.50
CA PHE A 36 -33.91 13.17 -14.41
C PHE A 36 -34.71 12.54 -13.25
N ASN A 37 -35.41 13.34 -12.43
CA ASN A 37 -36.22 12.89 -11.29
C ASN A 37 -35.52 11.92 -10.31
N VAL A 38 -34.19 11.93 -10.30
CA VAL A 38 -33.35 10.99 -9.55
C VAL A 38 -32.11 11.68 -9.01
N ILE A 39 -31.69 11.27 -7.81
CA ILE A 39 -30.47 11.76 -7.16
C ILE A 39 -29.43 10.65 -7.11
N LEU A 40 -28.16 11.03 -7.23
CA LEU A 40 -27.01 10.12 -7.23
C LEU A 40 -26.38 9.98 -5.85
N ALA A 41 -26.54 10.98 -4.99
CA ALA A 41 -25.89 11.00 -3.69
C ALA A 41 -26.74 11.64 -2.59
N ALA A 42 -26.48 11.24 -1.35
CA ALA A 42 -27.19 11.77 -0.18
C ALA A 42 -27.06 13.30 -0.05
N HIS A 43 -25.93 13.87 -0.47
CA HIS A 43 -25.69 15.30 -0.40
C HIS A 43 -26.50 16.12 -1.43
N GLU A 44 -27.10 15.47 -2.43
CA GLU A 44 -27.96 16.10 -3.44
C GLU A 44 -29.41 16.25 -2.97
N LYS A 45 -29.73 15.86 -1.72
CA LYS A 45 -31.04 16.02 -1.10
C LYS A 45 -30.93 16.72 0.24
N ARG A 46 -31.93 17.53 0.55
CA ARG A 46 -32.16 18.12 1.88
C ARG A 46 -33.62 17.90 2.28
N GLY A 47 -33.84 17.43 3.50
CA GLY A 47 -35.18 17.16 4.04
C GLY A 47 -35.79 15.81 3.63
N GLY A 48 -36.87 15.42 4.30
CA GLY A 48 -37.59 14.16 4.05
C GLY A 48 -36.85 12.89 4.47
N ARG A 49 -37.24 11.73 3.90
CA ARG A 49 -36.61 10.43 4.16
C ARG A 49 -35.14 10.42 3.68
N PRO A 50 -34.19 9.83 4.43
CA PRO A 50 -32.82 9.66 3.98
C PRO A 50 -32.73 8.94 2.63
N PHE A 51 -31.81 9.36 1.78
CA PHE A 51 -31.56 8.74 0.47
C PHE A 51 -31.18 7.26 0.64
N ALA A 52 -31.96 6.37 0.01
CA ALA A 52 -31.60 4.96 -0.11
C ALA A 52 -30.82 4.76 -1.41
N ILE A 53 -29.66 4.11 -1.34
CA ILE A 53 -28.75 3.92 -2.48
C ILE A 53 -29.47 3.28 -3.68
N ALA A 54 -30.41 2.36 -3.42
CA ALA A 54 -31.18 1.68 -4.46
C ALA A 54 -31.97 2.64 -5.37
N GLU A 55 -32.31 3.84 -4.89
CA GLU A 55 -33.12 4.84 -5.63
C GLU A 55 -32.39 5.48 -6.83
N GLY A 56 -31.05 5.42 -6.87
CA GLY A 56 -30.26 6.02 -7.96
C GLY A 56 -29.45 5.02 -8.79
N VAL A 57 -29.53 3.71 -8.47
CA VAL A 57 -28.73 2.68 -9.15
C VAL A 57 -29.09 2.57 -10.64
N ASP A 58 -30.37 2.68 -10.99
CA ASP A 58 -30.87 2.65 -12.36
C ASP A 58 -30.23 3.75 -13.22
N PHE A 59 -30.31 4.99 -12.76
CA PHE A 59 -29.78 6.15 -13.49
C PHE A 59 -28.25 6.11 -13.60
N MET A 60 -27.56 5.66 -12.54
CA MET A 60 -26.12 5.46 -12.59
C MET A 60 -25.70 4.46 -13.66
N ASN A 61 -26.47 3.38 -13.82
CA ASN A 61 -26.17 2.41 -14.86
C ASN A 61 -26.44 3.00 -16.26
N PHE A 62 -27.54 3.73 -16.45
CA PHE A 62 -27.82 4.45 -17.70
C PHE A 62 -26.65 5.33 -18.13
N MET A 63 -26.13 6.17 -17.23
CA MET A 63 -25.01 7.07 -17.54
C MET A 63 -23.76 6.30 -18.00
N GLU A 64 -23.49 5.16 -17.38
CA GLU A 64 -22.39 4.28 -17.76
C GLU A 64 -22.59 3.67 -19.15
N GLU A 65 -23.81 3.19 -19.44
CA GLU A 65 -24.20 2.59 -20.72
C GLU A 65 -24.11 3.60 -21.87
N ALA A 66 -24.64 4.79 -21.61
CA ALA A 66 -24.65 5.93 -22.52
C ALA A 66 -23.25 6.54 -22.71
N GLU A 67 -22.28 6.17 -21.87
CA GLU A 67 -20.93 6.76 -21.79
C GLU A 67 -20.93 8.27 -21.60
N VAL A 68 -21.98 8.77 -20.94
CA VAL A 68 -22.16 10.18 -20.61
C VAL A 68 -21.79 10.44 -19.16
N PHE A 69 -21.32 11.64 -18.88
CA PHE A 69 -21.01 12.08 -17.52
C PHE A 69 -21.55 13.48 -17.28
N ASP A 70 -21.87 13.73 -16.01
CA ASP A 70 -22.29 15.03 -15.53
C ASP A 70 -21.12 16.03 -15.66
N VAL A 71 -21.34 17.12 -16.39
CA VAL A 71 -20.34 18.18 -16.61
C VAL A 71 -19.98 18.90 -15.30
N GLY A 72 -20.81 18.75 -14.26
CA GLY A 72 -20.74 19.57 -13.06
C GLY A 72 -21.58 20.83 -13.21
N PHE A 73 -21.54 21.70 -12.21
CA PHE A 73 -22.34 22.93 -12.23
C PHE A 73 -21.79 24.03 -11.32
N SER A 74 -22.18 25.25 -11.61
CA SER A 74 -22.03 26.44 -10.76
C SER A 74 -23.41 26.94 -10.29
N GLY A 75 -23.51 27.53 -9.09
CA GLY A 75 -24.77 28.08 -8.57
C GLY A 75 -25.42 27.28 -7.44
N SER A 76 -26.75 27.37 -7.30
CA SER A 76 -27.50 26.69 -6.23
C SER A 76 -27.31 25.18 -6.28
N LYS A 77 -27.02 24.55 -5.14
CA LYS A 77 -26.81 23.09 -5.06
C LYS A 77 -28.04 22.27 -5.49
N PHE A 78 -29.22 22.77 -5.17
CA PHE A 78 -30.48 22.10 -5.44
C PHE A 78 -31.16 22.79 -6.61
N THR A 79 -31.58 22.00 -7.58
CA THR A 79 -32.31 22.50 -8.75
C THR A 79 -33.80 22.48 -8.50
N TRP A 80 -34.32 21.56 -7.67
CA TRP A 80 -35.73 21.46 -7.32
C TRP A 80 -36.02 21.69 -5.82
N SER A 81 -37.19 22.26 -5.50
CA SER A 81 -37.72 22.29 -4.13
C SER A 81 -39.25 22.20 -4.10
N ASN A 82 -39.81 21.40 -3.20
CA ASN A 82 -41.27 21.31 -3.03
C ASN A 82 -41.94 22.59 -2.44
N ASN A 83 -41.19 23.66 -2.23
CA ASN A 83 -41.60 24.95 -1.66
C ASN A 83 -42.45 24.89 -0.37
N ARG A 84 -42.42 23.77 0.36
CA ARG A 84 -43.12 23.62 1.66
C ARG A 84 -42.30 24.26 2.77
N ARG A 85 -42.99 24.69 3.84
CA ARG A 85 -42.35 25.37 4.97
C ARG A 85 -41.73 24.39 5.96
N SER A 86 -40.64 24.82 6.62
CA SER A 86 -40.03 24.16 7.79
C SER A 86 -39.64 22.69 7.55
N ARG A 87 -39.97 21.76 8.46
CA ARG A 87 -39.59 20.34 8.42
C ARG A 87 -40.15 19.57 7.20
N ALA A 88 -41.17 20.10 6.55
CA ALA A 88 -41.75 19.52 5.33
C ALA A 88 -41.03 19.96 4.04
N GLN A 89 -40.08 20.90 4.13
CA GLN A 89 -39.29 21.36 3.00
C GLN A 89 -38.36 20.24 2.52
N ILE A 90 -38.45 19.94 1.23
CA ILE A 90 -37.58 18.98 0.55
C ILE A 90 -36.98 19.69 -0.66
N SER A 91 -35.66 19.64 -0.78
CA SER A 91 -34.94 20.13 -1.96
C SER A 91 -34.04 19.04 -2.51
N LYS A 92 -33.97 18.93 -3.84
CA LYS A 92 -33.21 17.89 -4.56
C LYS A 92 -32.45 18.51 -5.74
N ARG A 93 -31.40 17.84 -6.20
CA ARG A 93 -30.78 18.10 -7.51
C ARG A 93 -31.29 17.06 -8.51
N LEU A 94 -32.29 17.45 -9.29
CA LEU A 94 -32.94 16.57 -10.27
C LEU A 94 -32.50 16.90 -11.70
N ASP A 95 -32.22 18.18 -11.95
CA ASP A 95 -31.86 18.69 -13.26
C ASP A 95 -30.34 18.58 -13.50
N ARG A 96 -29.95 18.03 -14.67
CA ARG A 96 -28.54 17.80 -15.03
C ARG A 96 -28.27 18.08 -16.49
N PHE A 97 -26.99 18.24 -16.79
CA PHE A 97 -26.46 18.25 -18.15
C PHE A 97 -25.33 17.21 -18.25
N LEU A 98 -25.54 16.19 -19.07
CA LEU A 98 -24.64 15.06 -19.28
C LEU A 98 -24.02 15.16 -20.67
N VAL A 99 -22.76 14.79 -20.83
CA VAL A 99 -22.06 14.82 -22.13
C VAL A 99 -21.26 13.54 -22.35
N ASN A 100 -21.16 13.10 -23.61
CA ASN A 100 -20.28 12.00 -24.01
C ASN A 100 -18.84 12.49 -24.25
N GLY A 101 -17.93 11.54 -24.54
CA GLY A 101 -16.52 11.86 -24.80
C GLY A 101 -16.32 12.82 -25.97
N SER A 102 -17.05 12.62 -27.08
CA SER A 102 -16.95 13.44 -28.29
C SER A 102 -17.42 14.88 -28.07
N CYS A 103 -18.39 15.14 -27.19
CA CYS A 103 -18.88 16.48 -26.84
C CYS A 103 -17.79 17.32 -26.14
N LEU A 104 -16.85 16.70 -25.39
CA LEU A 104 -15.68 17.40 -24.82
C LEU A 104 -14.54 17.66 -25.83
N ASP A 105 -14.46 16.89 -26.91
CA ASP A 105 -13.42 17.09 -27.93
C ASP A 105 -13.78 18.29 -28.83
N PHE A 106 -15.08 18.59 -28.98
CA PHE A 106 -15.59 19.75 -29.72
C PHE A 106 -15.43 21.08 -28.96
N SER A 107 -15.59 21.07 -27.63
CA SER A 107 -15.42 22.25 -26.79
C SER A 107 -14.64 21.89 -25.53
N ASN A 108 -13.46 22.51 -25.36
CA ASN A 108 -12.61 22.34 -24.19
C ASN A 108 -13.20 22.98 -22.91
N ASP A 109 -14.32 23.69 -23.01
CA ASP A 109 -14.88 24.51 -21.93
C ASP A 109 -16.43 24.51 -22.00
N ILE A 110 -17.04 23.44 -21.48
CA ILE A 110 -18.49 23.33 -21.27
C ILE A 110 -18.78 23.69 -19.83
N SER A 111 -19.64 24.67 -19.59
CA SER A 111 -20.05 25.08 -18.24
C SER A 111 -21.57 25.07 -18.07
N VAL A 112 -22.01 24.74 -16.86
CA VAL A 112 -23.43 24.68 -16.48
C VAL A 112 -23.66 25.58 -15.27
N LEU A 113 -24.61 26.51 -15.37
CA LEU A 113 -25.00 27.42 -14.31
C LEU A 113 -26.46 27.19 -13.91
N HIS A 114 -26.70 26.87 -12.64
CA HIS A 114 -28.04 26.84 -12.04
C HIS A 114 -28.50 28.27 -11.75
N LEU A 115 -29.53 28.73 -12.45
CA LEU A 115 -30.16 30.03 -12.26
C LEU A 115 -31.16 30.01 -11.09
N ALA A 116 -31.71 31.18 -10.75
CA ALA A 116 -32.69 31.31 -9.67
C ALA A 116 -34.00 30.58 -10.03
N ARG A 117 -34.59 29.89 -9.05
CA ARG A 117 -35.87 29.15 -9.13
C ARG A 117 -37.09 30.08 -9.10
N HIS A 118 -37.08 31.20 -9.82
CA HIS A 118 -38.19 32.15 -9.76
C HIS A 118 -38.89 32.25 -11.13
N PRO A 119 -40.20 31.95 -11.26
CA PRO A 119 -41.15 31.48 -10.23
C PRO A 119 -41.29 29.95 -10.09
N SER A 120 -40.48 29.15 -10.80
CA SER A 120 -40.58 27.68 -10.86
C SER A 120 -40.11 26.98 -9.58
N ASP A 121 -40.62 25.77 -9.30
CA ASP A 121 -40.03 24.90 -8.29
C ASP A 121 -38.70 24.25 -8.75
N HIS A 122 -38.38 24.34 -10.04
CA HIS A 122 -37.10 23.99 -10.67
C HIS A 122 -36.21 25.22 -10.98
N ALA A 123 -34.90 24.97 -11.09
CA ALA A 123 -33.88 25.96 -11.42
C ALA A 123 -33.54 25.85 -12.91
N PRO A 124 -33.65 26.92 -13.70
CA PRO A 124 -33.20 26.89 -15.08
C PRO A 124 -31.69 26.60 -15.16
N LEU A 125 -31.27 25.80 -16.15
CA LEU A 125 -29.88 25.49 -16.42
C LEU A 125 -29.38 26.36 -17.59
N LYS A 126 -28.42 27.26 -17.34
CA LYS A 126 -27.67 27.97 -18.40
C LYS A 126 -26.44 27.15 -18.77
N VAL A 127 -26.42 26.60 -19.97
CA VAL A 127 -25.28 25.85 -20.52
C VAL A 127 -24.51 26.75 -21.48
N SER A 128 -23.19 26.82 -21.34
CA SER A 128 -22.32 27.62 -22.22
C SER A 128 -21.22 26.75 -22.81
N PHE A 129 -20.95 26.93 -24.11
CA PHE A 129 -19.88 26.28 -24.84
C PHE A 129 -18.86 27.35 -25.25
N ALA A 130 -17.59 27.20 -24.87
CA ALA A 130 -16.52 28.08 -25.31
C ALA A 130 -15.40 27.30 -26.01
N THR A 131 -14.92 27.82 -27.13
CA THR A 131 -13.75 27.32 -27.86
C THR A 131 -12.54 28.17 -27.47
N ARG A 132 -11.73 27.70 -26.52
CA ARG A 132 -10.46 28.36 -26.20
C ARG A 132 -9.39 28.01 -27.24
N SER A 133 -8.79 29.03 -27.85
CA SER A 133 -7.49 28.94 -28.52
C SER A 133 -6.39 28.88 -27.46
N ASP A 134 -5.75 27.73 -27.31
CA ASP A 134 -4.80 27.42 -26.24
C ASP A 134 -3.38 27.97 -26.55
N ASN A 135 -3.27 29.28 -26.81
CA ASN A 135 -2.01 29.95 -27.17
C ASN A 135 -1.11 30.28 -25.94
N LYS A 136 -1.46 29.85 -24.73
CA LYS A 136 -0.66 30.15 -23.52
C LYS A 136 0.53 29.17 -23.42
N PRO A 137 1.77 29.66 -23.16
CA PRO A 137 2.95 28.81 -23.05
C PRO A 137 2.82 27.82 -21.88
N ARG A 138 2.97 26.52 -22.17
CA ARG A 138 2.85 25.46 -21.17
C ARG A 138 4.16 25.32 -20.38
N PRO A 139 4.09 25.19 -19.04
CA PRO A 139 5.30 25.02 -18.22
C PRO A 139 5.97 23.67 -18.52
N PHE A 140 7.31 23.67 -18.52
CA PHE A 140 8.11 22.45 -18.65
C PHE A 140 7.79 21.47 -17.51
N ARG A 141 7.65 20.19 -17.85
CA ARG A 141 7.51 19.09 -16.88
C ARG A 141 8.22 17.86 -17.42
N PHE A 142 9.07 17.27 -16.59
CA PHE A 142 9.78 16.05 -16.94
C PHE A 142 8.83 14.87 -17.17
N LEU A 143 8.90 14.25 -18.34
CA LEU A 143 8.10 13.07 -18.68
C LEU A 143 8.89 11.80 -18.36
N ASN A 144 8.29 10.87 -17.62
CA ASN A 144 8.96 9.65 -17.20
C ASN A 144 9.32 8.75 -18.40
N VAL A 145 8.57 8.85 -19.49
CA VAL A 145 8.82 8.11 -20.73
C VAL A 145 10.17 8.47 -21.36
N TRP A 146 10.69 9.68 -21.13
CA TRP A 146 12.00 10.08 -21.65
C TRP A 146 13.12 9.17 -21.14
N THR A 147 12.98 8.62 -19.93
CA THR A 147 13.98 7.69 -19.33
C THR A 147 14.01 6.32 -20.00
N SER A 148 13.11 6.01 -20.93
CA SER A 148 13.16 4.74 -21.68
C SER A 148 14.18 4.77 -22.81
N LYS A 149 14.68 5.95 -23.19
CA LYS A 149 15.69 6.10 -24.24
C LYS A 149 17.07 6.34 -23.59
N PRO A 150 18.10 5.51 -23.88
CA PRO A 150 19.42 5.61 -23.23
C PRO A 150 20.19 6.91 -23.57
N ASP A 151 20.00 7.42 -24.78
CA ASP A 151 20.58 8.67 -25.31
C ASP A 151 20.30 9.91 -24.44
N LEU A 152 19.16 9.96 -23.73
CA LEU A 152 18.84 11.06 -22.82
C LEU A 152 19.94 11.28 -21.77
N LEU A 153 20.53 10.20 -21.26
CA LEU A 153 21.57 10.29 -20.25
C LEU A 153 22.85 10.93 -20.82
N GLU A 154 23.17 10.64 -22.09
CA GLU A 154 24.28 11.29 -22.79
C GLU A 154 24.00 12.78 -23.02
N VAL A 155 22.77 13.15 -23.41
CA VAL A 155 22.36 14.55 -23.57
C VAL A 155 22.52 15.30 -22.24
N ILE A 156 22.09 14.69 -21.13
CA ILE A 156 22.27 15.26 -19.80
C ILE A 156 23.76 15.38 -19.49
N ARG A 157 24.55 14.32 -19.69
CA ARG A 157 26.00 14.31 -19.38
C ARG A 157 26.76 15.37 -20.16
N HIS A 158 26.49 15.53 -21.45
CA HIS A 158 27.15 16.53 -22.29
C HIS A 158 26.91 17.95 -21.78
N VAL A 159 25.66 18.28 -21.45
CA VAL A 159 25.29 19.62 -20.96
C VAL A 159 25.76 19.84 -19.53
N TRP A 160 25.75 18.80 -18.70
CA TRP A 160 26.15 18.89 -17.28
C TRP A 160 27.66 19.05 -17.08
N LYS A 161 28.47 18.62 -18.06
CA LYS A 161 29.93 18.80 -18.11
C LYS A 161 30.37 20.24 -18.37
N GLN A 162 29.46 21.13 -18.77
CA GLN A 162 29.80 22.54 -18.94
C GLN A 162 30.23 23.14 -17.61
N ASP A 163 31.42 23.75 -17.60
CA ASP A 163 31.95 24.41 -16.41
C ASP A 163 31.13 25.67 -16.10
N VAL A 164 30.59 25.70 -14.89
CA VAL A 164 29.85 26.84 -14.36
C VAL A 164 30.54 27.26 -13.07
N GLY A 165 31.15 28.44 -13.07
CA GLY A 165 31.76 29.03 -11.88
C GLY A 165 30.72 29.58 -10.89
N GLY A 166 31.02 29.50 -9.60
CA GLY A 166 30.27 30.14 -8.52
C GLY A 166 29.92 29.22 -7.35
N PRO A 167 29.13 29.71 -6.38
CA PRO A 167 28.72 28.91 -5.22
C PRO A 167 27.92 27.65 -5.63
N PRO A 168 28.06 26.51 -4.92
CA PRO A 168 27.46 25.23 -5.32
C PRO A 168 25.95 25.28 -5.64
N LEU A 169 25.16 26.00 -4.84
CA LEU A 169 23.71 26.17 -5.11
C LEU A 169 23.44 26.89 -6.43
N ARG A 170 24.26 27.89 -6.80
CA ARG A 170 24.14 28.63 -8.07
C ARG A 170 24.57 27.75 -9.24
N VAL A 171 25.65 26.98 -9.08
CA VAL A 171 26.11 25.99 -10.06
C VAL A 171 24.99 25.01 -10.40
N LEU A 172 24.37 24.41 -9.37
CA LEU A 172 23.25 23.49 -9.56
C LEU A 172 22.07 24.14 -10.30
N CYS A 173 21.69 25.37 -9.94
CA CYS A 173 20.62 26.10 -10.61
C CYS A 173 20.90 26.30 -12.11
N SER A 174 22.10 26.78 -12.44
CA SER A 174 22.51 27.04 -13.82
C SER A 174 22.53 25.75 -14.65
N LYS A 175 23.09 24.66 -14.10
CA LYS A 175 23.12 23.36 -14.77
C LYS A 175 21.72 22.80 -15.00
N LEU A 176 20.84 22.84 -14.00
CA LEU A 176 19.42 22.44 -14.16
C LEU A 176 18.71 23.23 -15.26
N LEU A 177 18.94 24.55 -15.34
CA LEU A 177 18.37 25.40 -16.39
C LEU A 177 18.89 25.03 -17.79
N ALA A 178 20.20 24.80 -17.92
CA ALA A 178 20.81 24.37 -19.18
C ALA A 178 20.26 23.00 -19.62
N THR A 179 20.20 22.05 -18.70
CA THR A 179 19.65 20.70 -18.95
C THR A 179 18.18 20.75 -19.36
N ARG A 180 17.37 21.61 -18.73
CA ARG A 180 15.97 21.80 -19.14
C ARG A 180 15.87 22.22 -20.61
N ARG A 181 16.67 23.21 -21.05
CA ARG A 181 16.65 23.68 -22.44
C ARG A 181 17.08 22.58 -23.42
N ALA A 182 18.12 21.83 -23.07
CA ALA A 182 18.61 20.73 -23.88
C ALA A 182 17.58 19.61 -24.03
N ILE A 183 16.93 19.19 -22.92
CA ILE A 183 15.87 18.17 -22.95
C ILE A 183 14.68 18.67 -23.79
N GLN A 184 14.31 19.94 -23.71
CA GLN A 184 13.24 20.51 -24.54
C GLN A 184 13.58 20.46 -26.04
N SER A 185 14.83 20.74 -26.41
CA SER A 185 15.31 20.63 -27.79
C SER A 185 15.32 19.17 -28.27
N TRP A 186 15.93 18.28 -27.48
CA TRP A 186 16.03 16.85 -27.77
C TRP A 186 14.63 16.19 -27.91
N ASN A 187 13.69 16.52 -27.03
CA ASN A 187 12.32 15.97 -27.09
C ASN A 187 11.61 16.34 -28.40
N LYS A 188 11.82 17.57 -28.91
CA LYS A 188 11.23 17.97 -30.19
C LYS A 188 11.76 17.12 -31.36
N GLN A 189 13.04 16.75 -31.31
CA GLN A 189 13.70 15.95 -32.35
C GLN A 189 13.37 14.45 -32.25
N HIS A 190 13.30 13.88 -31.04
CA HIS A 190 13.21 12.43 -30.85
C HIS A 190 11.79 11.89 -30.64
N PHE A 191 10.93 12.64 -29.95
CA PHE A 191 9.55 12.22 -29.67
C PHE A 191 8.52 13.01 -30.48
N GLY A 192 8.83 14.26 -30.85
CA GLY A 192 7.92 15.13 -31.59
C GLY A 192 6.54 15.22 -30.93
N ASN A 193 5.49 15.20 -31.75
CA ASN A 193 4.12 15.04 -31.27
C ASN A 193 3.77 13.53 -31.22
N ILE A 194 3.73 12.98 -30.01
CA ILE A 194 3.41 11.56 -29.74
C ILE A 194 2.14 11.11 -30.48
N PHE A 195 1.13 11.96 -30.61
CA PHE A 195 -0.15 11.61 -31.23
C PHE A 195 -0.05 11.51 -32.75
N ASP A 196 0.77 12.36 -33.37
CA ASP A 196 0.97 12.34 -34.81
C ASP A 196 1.79 11.10 -35.19
N VAL A 197 2.78 10.75 -34.37
CA VAL A 197 3.59 9.53 -34.53
C VAL A 197 2.73 8.26 -34.46
N VAL A 198 1.81 8.16 -33.49
CA VAL A 198 0.88 7.02 -33.40
C VAL A 198 0.03 6.93 -34.66
N ARG A 199 -0.56 8.04 -35.11
CA ARG A 199 -1.39 8.07 -36.32
C ARG A 199 -0.62 7.69 -37.58
N SER A 200 0.62 8.18 -37.74
CA SER A 200 1.46 7.80 -38.86
C SER A 200 1.83 6.32 -38.84
N SER A 201 2.11 5.75 -37.66
CA SER A 201 2.37 4.31 -37.51
C SER A 201 1.13 3.45 -37.80
N GLU A 202 -0.08 3.91 -37.43
CA GLU A 202 -1.34 3.22 -37.78
C GLU A 202 -1.54 3.18 -39.29
N MET A 203 -1.35 4.31 -39.98
CA MET A 203 -1.43 4.38 -41.44
C MET A 203 -0.33 3.57 -42.15
N ALA A 204 0.84 3.40 -41.52
CA ALA A 204 1.92 2.56 -42.06
C ALA A 204 1.57 1.07 -41.96
N VAL A 205 0.97 0.63 -40.85
CA VAL A 205 0.46 -0.75 -40.72
C VAL A 205 -0.64 -1.00 -41.75
N GLN A 206 -1.61 -0.10 -41.87
CA GLN A 206 -2.69 -0.25 -42.84
C GLN A 206 -2.17 -0.40 -44.28
N ARG A 207 -1.22 0.45 -44.70
CA ARG A 207 -0.58 0.34 -46.01
C ARG A 207 0.17 -0.98 -46.21
N ALA A 208 0.84 -1.47 -45.16
CA ALA A 208 1.54 -2.75 -45.23
C ALA A 208 0.58 -3.96 -45.26
N GLU A 209 -0.61 -3.84 -44.66
CA GLU A 209 -1.69 -4.85 -44.77
C GLU A 209 -2.28 -4.84 -46.19
N GLU A 210 -2.58 -3.66 -46.75
CA GLU A 210 -3.09 -3.50 -48.12
C GLU A 210 -2.10 -4.06 -49.16
N LEU A 211 -0.81 -3.79 -49.01
CA LEU A 211 0.24 -4.36 -49.89
C LEU A 211 0.32 -5.88 -49.82
N LEU A 212 0.17 -6.47 -48.62
CA LEU A 212 0.17 -7.92 -48.44
C LEU A 212 -1.09 -8.59 -49.01
N ASP A 213 -2.23 -7.91 -48.96
CA ASP A 213 -3.49 -8.38 -49.56
C ASP A 213 -3.44 -8.36 -51.10
N HIS A 214 -2.65 -7.45 -51.69
CA HIS A 214 -2.43 -7.35 -53.14
C HIS A 214 -1.32 -8.27 -53.67
N ASP A 215 -0.21 -8.42 -52.94
CA ASP A 215 0.92 -9.27 -53.32
C ASP A 215 1.49 -10.02 -52.10
N TYR A 216 1.27 -11.34 -52.05
CA TYR A 216 1.69 -12.18 -50.93
C TYR A 216 3.18 -12.57 -51.09
N SER A 217 4.06 -11.63 -50.80
CA SER A 217 5.52 -11.84 -50.77
C SER A 217 6.08 -11.89 -49.34
N GLU A 218 7.24 -12.53 -49.18
CA GLU A 218 7.94 -12.59 -47.88
C GLU A 218 8.41 -11.20 -47.42
N GLU A 219 8.74 -10.32 -48.37
CA GLU A 219 9.13 -8.93 -48.12
C GLU A 219 7.97 -8.09 -47.57
N CYS A 220 6.77 -8.22 -48.16
CA CYS A 220 5.55 -7.56 -47.68
C CYS A 220 5.20 -8.01 -46.24
N GLN A 221 5.43 -9.29 -45.92
CA GLN A 221 5.20 -9.82 -44.58
C GLN A 221 6.23 -9.30 -43.55
N ILE A 222 7.48 -9.09 -43.95
CA ILE A 222 8.53 -8.48 -43.12
C ILE A 222 8.20 -7.01 -42.84
N GLU A 223 7.78 -6.26 -43.87
CA GLU A 223 7.38 -4.86 -43.72
C GLU A 223 6.16 -4.70 -42.81
N LEU A 224 5.14 -5.56 -42.94
CA LEU A 224 4.01 -5.57 -42.01
C LEU A 224 4.46 -5.83 -40.56
N ASN A 225 5.38 -6.78 -40.35
CA ASN A 225 5.89 -7.08 -39.01
C ASN A 225 6.65 -5.91 -38.38
N LYS A 226 7.46 -5.19 -39.18
CA LYS A 226 8.17 -3.97 -38.77
C LYS A 226 7.18 -2.86 -38.42
N ALA A 227 6.24 -2.55 -39.32
CA ALA A 227 5.22 -1.52 -39.09
C ALA A 227 4.39 -1.82 -37.83
N GLN A 228 3.99 -3.07 -37.62
CA GLN A 228 3.28 -3.48 -36.40
C GLN A 228 4.15 -3.37 -35.15
N ALA A 229 5.46 -3.62 -35.24
CA ALA A 229 6.38 -3.44 -34.12
C ALA A 229 6.51 -1.96 -33.74
N GLU A 230 6.68 -1.08 -34.73
CA GLU A 230 6.73 0.37 -34.53
C GLU A 230 5.43 0.91 -33.94
N LEU A 231 4.26 0.49 -34.48
CA LEU A 231 2.97 0.88 -33.94
C LEU A 231 2.82 0.42 -32.47
N ARG A 232 3.24 -0.81 -32.15
CA ARG A 232 3.25 -1.31 -30.75
C ARG A 232 4.15 -0.47 -29.84
N TYR A 233 5.28 0.02 -30.34
CA TYR A 233 6.20 0.89 -29.61
C TYR A 233 5.58 2.28 -29.38
N SER A 234 5.04 2.92 -30.43
CA SER A 234 4.37 4.22 -30.37
C SER A 234 3.17 4.21 -29.41
N MET A 235 2.32 3.17 -29.47
CA MET A 235 1.21 2.99 -28.52
C MET A 235 1.68 2.83 -27.06
N SER A 236 2.82 2.18 -26.83
CA SER A 236 3.40 2.04 -25.48
C SER A 236 3.84 3.38 -24.89
N ILE A 237 4.44 4.25 -25.73
CA ILE A 237 4.82 5.62 -25.35
C ILE A 237 3.57 6.43 -24.99
N GLU A 238 2.54 6.39 -25.85
CA GLU A 238 1.28 7.09 -25.62
C GLU A 238 0.60 6.62 -24.32
N GLU A 239 0.55 5.31 -24.06
CA GLU A 239 0.01 4.75 -22.82
C GLU A 239 0.75 5.29 -21.58
N GLN A 240 2.09 5.28 -21.60
CA GLN A 240 2.90 5.79 -20.49
C GLN A 240 2.67 7.27 -20.23
N TYR A 241 2.55 8.07 -21.30
CA TYR A 241 2.23 9.49 -21.23
C TYR A 241 0.87 9.73 -20.54
N TRP A 242 -0.17 9.02 -20.98
CA TRP A 242 -1.50 9.17 -20.38
C TRP A 242 -1.59 8.59 -18.98
N ARG A 243 -0.86 7.52 -18.68
CA ARG A 243 -0.78 6.97 -17.33
C ARG A 243 -0.19 7.99 -16.35
N GLN A 244 0.90 8.67 -16.73
CA GLN A 244 1.50 9.73 -15.91
C GLN A 244 0.52 10.90 -15.70
N LYS A 245 -0.17 11.34 -16.76
CA LYS A 245 -1.16 12.42 -16.67
C LYS A 245 -2.42 12.04 -15.89
N ALA A 246 -2.91 10.82 -16.07
CA ALA A 246 -4.06 10.26 -15.35
C ALA A 246 -3.74 9.96 -13.88
N ARG A 247 -2.45 9.94 -13.50
CA ARG A 247 -1.97 9.57 -12.15
C ARG A 247 -2.55 8.23 -11.68
N VAL A 248 -2.62 7.26 -12.58
CA VAL A 248 -3.14 5.91 -12.28
C VAL A 248 -1.98 5.00 -11.88
N LYS A 249 -1.82 4.76 -10.58
CA LYS A 249 -0.70 3.98 -10.01
C LYS A 249 -0.92 2.46 -9.97
N TRP A 250 -2.17 1.99 -10.12
CA TRP A 250 -2.55 0.58 -9.88
C TRP A 250 -2.55 -0.32 -11.12
N LEU A 251 -2.57 0.24 -12.34
CA LEU A 251 -2.51 -0.53 -13.58
C LEU A 251 -1.04 -0.87 -13.90
N ARG A 252 -0.51 -1.90 -13.24
CA ARG A 252 0.88 -2.37 -13.45
C ARG A 252 1.02 -3.48 -14.51
N HIS A 253 -0.07 -4.06 -15.00
CA HIS A 253 -0.03 -5.24 -15.86
C HIS A 253 -0.90 -5.10 -17.12
N GLY A 254 -0.24 -4.99 -18.27
CA GLY A 254 -0.58 -5.56 -19.59
C GLY A 254 -1.90 -5.20 -20.30
N ASP A 255 -2.90 -4.66 -19.61
CA ASP A 255 -4.14 -4.20 -20.26
C ASP A 255 -3.93 -2.78 -20.79
N ARG A 256 -3.50 -2.68 -22.04
CA ARG A 256 -3.37 -1.42 -22.77
C ARG A 256 -4.74 -0.78 -22.86
N ASN A 257 -4.96 0.32 -22.15
CA ASN A 257 -6.25 1.01 -22.16
C ASN A 257 -6.09 2.53 -22.18
N THR A 258 -5.51 3.02 -23.27
CA THR A 258 -5.38 4.46 -23.55
C THR A 258 -6.74 5.14 -23.44
N ARG A 259 -7.80 4.58 -24.05
CA ARG A 259 -9.19 5.11 -23.99
C ARG A 259 -9.67 5.36 -22.55
N TYR A 260 -9.40 4.44 -21.63
CA TYR A 260 -9.69 4.63 -20.20
C TYR A 260 -8.91 5.80 -19.60
N PHE A 261 -7.59 5.87 -19.82
CA PHE A 261 -6.78 6.96 -19.28
C PHE A 261 -7.19 8.33 -19.81
N HIS A 262 -7.48 8.43 -21.11
CA HIS A 262 -8.02 9.64 -21.74
C HIS A 262 -9.33 10.07 -21.09
N ALA A 263 -10.27 9.14 -20.90
CA ALA A 263 -11.54 9.43 -20.26
C ALA A 263 -11.37 9.96 -18.83
N VAL A 264 -10.48 9.34 -18.03
CA VAL A 264 -10.19 9.77 -16.65
C VAL A 264 -9.56 11.16 -16.60
N VAL A 265 -8.61 11.47 -17.50
CA VAL A 265 -7.98 12.79 -17.56
C VAL A 265 -8.99 13.87 -17.95
N ARG A 266 -9.83 13.59 -18.95
CA ARG A 266 -10.88 14.53 -19.40
C ARG A 266 -11.87 14.87 -18.29
N GLN A 267 -12.39 13.86 -17.59
CA GLN A 267 -13.30 14.07 -16.46
C GLN A 267 -12.67 14.94 -15.36
N ARG A 268 -11.40 14.69 -15.01
CA ARG A 268 -10.70 15.48 -13.98
C ARG A 268 -10.43 16.91 -14.38
N ARG A 269 -10.19 17.18 -15.66
CA ARG A 269 -10.00 18.54 -16.18
C ARG A 269 -11.31 19.32 -16.09
N ALA A 270 -12.41 18.75 -16.57
CA ALA A 270 -13.74 19.35 -16.48
C ALA A 270 -14.12 19.64 -15.02
N GLN A 271 -13.95 18.68 -14.12
CA GLN A 271 -14.26 18.86 -12.69
C GLN A 271 -13.33 19.81 -11.93
N GLY A 272 -12.11 20.02 -12.44
CA GLY A 272 -11.09 20.85 -11.80
C GLY A 272 -11.07 22.30 -12.26
N MET A 273 -11.88 22.64 -13.27
CA MET A 273 -11.92 23.98 -13.85
C MET A 273 -12.65 24.95 -12.92
N ILE A 274 -12.07 26.14 -12.72
CA ILE A 274 -12.68 27.22 -11.94
C ILE A 274 -13.30 28.19 -12.94
N HIS A 275 -14.63 28.08 -13.13
CA HIS A 275 -15.36 28.96 -14.05
C HIS A 275 -15.69 30.32 -13.43
N ARG A 276 -15.94 30.36 -12.12
CA ARG A 276 -16.23 31.60 -11.40
C ARG A 276 -15.94 31.52 -9.92
N ILE A 277 -15.68 32.67 -9.30
CA ILE A 277 -15.47 32.79 -7.85
C ILE A 277 -16.24 34.00 -7.30
N LYS A 278 -16.69 33.90 -6.05
CA LYS A 278 -17.35 35.00 -5.34
C LYS A 278 -16.32 35.82 -4.54
N LYS A 279 -16.33 37.14 -4.72
CA LYS A 279 -15.56 38.12 -3.94
C LYS A 279 -16.10 38.27 -2.53
N SER A 280 -15.31 38.90 -1.66
CA SER A 280 -15.70 39.23 -0.28
C SER A 280 -16.94 40.14 -0.19
N ASN A 281 -17.10 41.07 -1.14
CA ASN A 281 -18.29 41.94 -1.27
C ASN A 281 -19.52 41.23 -1.86
N GLY A 282 -19.38 39.95 -2.21
CA GLY A 282 -20.44 39.12 -2.74
C GLY A 282 -20.61 39.12 -4.26
N ALA A 283 -19.81 39.90 -5.01
CA ALA A 283 -19.83 39.93 -6.47
C ALA A 283 -19.18 38.68 -7.09
N TRP A 284 -19.64 38.26 -8.27
CA TRP A 284 -19.07 37.13 -9.01
C TRP A 284 -18.02 37.59 -10.01
N VAL A 285 -16.98 36.77 -10.17
CA VAL A 285 -15.90 36.97 -11.14
C VAL A 285 -15.82 35.74 -12.04
N GLU A 286 -15.84 35.95 -13.36
CA GLU A 286 -15.95 34.86 -14.34
C GLU A 286 -14.78 34.81 -15.34
N LYS A 287 -14.02 35.92 -15.50
CA LYS A 287 -12.83 35.94 -16.37
C LYS A 287 -11.62 35.35 -15.66
N ASP A 288 -10.86 34.50 -16.35
CA ASP A 288 -9.66 33.84 -15.78
C ASP A 288 -8.65 34.80 -15.16
N ASP A 289 -8.36 35.93 -15.82
CA ASP A 289 -7.35 36.87 -15.35
C ASP A 289 -7.83 37.63 -14.09
N ASP A 290 -9.14 37.91 -14.01
CA ASP A 290 -9.75 38.52 -12.82
C ASP A 290 -9.81 37.51 -11.65
N ILE A 291 -10.15 36.24 -11.94
CA ILE A 291 -10.11 35.13 -10.97
C ILE A 291 -8.68 34.96 -10.44
N ALA A 292 -7.68 35.02 -11.33
CA ALA A 292 -6.28 34.92 -10.95
C ALA A 292 -5.82 36.09 -10.08
N SER A 293 -6.22 37.32 -10.41
CA SER A 293 -5.91 38.52 -9.63
C SER A 293 -6.50 38.45 -8.23
N GLU A 294 -7.77 38.04 -8.11
CA GLU A 294 -8.43 37.83 -6.81
C GLU A 294 -7.75 36.70 -6.02
N ALA A 295 -7.35 35.61 -6.67
CA ALA A 295 -6.60 34.53 -6.03
C ALA A 295 -5.26 35.04 -5.47
N THR A 296 -4.50 35.81 -6.27
CA THR A 296 -3.21 36.39 -5.83
C THR A 296 -3.40 37.29 -4.63
N ALA A 297 -4.38 38.19 -4.64
CA ALA A 297 -4.67 39.06 -3.50
C ALA A 297 -5.04 38.24 -2.24
N TYR A 298 -5.96 37.28 -2.38
CA TYR A 298 -6.43 36.45 -1.28
C TYR A 298 -5.33 35.63 -0.60
N PHE A 299 -4.46 34.99 -1.39
CA PHE A 299 -3.38 34.17 -0.82
C PHE A 299 -2.23 35.02 -0.32
N ASN A 300 -1.93 36.17 -0.94
CA ASN A 300 -0.94 37.10 -0.42
C ASN A 300 -1.34 37.61 0.97
N ASP A 301 -2.59 38.03 1.16
CA ASP A 301 -3.13 38.41 2.48
C ASP A 301 -3.09 37.23 3.48
N LEU A 302 -3.50 36.03 3.06
CA LEU A 302 -3.46 34.85 3.91
C LEU A 302 -2.05 34.56 4.45
N PHE A 303 -1.03 34.66 3.59
CA PHE A 303 0.36 34.36 3.93
C PHE A 303 1.12 35.57 4.52
N THR A 304 0.44 36.70 4.71
CA THR A 304 0.97 37.87 5.40
C THR A 304 0.54 37.87 6.86
N GLY A 305 1.49 37.90 7.80
CA GLY A 305 1.25 37.88 9.25
C GLY A 305 1.39 39.26 9.91
N SER A 306 0.73 39.45 11.06
CA SER A 306 1.02 40.55 11.99
C SER A 306 2.29 40.22 12.79
N LEU A 307 3.18 41.20 13.00
CA LEU A 307 4.50 41.00 13.64
C LEU A 307 4.47 40.67 15.14
N GLU A 308 3.34 40.81 15.82
CA GLU A 308 3.26 40.60 17.28
C GLU A 308 2.95 39.14 17.63
N SER A 309 3.94 38.42 18.17
CA SER A 309 3.77 37.07 18.74
C SER A 309 3.92 37.16 20.26
N SER A 310 2.85 36.88 21.00
CA SER A 310 2.88 36.80 22.46
C SER A 310 3.65 35.55 22.94
N THR A 311 4.33 35.66 24.09
CA THR A 311 5.08 34.58 24.76
C THR A 311 4.35 33.96 25.95
N ASP A 312 3.05 34.27 26.13
CA ASP A 312 2.27 33.97 27.35
C ASP A 312 2.33 32.51 27.82
N MET A 313 2.45 31.55 26.89
CA MET A 313 2.42 30.11 27.19
C MET A 313 3.75 29.38 26.99
N LEU A 314 4.84 30.11 26.69
CA LEU A 314 6.14 29.50 26.41
C LEU A 314 6.74 28.77 27.62
N HIS A 315 6.37 29.18 28.84
CA HIS A 315 6.77 28.56 30.10
C HIS A 315 6.31 27.10 30.27
N LEU A 316 5.32 26.66 29.48
CA LEU A 316 4.82 25.29 29.50
C LEU A 316 5.74 24.30 28.77
N ILE A 317 6.70 24.80 27.97
CA ILE A 317 7.63 23.99 27.18
C ILE A 317 8.90 23.72 28.00
N PRO A 318 9.22 22.44 28.29
CA PRO A 318 10.44 22.06 28.97
C PRO A 318 11.61 21.90 28.00
N HIS A 319 12.82 21.98 28.53
CA HIS A 319 14.05 21.64 27.83
C HIS A 319 14.24 20.11 27.83
N LEU A 320 14.18 19.47 26.66
CA LEU A 320 14.22 17.99 26.52
C LEU A 320 15.23 17.49 25.49
N VAL A 321 15.65 18.33 24.55
CA VAL A 321 16.68 18.01 23.55
C VAL A 321 18.04 18.14 24.22
N THR A 322 18.88 17.12 24.08
CA THR A 322 20.23 17.10 24.66
C THR A 322 21.27 17.57 23.65
N GLU A 323 22.48 17.87 24.10
CA GLU A 323 23.61 18.16 23.20
C GLU A 323 23.94 17.00 22.26
N GLU A 324 23.78 15.75 22.72
CA GLU A 324 23.94 14.56 21.87
C GLU A 324 22.86 14.51 20.76
N ASP A 325 21.61 14.88 21.08
CA ASP A 325 20.54 14.99 20.09
C ASP A 325 20.88 16.08 19.06
N ASN A 326 21.36 17.26 19.51
CA ASN A 326 21.78 18.36 18.63
C ASN A 326 22.95 17.96 17.73
N GLY A 327 23.97 17.27 18.25
CA GLY A 327 25.10 16.77 17.45
C GLY A 327 24.65 15.88 16.28
N LYS A 328 23.61 15.05 16.46
CA LYS A 328 23.02 14.24 15.38
C LYS A 328 22.18 15.07 14.40
N LEU A 329 21.47 16.07 14.88
CA LEU A 329 20.66 16.95 14.04
C LEU A 329 21.53 17.82 13.12
N GLU A 330 22.65 18.31 13.64
CA GLU A 330 23.51 19.33 13.01
C GLU A 330 24.67 18.75 12.18
N ALA A 331 24.93 17.44 12.27
CA ALA A 331 25.98 16.77 11.50
C ALA A 331 25.89 17.03 9.99
N LEU A 332 27.02 17.18 9.30
CA LEU A 332 27.00 17.32 7.83
C LEU A 332 26.48 16.01 7.19
N PRO A 333 25.53 16.09 6.24
CA PRO A 333 25.00 14.89 5.60
C PRO A 333 26.03 14.25 4.67
N SER A 334 26.06 12.91 4.64
CA SER A 334 26.88 12.17 3.67
C SER A 334 26.19 12.06 2.30
N ILE A 335 26.96 11.74 1.25
CA ILE A 335 26.38 11.54 -0.09
C ILE A 335 25.42 10.35 -0.12
N GLU A 336 25.67 9.32 0.70
CA GLU A 336 24.79 8.17 0.89
C GLU A 336 23.48 8.56 1.58
N GLU A 337 23.52 9.44 2.59
CA GLU A 337 22.31 9.97 3.23
C GLU A 337 21.45 10.73 2.20
N VAL A 338 22.08 11.60 1.41
CA VAL A 338 21.39 12.38 0.36
C VAL A 338 20.77 11.46 -0.69
N TYR A 339 21.51 10.48 -1.20
CA TYR A 339 20.99 9.53 -2.18
C TYR A 339 19.89 8.64 -1.61
N GLY A 340 20.06 8.18 -0.37
CA GLY A 340 19.06 7.42 0.37
C GLY A 340 17.74 8.17 0.47
N VAL A 341 17.78 9.46 0.80
CA VAL A 341 16.60 10.35 0.81
C VAL A 341 15.96 10.44 -0.58
N ILE A 342 16.74 10.72 -1.63
CA ILE A 342 16.22 10.85 -3.01
C ILE A 342 15.52 9.56 -3.46
N LYS A 343 16.10 8.39 -3.15
CA LYS A 343 15.55 7.08 -3.51
C LYS A 343 14.27 6.73 -2.76
N LEU A 344 14.14 7.18 -1.51
CA LEU A 344 12.93 6.97 -0.69
C LEU A 344 11.78 7.91 -1.09
N MET A 345 12.08 9.05 -1.70
CA MET A 345 11.07 10.00 -2.18
C MET A 345 10.32 9.49 -3.43
N ASP A 346 9.05 9.89 -3.59
CA ASP A 346 8.23 9.49 -4.74
C ASP A 346 8.73 10.15 -6.05
N GLY A 347 9.40 9.36 -6.89
CA GLY A 347 9.90 9.78 -8.20
C GLY A 347 8.81 10.21 -9.19
N GLU A 348 7.56 9.81 -8.97
CA GLU A 348 6.40 10.20 -9.79
C GLU A 348 5.62 11.39 -9.21
N SER A 349 6.11 12.00 -8.12
CA SER A 349 5.49 13.19 -7.54
C SER A 349 5.50 14.36 -8.50
N ALA A 350 4.51 15.25 -8.36
CA ALA A 350 4.41 16.43 -9.22
C ALA A 350 5.59 17.37 -8.97
N ALA A 351 6.22 17.80 -10.07
CA ALA A 351 7.30 18.78 -10.06
C ALA A 351 6.83 20.17 -9.60
N GLY A 352 7.78 20.95 -9.07
CA GLY A 352 7.62 22.38 -8.81
C GLY A 352 7.81 23.23 -10.07
N PRO A 353 8.00 24.55 -9.92
CA PRO A 353 8.26 25.47 -11.03
C PRO A 353 9.44 25.10 -11.96
N ASP A 354 10.45 24.39 -11.44
CA ASP A 354 11.61 23.95 -12.23
C ASP A 354 11.25 22.87 -13.27
N GLY A 355 10.17 22.13 -13.04
CA GLY A 355 9.67 21.04 -13.88
C GLY A 355 10.36 19.69 -13.68
N PHE A 356 11.34 19.58 -12.77
CA PHE A 356 12.07 18.32 -12.52
C PHE A 356 11.37 17.46 -11.45
N THR A 357 11.30 16.14 -11.69
CA THR A 357 10.71 15.16 -10.79
C THR A 357 11.80 14.31 -10.12
N GLY A 358 11.48 13.59 -9.05
CA GLY A 358 12.44 12.67 -8.43
C GLY A 358 12.95 11.58 -9.38
N LYS A 359 12.17 11.23 -10.42
CA LYS A 359 12.60 10.31 -11.47
C LYS A 359 13.85 10.83 -12.20
N PHE A 360 13.94 12.13 -12.48
CA PHE A 360 15.15 12.74 -13.06
C PHE A 360 16.36 12.55 -12.14
N PHE A 361 16.23 12.89 -10.85
CA PHE A 361 17.33 12.78 -9.89
C PHE A 361 17.82 11.34 -9.71
N THR A 362 16.91 10.35 -9.72
CA THR A 362 17.29 8.93 -9.65
C THR A 362 17.89 8.40 -10.95
N PHE A 363 17.44 8.88 -12.12
CA PHE A 363 17.91 8.42 -13.43
C PHE A 363 19.29 8.99 -13.77
N ALA A 364 19.50 10.27 -13.52
CA ALA A 364 20.74 10.98 -13.86
C ALA A 364 21.75 11.03 -12.69
N TRP A 365 21.54 10.24 -11.62
CA TRP A 365 22.33 10.33 -10.39
C TRP A 365 23.83 10.24 -10.65
N GLU A 366 24.27 9.30 -11.49
CA GLU A 366 25.68 9.12 -11.85
C GLU A 366 26.33 10.36 -12.50
N VAL A 367 25.54 11.27 -13.08
CA VAL A 367 26.02 12.52 -13.67
C VAL A 367 25.94 13.67 -12.68
N ILE A 368 24.85 13.77 -11.93
CA ILE A 368 24.52 14.97 -11.14
C ILE A 368 24.93 14.87 -9.66
N ALA A 369 25.33 13.68 -9.18
CA ALA A 369 25.49 13.38 -7.75
C ALA A 369 26.37 14.40 -7.02
N GLN A 370 27.54 14.74 -7.60
CA GLN A 370 28.50 15.62 -6.94
C GLN A 370 27.97 17.05 -6.79
N ASP A 371 27.36 17.62 -7.83
CA ASP A 371 26.82 18.99 -7.76
C ASP A 371 25.60 19.07 -6.82
N VAL A 372 24.76 18.03 -6.81
CA VAL A 372 23.64 17.92 -5.86
C VAL A 372 24.15 17.83 -4.43
N TYR A 373 25.15 16.99 -4.18
CA TYR A 373 25.77 16.83 -2.86
C TYR A 373 26.44 18.12 -2.38
N ASN A 374 27.26 18.76 -3.22
CA ASN A 374 27.91 20.03 -2.90
C ASN A 374 26.89 21.14 -2.59
N ALA A 375 25.77 21.18 -3.33
CA ALA A 375 24.69 22.12 -3.07
C ALA A 375 24.02 21.85 -1.70
N VAL A 376 23.79 20.58 -1.34
CA VAL A 376 23.30 20.21 0.00
C VAL A 376 24.28 20.62 1.08
N LEU A 377 25.56 20.28 0.95
CA LEU A 377 26.59 20.68 1.92
C LEU A 377 26.65 22.19 2.10
N SER A 378 26.65 22.96 1.01
CA SER A 378 26.70 24.42 1.10
C SER A 378 25.52 25.00 1.89
N PHE A 379 24.32 24.41 1.77
CA PHE A 379 23.17 24.78 2.59
C PHE A 379 23.40 24.46 4.07
N PHE A 380 23.93 23.27 4.40
CA PHE A 380 24.25 22.91 5.78
C PHE A 380 25.35 23.80 6.38
N CYS A 381 26.28 24.30 5.56
CA CYS A 381 27.32 25.24 5.98
C CYS A 381 26.87 26.72 6.05
N GLY A 382 25.57 27.02 5.87
CA GLY A 382 25.04 28.38 6.06
C GLY A 382 24.72 29.16 4.77
N ALA A 383 24.86 28.57 3.58
CA ALA A 383 24.54 29.28 2.34
C ALA A 383 23.04 29.63 2.22
N GLU A 384 22.74 30.81 1.70
CA GLU A 384 21.35 31.21 1.40
C GLU A 384 20.80 30.49 0.16
N LEU A 385 19.51 30.12 0.22
CA LEU A 385 18.85 29.45 -0.89
C LEU A 385 18.48 30.43 -2.01
N PRO A 386 18.93 30.23 -3.26
CA PRO A 386 18.50 31.05 -4.39
C PRO A 386 17.00 30.98 -4.63
N ARG A 387 16.39 32.08 -5.10
CA ARG A 387 14.95 32.16 -5.44
C ARG A 387 14.51 31.05 -6.40
N PHE A 388 15.39 30.61 -7.30
CA PHE A 388 15.12 29.50 -8.20
C PHE A 388 14.74 28.21 -7.44
N ILE A 389 15.42 27.91 -6.34
CA ILE A 389 15.18 26.72 -5.51
C ILE A 389 13.95 26.91 -4.60
N THR A 390 13.70 28.13 -4.14
CA THR A 390 12.63 28.41 -3.18
C THR A 390 11.27 28.71 -3.81
N SER A 391 11.25 28.97 -5.13
CA SER A 391 10.03 29.17 -5.90
C SER A 391 9.09 27.97 -5.78
N THR A 392 7.82 28.25 -5.46
CA THR A 392 6.80 27.24 -5.18
C THR A 392 5.50 27.62 -5.89
N SER A 393 4.86 26.68 -6.58
CA SER A 393 3.55 26.94 -7.20
C SER A 393 2.41 26.39 -6.35
N ILE A 394 1.40 27.20 -6.08
CA ILE A 394 0.18 26.82 -5.38
C ILE A 394 -0.83 26.29 -6.40
N ILE A 395 -1.25 25.04 -6.24
CA ILE A 395 -2.37 24.47 -6.99
C ILE A 395 -3.59 24.33 -6.08
N LEU A 396 -4.77 24.68 -6.60
CA LEU A 396 -6.02 24.65 -5.85
C LEU A 396 -6.75 23.32 -6.06
N ILE A 397 -7.02 22.61 -4.96
CA ILE A 397 -7.82 21.38 -4.99
C ILE A 397 -9.17 21.65 -4.31
N PRO A 398 -10.32 21.43 -4.96
CA PRO A 398 -11.64 21.60 -4.35
C PRO A 398 -11.80 20.74 -3.08
N LYS A 399 -12.23 21.34 -1.96
CA LYS A 399 -12.59 20.61 -0.73
C LYS A 399 -14.02 20.07 -0.76
N THR A 400 -14.89 20.75 -1.50
CA THR A 400 -16.32 20.42 -1.63
C THR A 400 -16.69 20.33 -3.10
N PRO A 401 -17.76 19.57 -3.44
CA PRO A 401 -18.36 19.66 -4.77
C PRO A 401 -18.75 21.12 -5.07
N ASN A 402 -18.33 21.63 -6.24
CA ASN A 402 -18.63 22.98 -6.76
C ASN A 402 -18.25 24.12 -5.81
N PRO A 403 -16.95 24.38 -5.63
CA PRO A 403 -16.47 25.45 -4.76
C PRO A 403 -16.86 26.84 -5.30
N GLN A 404 -17.31 27.74 -4.42
CA GLN A 404 -17.74 29.10 -4.76
C GLN A 404 -16.76 30.18 -4.29
N GLU A 405 -15.89 29.86 -3.32
CA GLU A 405 -14.95 30.78 -2.69
C GLU A 405 -13.58 30.12 -2.52
N PHE A 406 -12.49 30.91 -2.50
CA PHE A 406 -11.14 30.38 -2.32
C PHE A 406 -10.94 29.66 -0.98
N SER A 407 -11.76 29.96 0.04
CA SER A 407 -11.80 29.26 1.33
C SER A 407 -12.15 27.76 1.19
N GLN A 408 -12.92 27.41 0.14
CA GLN A 408 -13.38 26.07 -0.19
C GLN A 408 -12.38 25.29 -1.04
N PHE A 409 -11.24 25.88 -1.38
CA PHE A 409 -10.11 25.18 -1.98
C PHE A 409 -9.04 24.87 -0.94
N ARG A 410 -8.28 23.80 -1.19
CA ARG A 410 -7.05 23.47 -0.47
C ARG A 410 -5.86 23.93 -1.31
N PRO A 411 -5.04 24.88 -0.82
CA PRO A 411 -3.81 25.25 -1.50
C PRO A 411 -2.77 24.15 -1.27
N ILE A 412 -2.25 23.56 -2.35
CA ILE A 412 -1.13 22.61 -2.28
C ILE A 412 0.11 23.27 -2.88
N SER A 413 1.18 23.29 -2.10
CA SER A 413 2.49 23.84 -2.47
C SER A 413 3.29 22.82 -3.28
N LEU A 414 3.51 23.11 -4.56
CA LEU A 414 4.40 22.37 -5.44
C LEU A 414 5.82 22.94 -5.34
N CYS A 415 6.55 22.49 -4.32
CA CYS A 415 7.97 22.85 -4.16
C CYS A 415 8.84 22.10 -5.17
N ASN A 416 9.94 22.73 -5.61
CA ASN A 416 10.98 22.06 -6.38
C ASN A 416 11.52 20.83 -5.65
N PHE A 417 11.85 19.77 -6.40
CA PHE A 417 12.25 18.50 -5.80
C PHE A 417 13.50 18.64 -4.94
N PHE A 418 14.49 19.42 -5.37
CA PHE A 418 15.71 19.68 -4.59
C PHE A 418 15.42 20.36 -3.24
N ASN A 419 14.49 21.33 -3.18
CA ASN A 419 14.07 21.95 -1.92
C ASN A 419 13.46 20.90 -0.97
N LYS A 420 12.68 19.96 -1.52
CA LYS A 420 12.12 18.86 -0.74
C LYS A 420 13.22 17.92 -0.21
N VAL A 421 14.32 17.71 -0.93
CA VAL A 421 15.46 16.92 -0.43
C VAL A 421 16.02 17.54 0.85
N LEU A 422 16.29 18.86 0.85
CA LEU A 422 16.78 19.57 2.04
C LEU A 422 15.82 19.43 3.23
N SER A 423 14.53 19.73 3.01
CA SER A 423 13.51 19.62 4.05
C SER A 423 13.37 18.19 4.58
N ARG A 424 13.58 17.18 3.72
CA ARG A 424 13.38 15.77 4.04
C ARG A 424 14.51 15.25 4.92
N ILE A 425 15.75 15.64 4.66
CA ILE A 425 16.91 15.32 5.52
C ILE A 425 16.63 15.81 6.96
N LEU A 426 16.25 17.09 7.12
CA LEU A 426 15.93 17.64 8.46
C LEU A 426 14.75 16.94 9.12
N THR A 427 13.73 16.58 8.33
CA THR A 427 12.54 15.86 8.82
C THR A 427 12.91 14.48 9.35
N ASP A 428 13.70 13.71 8.60
CA ASP A 428 14.06 12.34 8.94
C ASP A 428 14.94 12.30 10.21
N ARG A 429 15.83 13.28 10.39
CA ARG A 429 16.60 13.44 11.62
C ARG A 429 15.73 13.83 12.82
N MET A 430 14.84 14.81 12.66
CA MET A 430 13.91 15.24 13.72
C MET A 430 12.88 14.16 14.11
N ALA A 431 12.50 13.29 13.17
CA ALA A 431 11.46 12.27 13.40
C ALA A 431 11.77 11.31 14.57
N CYS A 432 13.05 11.09 14.88
CA CYS A 432 13.48 10.27 16.02
C CYS A 432 13.22 10.94 17.37
N LEU A 433 13.18 12.26 17.43
CA LEU A 433 12.97 13.04 18.66
C LEU A 433 11.49 13.32 18.95
N LEU A 434 10.62 13.31 17.93
CA LEU A 434 9.19 13.61 18.08
C LEU A 434 8.50 12.77 19.17
N PRO A 435 8.74 11.44 19.32
CA PRO A 435 8.13 10.66 20.39
C PRO A 435 8.51 11.11 21.81
N LYS A 436 9.71 11.70 21.97
CA LYS A 436 10.27 12.20 23.24
C LYS A 436 9.65 13.55 23.63
N ILE A 437 9.46 14.46 22.67
CA ILE A 437 9.04 15.85 22.96
C ILE A 437 7.52 16.09 22.90
N ILE A 438 6.81 15.32 22.05
CA ILE A 438 5.37 15.51 21.82
C ILE A 438 4.54 14.69 22.81
N SER A 439 3.54 15.32 23.43
CA SER A 439 2.62 14.67 24.38
C SER A 439 1.92 13.43 23.78
N PRO A 440 1.61 12.38 24.56
CA PRO A 440 0.98 11.14 24.07
C PRO A 440 -0.44 11.36 23.48
N HIS A 441 -1.09 12.47 23.80
CA HIS A 441 -2.41 12.86 23.30
C HIS A 441 -2.41 13.23 21.80
N GLN A 442 -1.26 13.62 21.23
CA GLN A 442 -1.09 13.88 19.80
C GLN A 442 -0.59 12.61 19.10
N THR A 443 -1.45 11.95 18.34
CA THR A 443 -1.07 10.72 17.61
C THR A 443 -0.74 10.97 16.14
N GLY A 444 -1.01 12.16 15.62
CA GLY A 444 -0.68 12.54 14.24
C GLY A 444 0.81 12.84 14.06
N PHE A 445 1.37 12.38 12.94
CA PHE A 445 2.75 12.66 12.48
C PHE A 445 3.90 12.28 13.44
N VAL A 446 3.63 11.49 14.48
CA VAL A 446 4.68 10.96 15.38
C VAL A 446 4.95 9.48 15.07
N LYS A 447 6.21 9.13 14.84
CA LYS A 447 6.63 7.75 14.54
C LYS A 447 6.21 6.80 15.67
N GLY A 448 5.64 5.65 15.31
CA GLY A 448 5.18 4.63 16.25
C GLY A 448 3.78 4.86 16.84
N ARG A 449 3.13 6.02 16.61
CA ARG A 449 1.76 6.28 17.06
C ARG A 449 0.74 5.91 15.98
N ASN A 450 -0.42 5.40 16.38
CA ASN A 450 -1.44 4.88 15.46
C ASN A 450 -2.74 5.71 15.51
N ILE A 451 -3.23 6.13 14.34
CA ILE A 451 -4.52 6.82 14.17
C ILE A 451 -5.69 6.01 14.74
N THR A 452 -5.65 4.68 14.60
CA THR A 452 -6.67 3.75 15.08
C THR A 452 -6.88 3.90 16.59
N GLU A 453 -5.80 3.97 17.37
CA GLU A 453 -5.86 4.04 18.85
C GLU A 453 -6.53 5.32 19.34
N ASN A 454 -6.30 6.44 18.65
CA ASN A 454 -6.93 7.72 18.97
C ASN A 454 -8.45 7.65 18.80
N PHE A 455 -8.94 7.10 17.68
CA PHE A 455 -10.38 6.87 17.49
C PHE A 455 -10.94 5.88 18.52
N LEU A 456 -10.26 4.77 18.79
CA LEU A 456 -10.72 3.77 19.75
C LEU A 456 -10.89 4.39 21.15
N LEU A 457 -9.91 5.17 21.61
CA LEU A 457 -10.00 5.88 22.88
C LEU A 457 -11.14 6.91 22.89
N ALA A 458 -11.31 7.68 21.82
CA ALA A 458 -12.43 8.60 21.69
C ALA A 458 -13.79 7.88 21.79
N GLN A 459 -13.95 6.73 21.13
CA GLN A 459 -15.17 5.93 21.17
C GLN A 459 -15.43 5.32 22.57
N GLU A 460 -14.38 4.94 23.29
CA GLU A 460 -14.45 4.50 24.69
C GLU A 460 -14.84 5.64 25.65
N MET A 461 -14.33 6.85 25.42
CA MET A 461 -14.72 8.04 26.17
C MET A 461 -16.20 8.39 25.94
N VAL A 462 -16.68 8.33 24.69
CA VAL A 462 -18.10 8.53 24.35
C VAL A 462 -19.00 7.49 25.01
N SER A 463 -18.55 6.23 25.15
CA SER A 463 -19.31 5.20 25.88
C SER A 463 -19.54 5.56 27.36
N SER A 464 -18.64 6.37 27.95
CA SER A 464 -18.73 6.83 29.34
C SER A 464 -19.44 8.18 29.49
N MET A 465 -19.90 8.79 28.39
CA MET A 465 -20.50 10.13 28.40
C MET A 465 -21.78 10.22 29.25
N GLY A 466 -22.53 9.12 29.39
CA GLY A 466 -23.74 9.07 30.21
C GLY A 466 -23.49 9.02 31.73
N LYS A 467 -22.24 8.91 32.19
CA LYS A 467 -21.94 8.89 33.64
C LYS A 467 -22.26 10.23 34.30
N LYS A 468 -22.79 10.18 35.54
CA LYS A 468 -23.09 11.38 36.33
C LYS A 468 -21.81 12.18 36.60
N ASN A 469 -21.83 13.46 36.25
CA ASN A 469 -20.78 14.44 36.50
C ASN A 469 -21.42 15.82 36.71
N ARG A 470 -20.75 16.75 37.39
CA ARG A 470 -21.26 18.11 37.62
C ARG A 470 -21.47 18.81 36.27
N GLY A 471 -22.73 19.13 35.94
CA GLY A 471 -23.09 19.71 34.65
C GLY A 471 -23.04 18.73 33.47
N GLY A 472 -22.86 17.43 33.72
CA GLY A 472 -22.71 16.37 32.72
C GLY A 472 -21.35 16.37 32.01
N ASN A 473 -21.07 15.31 31.28
CA ASN A 473 -19.85 15.21 30.46
C ASN A 473 -20.05 15.91 29.11
N VAL A 474 -19.02 16.64 28.66
CA VAL A 474 -19.02 17.40 27.41
C VAL A 474 -17.79 17.01 26.59
N LEU A 475 -17.99 16.76 25.32
CA LEU A 475 -16.95 16.56 24.32
C LEU A 475 -17.00 17.73 23.33
N MET A 476 -15.90 18.46 23.17
CA MET A 476 -15.79 19.52 22.16
C MET A 476 -14.94 19.02 21.00
N LYS A 477 -15.42 19.21 19.78
CA LYS A 477 -14.63 19.01 18.55
C LYS A 477 -14.24 20.38 18.02
N LEU A 478 -12.93 20.62 17.95
CA LEU A 478 -12.39 21.85 17.39
C LEU A 478 -12.09 21.70 15.90
N ASP A 479 -12.26 22.79 15.15
CA ASP A 479 -11.82 22.93 13.76
C ASP A 479 -10.90 24.14 13.67
N MET A 480 -9.67 23.94 13.21
CA MET A 480 -8.69 25.03 13.06
C MET A 480 -8.84 25.70 11.68
N SER A 481 -8.98 27.02 11.68
CA SER A 481 -9.09 27.80 10.44
C SER A 481 -7.74 27.84 9.74
N LYS A 482 -7.63 27.17 8.58
CA LYS A 482 -6.43 27.19 7.72
C LYS A 482 -5.14 26.87 8.53
N ALA A 483 -5.16 25.72 9.20
CA ALA A 483 -4.23 25.36 10.27
C ALA A 483 -2.74 25.55 9.93
N TYR A 484 -2.32 25.11 8.73
CA TYR A 484 -0.94 25.28 8.25
C TYR A 484 -0.65 26.73 7.84
N ASP A 485 -1.56 27.35 7.09
CA ASP A 485 -1.35 28.64 6.43
C ASP A 485 -1.23 29.82 7.40
N ARG A 486 -1.73 29.67 8.64
CA ARG A 486 -1.75 30.74 9.66
C ARG A 486 -0.67 30.65 10.73
N MET A 487 0.06 29.55 10.81
CA MET A 487 1.01 29.34 11.90
C MET A 487 2.14 30.38 11.87
N SER A 488 2.38 31.04 13.00
CA SER A 488 3.47 32.02 13.15
C SER A 488 4.83 31.32 13.12
N TRP A 489 5.75 31.83 12.32
CA TRP A 489 7.13 31.33 12.30
C TRP A 489 7.87 31.66 13.60
N GLY A 490 7.70 32.88 14.13
CA GLY A 490 8.30 33.29 15.40
C GLY A 490 7.90 32.37 16.56
N HIS A 491 6.63 31.96 16.62
CA HIS A 491 6.13 30.98 17.59
C HIS A 491 6.87 29.63 17.48
N ILE A 492 7.04 29.10 16.26
CA ILE A 492 7.75 27.84 16.04
C ILE A 492 9.20 27.95 16.50
N ILE A 493 9.91 29.00 16.09
CA ILE A 493 11.32 29.19 16.45
C ILE A 493 11.49 29.30 17.97
N ASN A 494 10.61 30.07 18.64
CA ASN A 494 10.64 30.20 20.09
C ASN A 494 10.42 28.86 20.80
N ILE A 495 9.53 28.01 20.29
CA ILE A 495 9.32 26.66 20.85
C ILE A 495 10.53 25.75 20.65
N LEU A 496 11.13 25.77 19.46
CA LEU A 496 12.35 24.98 19.18
C LEU A 496 13.46 25.37 20.16
N ARG A 497 13.70 26.67 20.36
CA ARG A 497 14.65 27.16 21.37
C ARG A 497 14.34 26.65 22.78
N ARG A 498 13.07 26.71 23.21
CA ARG A 498 12.68 26.24 24.55
C ARG A 498 12.80 24.74 24.75
N PHE A 499 12.64 23.95 23.69
CA PHE A 499 12.90 22.50 23.76
C PHE A 499 14.39 22.16 23.85
N GLY A 500 15.29 23.10 23.52
CA GLY A 500 16.74 22.90 23.54
C GLY A 500 17.36 22.56 22.18
N PHE A 501 16.67 22.84 21.06
CA PHE A 501 17.27 22.69 19.74
C PHE A 501 18.41 23.71 19.55
N GLY A 502 19.54 23.27 19.02
CA GLY A 502 20.68 24.13 18.73
C GLY A 502 20.39 25.20 17.68
N GLU A 503 21.08 26.35 17.78
CA GLU A 503 20.83 27.50 16.90
C GLU A 503 21.21 27.21 15.43
N ILE A 504 22.17 26.30 15.18
CA ILE A 504 22.51 25.87 13.81
C ILE A 504 21.32 25.14 13.17
N PHE A 505 20.71 24.20 13.90
CA PHE A 505 19.51 23.51 13.40
C PHE A 505 18.32 24.45 13.21
N ILE A 506 18.14 25.40 14.12
CA ILE A 506 17.10 26.43 14.03
C ILE A 506 17.29 27.32 12.80
N ASP A 507 18.53 27.73 12.50
CA ASP A 507 18.87 28.51 11.31
C ASP A 507 18.54 27.74 10.01
N LEU A 508 18.87 26.44 9.95
CA LEU A 508 18.51 25.58 8.80
C LEU A 508 17.00 25.57 8.56
N ILE A 509 16.19 25.46 9.62
CA ILE A 509 14.73 25.55 9.54
C ILE A 509 14.30 26.94 9.09
N TRP A 510 14.87 27.99 9.68
CA TRP A 510 14.53 29.38 9.39
C TRP A 510 14.75 29.73 7.91
N ARG A 511 15.89 29.32 7.32
CA ARG A 511 16.19 29.55 5.90
C ARG A 511 15.22 28.85 4.95
N LEU A 512 14.67 27.69 5.34
CA LEU A 512 13.63 26.98 4.56
C LEU A 512 12.24 27.63 4.68
N LEU A 513 11.94 28.27 5.81
CA LEU A 513 10.65 28.93 6.06
C LEU A 513 10.59 30.36 5.52
N SER A 514 11.58 31.19 5.84
CA SER A 514 11.54 32.64 5.65
C SER A 514 11.75 33.10 4.20
N ASN A 515 12.40 32.28 3.38
CA ASN A 515 12.71 32.59 1.98
C ASN A 515 11.84 31.78 1.01
N VAL A 516 10.51 31.94 1.07
CA VAL A 516 9.57 31.22 0.17
C VAL A 516 8.83 32.20 -0.72
N TRP A 517 8.82 31.90 -2.02
CA TRP A 517 8.15 32.69 -3.06
C TRP A 517 7.06 31.86 -3.74
N PHE A 518 5.85 32.40 -3.81
CA PHE A 518 4.67 31.71 -4.33
C PHE A 518 4.19 32.29 -5.66
N SER A 519 3.82 31.39 -6.58
CA SER A 519 2.92 31.68 -7.71
C SER A 519 1.67 30.82 -7.61
N ILE A 520 0.56 31.19 -8.24
CA ILE A 520 -0.71 30.44 -8.19
C ILE A 520 -1.03 29.89 -9.57
N ILE A 521 -1.40 28.60 -9.64
CA ILE A 521 -1.85 27.95 -10.88
C ILE A 521 -3.38 28.01 -10.96
N ILE A 522 -3.90 28.77 -11.91
CA ILE A 522 -5.33 28.85 -12.24
C ILE A 522 -5.54 28.33 -13.66
N ASN A 523 -6.42 27.33 -13.81
CA ASN A 523 -6.81 26.72 -15.09
C ASN A 523 -5.63 26.34 -16.03
N GLY A 524 -4.46 26.00 -15.44
CA GLY A 524 -3.27 25.55 -16.18
C GLY A 524 -2.18 26.61 -16.39
N SER A 525 -2.46 27.88 -16.08
CA SER A 525 -1.50 28.99 -16.19
C SER A 525 -1.04 29.49 -14.82
N SER A 526 0.19 30.00 -14.74
CA SER A 526 0.79 30.52 -13.50
C SER A 526 0.62 32.04 -13.42
N TYR A 527 0.20 32.55 -12.26
CA TYR A 527 -0.06 33.96 -12.00
C TYR A 527 0.55 34.43 -10.68
N GLY A 528 0.89 35.72 -10.62
CA GLY A 528 1.50 36.38 -9.45
C GLY A 528 2.92 35.91 -9.14
N PHE A 529 3.58 36.61 -8.22
CA PHE A 529 4.86 36.19 -7.62
C PHE A 529 5.08 36.98 -6.31
N PHE A 530 4.78 36.38 -5.17
CA PHE A 530 4.79 37.08 -3.86
C PHE A 530 5.52 36.28 -2.78
N LYS A 531 6.02 36.97 -1.75
CA LYS A 531 6.76 36.37 -0.63
C LYS A 531 5.83 36.13 0.57
N SER A 532 6.04 35.03 1.28
CA SER A 532 5.32 34.75 2.53
C SER A 532 6.01 35.37 3.76
N SER A 533 5.24 35.70 4.80
CA SER A 533 5.74 36.04 6.14
C SER A 533 5.20 35.16 7.27
N ARG A 534 4.29 34.22 6.96
CA ARG A 534 3.79 33.21 7.91
C ARG A 534 3.34 31.92 7.21
N GLY A 535 3.01 30.91 8.01
CA GLY A 535 2.40 29.68 7.54
C GLY A 535 3.38 28.64 7.02
N LEU A 536 2.93 27.38 7.02
CA LEU A 536 3.71 26.21 6.65
C LEU A 536 3.27 25.70 5.27
N ARG A 537 4.21 25.24 4.44
CA ARG A 537 3.96 24.80 3.06
C ARG A 537 3.20 23.46 3.02
N GLN A 538 1.98 23.45 2.49
CA GLN A 538 1.18 22.22 2.37
C GLN A 538 1.73 21.32 1.25
N GLY A 539 2.51 20.32 1.61
CA GLY A 539 3.21 19.41 0.66
C GLY A 539 4.72 19.34 0.87
N ASP A 540 5.25 20.11 1.81
CA ASP A 540 6.65 20.09 2.24
C ASP A 540 6.86 19.06 3.36
N PRO A 541 7.84 18.13 3.24
CA PRO A 541 8.13 17.10 4.24
C PRO A 541 8.30 17.61 5.69
N LEU A 542 8.86 18.80 5.87
CA LEU A 542 9.16 19.38 7.19
C LEU A 542 7.94 19.94 7.91
N SER A 543 6.97 20.43 7.14
CA SER A 543 5.82 21.18 7.67
C SER A 543 4.97 20.41 8.70
N PRO A 544 4.67 19.10 8.54
CA PRO A 544 3.91 18.34 9.55
C PRO A 544 4.59 18.25 10.92
N ALA A 545 5.91 18.10 10.96
CA ALA A 545 6.66 18.01 12.21
C ALA A 545 6.69 19.35 12.94
N LEU A 546 6.95 20.45 12.22
CA LEU A 546 6.89 21.80 12.78
C LEU A 546 5.50 22.15 13.29
N PHE A 547 4.44 21.71 12.58
CA PHE A 547 3.07 21.93 13.00
C PHE A 547 2.77 21.31 14.36
N ILE A 548 3.12 20.03 14.57
CA ILE A 548 2.84 19.36 15.85
C ILE A 548 3.72 19.89 16.99
N ILE A 549 4.94 20.35 16.70
CA ILE A 549 5.79 21.05 17.68
C ILE A 549 5.14 22.37 18.08
N GLY A 550 4.67 23.16 17.12
CA GLY A 550 3.93 24.40 17.37
C GLY A 550 2.64 24.19 18.16
N PHE A 551 1.95 23.09 17.89
CA PHE A 551 0.71 22.68 18.55
C PHE A 551 0.92 22.16 19.98
N GLU A 552 2.11 21.66 20.32
CA GLU A 552 2.41 21.03 21.62
C GLU A 552 2.13 21.96 22.81
N VAL A 553 2.26 23.28 22.62
CA VAL A 553 1.91 24.28 23.64
C VAL A 553 0.43 24.17 24.04
N LEU A 554 -0.48 23.96 23.08
CA LEU A 554 -1.91 23.77 23.38
C LEU A 554 -2.14 22.48 24.18
N SER A 555 -1.50 21.38 23.77
CA SER A 555 -1.60 20.09 24.46
C SER A 555 -1.17 20.22 25.93
N ARG A 556 -0.03 20.87 26.19
CA ARG A 556 0.49 21.09 27.54
C ARG A 556 -0.37 22.07 28.33
N GLY A 557 -0.90 23.11 27.70
CA GLY A 557 -1.86 24.03 28.31
C GLY A 557 -3.13 23.33 28.79
N LEU A 558 -3.68 22.42 27.97
CA LEU A 558 -4.84 21.62 28.35
C LEU A 558 -4.53 20.60 29.44
N ASN A 559 -3.33 19.99 29.45
CA ASN A 559 -2.92 19.09 30.52
C ASN A 559 -2.75 19.83 31.86
N ASN A 560 -2.19 21.04 31.83
CA ASN A 560 -1.97 21.86 33.02
C ASN A 560 -3.28 22.24 33.75
N LEU A 561 -4.41 22.29 33.03
CA LEU A 561 -5.73 22.51 33.65
C LEU A 561 -6.06 21.47 34.72
N THR A 562 -5.57 20.23 34.60
CA THR A 562 -5.86 19.17 35.58
C THR A 562 -5.22 19.42 36.95
N MET A 563 -4.21 20.29 37.02
CA MET A 563 -3.57 20.69 38.28
C MET A 563 -4.33 21.83 38.98
N GLN A 564 -5.30 22.46 38.31
CA GLN A 564 -6.07 23.57 38.86
C GLN A 564 -7.27 23.06 39.66
N SER A 565 -7.39 23.48 40.93
CA SER A 565 -8.48 23.07 41.85
C SER A 565 -9.90 23.37 41.33
N ARG A 566 -10.04 24.38 40.47
CA ARG A 566 -11.33 24.82 39.90
C ARG A 566 -11.74 24.08 38.63
N PHE A 567 -10.85 23.26 38.06
CA PHE A 567 -11.11 22.49 36.84
C PHE A 567 -11.56 21.07 37.18
N LEU A 568 -12.72 20.70 36.65
CA LEU A 568 -13.26 19.34 36.74
C LEU A 568 -13.27 18.72 35.36
N GLY A 569 -12.51 17.64 35.20
CA GLY A 569 -12.39 16.90 33.94
C GLY A 569 -13.60 16.03 33.60
N PHE A 570 -13.49 15.35 32.46
CA PHE A 570 -14.45 14.34 32.01
C PHE A 570 -14.44 13.14 32.96
N LYS A 571 -15.62 12.63 33.34
CA LYS A 571 -15.71 11.50 34.27
C LYS A 571 -15.38 10.18 33.56
N VAL A 572 -14.26 9.58 33.93
CA VAL A 572 -13.81 8.25 33.47
C VAL A 572 -14.03 7.19 34.57
N PRO A 573 -14.02 5.88 34.24
CA PRO A 573 -14.00 4.81 35.26
C PRO A 573 -12.83 4.95 36.25
N TYR A 574 -12.97 4.35 37.44
CA TYR A 574 -11.92 4.35 38.47
C TYR A 574 -10.62 3.73 37.93
N ARG A 575 -9.45 4.24 38.37
CA ARG A 575 -8.08 3.90 37.91
C ARG A 575 -7.73 4.23 36.46
N CYS A 576 -8.67 4.68 35.64
CA CYS A 576 -8.34 5.10 34.27
C CYS A 576 -7.56 6.42 34.27
N PRO A 577 -6.59 6.60 33.34
CA PRO A 577 -5.89 7.87 33.20
C PRO A 577 -6.88 8.98 32.81
N THR A 578 -6.68 10.18 33.36
CA THR A 578 -7.49 11.35 33.02
C THR A 578 -7.11 11.81 31.62
N ILE A 579 -8.11 11.87 30.73
CA ILE A 579 -7.93 12.30 29.34
C ILE A 579 -8.50 13.71 29.21
N THR A 580 -7.65 14.70 28.92
CA THR A 580 -8.06 16.11 28.71
C THR A 580 -8.44 16.35 27.26
N HIS A 581 -7.69 15.78 26.33
CA HIS A 581 -7.90 15.94 24.90
C HIS A 581 -7.31 14.77 24.10
N LEU A 582 -7.69 14.66 22.84
CA LEU A 582 -7.05 13.81 21.84
C LEU A 582 -6.85 14.64 20.57
N ALA A 583 -5.67 14.56 19.97
CA ALA A 583 -5.34 15.28 18.76
C ALA A 583 -4.75 14.34 17.71
N PHE A 584 -5.15 14.55 16.45
CA PHE A 584 -4.49 13.98 15.29
C PHE A 584 -4.23 15.12 14.31
N ALA A 585 -3.01 15.67 14.37
CA ALA A 585 -2.69 16.95 13.73
C ALA A 585 -3.65 18.05 14.21
N ASP A 586 -4.42 18.66 13.31
CA ASP A 586 -5.38 19.75 13.55
C ASP A 586 -6.77 19.28 14.01
N ASP A 587 -7.10 18.00 13.86
CA ASP A 587 -8.34 17.42 14.38
C ASP A 587 -8.22 17.19 15.90
N VAL A 588 -8.92 18.00 16.71
CA VAL A 588 -8.82 17.98 18.18
C VAL A 588 -10.18 17.69 18.83
N LEU A 589 -10.18 16.76 19.78
CA LEU A 589 -11.28 16.49 20.70
C LEU A 589 -10.88 16.89 22.12
N ILE A 590 -11.65 17.72 22.79
CA ILE A 590 -11.45 18.10 24.20
C ILE A 590 -12.53 17.48 25.06
N PHE A 591 -12.12 16.84 26.16
CA PHE A 591 -12.98 16.15 27.11
C PHE A 591 -13.06 16.94 28.42
N THR A 592 -14.26 17.34 28.79
CA THR A 592 -14.48 18.13 30.01
C THR A 592 -15.86 17.86 30.62
N ASN A 593 -16.20 18.57 31.69
CA ASN A 593 -17.56 18.62 32.21
C ASN A 593 -18.29 19.89 31.78
N GLY A 594 -19.61 19.91 31.94
CA GLY A 594 -20.44 21.05 31.59
C GLY A 594 -20.45 22.16 32.64
N SER A 595 -19.48 22.22 33.57
CA SER A 595 -19.43 23.27 34.59
C SER A 595 -18.89 24.59 34.02
N SER A 596 -19.48 25.72 34.41
CA SER A 596 -19.09 27.02 33.85
C SER A 596 -17.63 27.39 34.15
N SER A 597 -17.07 26.94 35.28
CA SER A 597 -15.65 27.15 35.61
C SER A 597 -14.73 26.38 34.65
N SER A 598 -14.97 25.07 34.46
CA SER A 598 -14.17 24.25 33.55
C SER A 598 -14.25 24.74 32.10
N LEU A 599 -15.45 25.09 31.64
CA LEU A 599 -15.66 25.60 30.28
C LEU A 599 -14.89 26.92 30.05
N LYS A 600 -14.96 27.87 31.01
CA LYS A 600 -14.23 29.14 30.92
C LYS A 600 -12.71 28.93 30.92
N ALA A 601 -12.20 28.03 31.76
CA ALA A 601 -10.77 27.71 31.83
C ALA A 601 -10.25 27.16 30.49
N ILE A 602 -11.01 26.26 29.83
CA ILE A 602 -10.66 25.77 28.49
C ILE A 602 -10.64 26.91 27.47
N MET A 603 -11.68 27.76 27.47
CA MET A 603 -11.74 28.88 26.52
C MET A 603 -10.60 29.89 26.72
N GLN A 604 -10.13 30.09 27.95
CA GLN A 604 -8.95 30.92 28.24
C GLN A 604 -7.66 30.33 27.66
N VAL A 605 -7.44 29.01 27.82
CA VAL A 605 -6.29 28.31 27.20
C VAL A 605 -6.34 28.43 25.67
N LEU A 606 -7.53 28.23 25.07
CA LEU A 606 -7.72 28.37 23.63
C LEU A 606 -7.43 29.81 23.15
N GLN A 607 -7.88 30.82 23.88
CA GLN A 607 -7.60 32.23 23.55
C GLN A 607 -6.11 32.57 23.67
N ALA A 608 -5.43 32.10 24.72
CA ALA A 608 -3.99 32.26 24.86
C ALA A 608 -3.23 31.58 23.71
N TYR A 609 -3.65 30.37 23.31
CA TYR A 609 -3.08 29.66 22.17
C TYR A 609 -3.24 30.42 20.86
N GLN A 610 -4.43 30.97 20.61
CA GLN A 610 -4.67 31.76 19.40
C GLN A 610 -3.76 33.01 19.33
N ARG A 611 -3.51 33.66 20.47
CA ARG A 611 -2.65 34.84 20.57
C ARG A 611 -1.16 34.53 20.32
N CYS A 612 -0.63 33.43 20.88
CA CYS A 612 0.78 33.10 20.71
C CYS A 612 1.09 32.43 19.37
N SER A 613 0.24 31.50 18.90
CA SER A 613 0.52 30.67 17.72
C SER A 613 0.14 31.32 16.38
N GLY A 614 -0.71 32.35 16.40
CA GLY A 614 -1.36 32.91 15.22
C GLY A 614 -2.47 32.02 14.63
N GLN A 615 -2.70 30.82 15.17
CA GLN A 615 -3.82 29.98 14.75
C GLN A 615 -5.15 30.54 15.24
N LEU A 616 -6.23 30.27 14.50
CA LEU A 616 -7.58 30.68 14.89
C LEU A 616 -8.54 29.51 14.84
N ILE A 617 -9.40 29.40 15.86
CA ILE A 617 -10.45 28.38 15.93
C ILE A 617 -11.63 28.80 15.07
N ASN A 618 -12.10 27.90 14.21
CA ASN A 618 -13.32 28.09 13.44
C ASN A 618 -14.54 27.80 14.33
N VAL A 619 -15.12 28.85 14.93
CA VAL A 619 -16.28 28.72 15.82
C VAL A 619 -17.50 28.12 15.10
N GLN A 620 -17.68 28.40 13.80
CA GLN A 620 -18.83 27.91 13.02
C GLN A 620 -18.73 26.41 12.69
N LYS A 621 -17.51 25.87 12.57
CA LYS A 621 -17.26 24.45 12.29
C LYS A 621 -16.99 23.64 13.56
N SER A 622 -16.54 24.30 14.63
CA SER A 622 -16.36 23.69 15.94
C SER A 622 -17.72 23.39 16.56
N CYS A 623 -17.83 22.24 17.22
CA CYS A 623 -19.08 21.80 17.80
C CYS A 623 -18.87 21.14 19.16
N TYR A 624 -19.95 20.99 19.93
CA TYR A 624 -19.93 20.22 21.16
C TYR A 624 -20.97 19.10 21.14
N LEU A 625 -20.63 18.02 21.83
CA LEU A 625 -21.36 16.76 21.90
C LEU A 625 -21.61 16.44 23.38
N VAL A 626 -22.84 16.03 23.67
CA VAL A 626 -23.30 15.66 25.01
C VAL A 626 -24.19 14.45 24.92
N HIS A 627 -24.39 13.76 26.05
CA HIS A 627 -25.33 12.65 26.09
C HIS A 627 -26.75 13.14 25.73
N PRO A 628 -27.54 12.37 24.94
CA PRO A 628 -28.88 12.81 24.51
C PRO A 628 -29.84 13.17 25.65
N SER A 629 -29.64 12.62 26.85
CA SER A 629 -30.44 12.94 28.04
C SER A 629 -30.07 14.26 28.73
N MET A 630 -29.03 14.98 28.29
CA MET A 630 -28.65 16.24 28.91
C MET A 630 -29.75 17.30 28.73
N PRO A 631 -30.20 17.99 29.80
CA PRO A 631 -31.27 18.99 29.70
C PRO A 631 -30.93 20.16 28.76
N PRO A 632 -31.91 20.69 27.99
CA PRO A 632 -31.70 21.83 27.09
C PRO A 632 -31.17 23.09 27.80
N ALA A 633 -31.57 23.34 29.04
CA ALA A 633 -31.05 24.46 29.83
C ALA A 633 -29.52 24.38 30.00
N ARG A 634 -28.97 23.18 30.18
CA ARG A 634 -27.52 23.01 30.30
C ARG A 634 -26.79 23.18 28.97
N ARG A 635 -27.42 22.74 27.87
CA ARG A 635 -26.92 22.96 26.50
C ARG A 635 -26.76 24.45 26.20
N ARG A 636 -27.76 25.27 26.56
CA ARG A 636 -27.69 26.74 26.41
C ARG A 636 -26.53 27.37 27.18
N VAL A 637 -26.21 26.87 28.37
CA VAL A 637 -25.04 27.35 29.14
C VAL A 637 -23.74 27.05 28.42
N ILE A 638 -23.60 25.84 27.86
CA ILE A 638 -22.41 25.45 27.09
C ILE A 638 -22.27 26.34 25.86
N GLU A 639 -23.34 26.48 25.08
CA GLU A 639 -23.40 27.33 23.88
C GLU A 639 -23.04 28.78 24.17
N ARG A 640 -23.54 29.35 25.28
CA ARG A 640 -23.23 30.74 25.65
C ARG A 640 -21.74 30.95 25.95
N ILE A 641 -21.09 29.97 26.58
CA ILE A 641 -19.68 30.08 27.00
C ILE A 641 -18.75 29.77 25.83
N THR A 642 -18.99 28.66 25.11
CA THR A 642 -18.08 28.18 24.06
C THR A 642 -18.34 28.82 22.71
N ARG A 643 -19.57 29.31 22.48
CA ARG A 643 -20.10 29.74 21.17
C ARG A 643 -20.15 28.61 20.12
N PHE A 644 -19.90 27.37 20.51
CA PHE A 644 -19.94 26.21 19.61
C PHE A 644 -21.36 25.68 19.46
N ALA A 645 -21.69 25.23 18.25
CA ALA A 645 -22.99 24.64 17.97
C ALA A 645 -23.10 23.22 18.55
N TRP A 646 -24.28 22.85 19.04
CA TRP A 646 -24.58 21.48 19.42
C TRP A 646 -24.66 20.58 18.19
N GLN A 647 -24.07 19.38 18.27
CA GLN A 647 -24.27 18.33 17.29
C GLN A 647 -24.76 17.03 17.96
N SER A 648 -25.62 16.30 17.27
CA SER A 648 -26.07 14.97 17.71
C SER A 648 -25.20 13.86 17.12
N PHE A 649 -25.03 12.76 17.85
CA PHE A 649 -24.42 11.55 17.31
C PHE A 649 -25.28 10.91 16.20
N PRO A 650 -24.68 10.21 15.21
CA PRO A 650 -23.24 10.02 15.04
C PRO A 650 -22.55 11.21 14.35
N ILE A 651 -21.24 11.37 14.59
CA ILE A 651 -20.40 12.32 13.85
C ILE A 651 -19.19 11.63 13.20
N ARG A 652 -18.59 12.26 12.19
CA ARG A 652 -17.33 11.80 11.59
C ARG A 652 -16.12 12.36 12.35
N TYR A 653 -15.22 11.45 12.74
CA TYR A 653 -13.93 11.77 13.36
C TYR A 653 -12.85 10.82 12.81
N LEU A 654 -11.78 11.35 12.22
CA LEU A 654 -10.67 10.60 11.61
C LEU A 654 -11.12 9.54 10.56
N GLY A 655 -12.23 9.82 9.87
CA GLY A 655 -12.84 8.92 8.90
C GLY A 655 -13.79 7.86 9.50
N PHE A 656 -13.89 7.75 10.82
CA PHE A 656 -14.76 6.80 11.51
C PHE A 656 -16.06 7.45 11.99
N PRO A 657 -17.17 6.68 12.11
CA PRO A 657 -18.37 7.16 12.77
C PRO A 657 -18.21 7.04 14.29
N LEU A 658 -18.20 8.17 15.00
CA LEU A 658 -18.27 8.25 16.45
C LEU A 658 -19.74 8.27 16.87
N TYR A 659 -20.18 7.33 17.71
CA TYR A 659 -21.58 7.18 18.06
C TYR A 659 -21.79 6.84 19.55
N SER A 660 -23.01 7.06 20.03
CA SER A 660 -23.46 6.61 21.34
C SER A 660 -24.51 5.49 21.19
N GLY A 661 -24.45 4.47 22.05
CA GLY A 661 -25.36 3.33 22.02
C GLY A 661 -25.03 2.26 20.96
N ARG A 662 -26.06 1.68 20.34
CA ARG A 662 -25.92 0.57 19.37
C ARG A 662 -25.43 1.07 18.00
N CYS A 663 -24.49 0.33 17.41
CA CYS A 663 -23.98 0.59 16.06
C CYS A 663 -25.03 0.21 15.00
N LYS A 664 -25.33 1.11 14.06
CA LYS A 664 -26.31 0.89 12.97
C LYS A 664 -25.60 0.79 11.63
N SER A 665 -26.13 -0.03 10.70
CA SER A 665 -25.58 -0.16 9.34
C SER A 665 -25.60 1.15 8.56
N SER A 666 -26.54 2.06 8.85
CA SER A 666 -26.64 3.37 8.20
C SER A 666 -25.42 4.26 8.42
N TYR A 667 -24.66 4.05 9.51
CA TYR A 667 -23.44 4.82 9.81
C TYR A 667 -22.31 4.58 8.79
N PHE A 668 -22.41 3.51 7.99
CA PHE A 668 -21.43 3.12 6.98
C PHE A 668 -21.89 3.41 5.54
N GLY A 669 -23.04 4.07 5.37
CA GLY A 669 -23.63 4.34 4.06
C GLY A 669 -22.69 5.07 3.11
N GLU A 670 -21.94 6.06 3.59
CA GLU A 670 -21.00 6.85 2.79
C GLU A 670 -19.86 6.01 2.19
N VAL A 671 -19.37 4.97 2.89
CA VAL A 671 -18.31 4.11 2.35
C VAL A 671 -18.86 3.17 1.30
N CYS A 672 -20.04 2.61 1.51
CA CYS A 672 -20.74 1.86 0.46
C CYS A 672 -20.97 2.74 -0.78
N GLN A 673 -21.41 3.99 -0.58
CA GLN A 673 -21.59 4.97 -1.67
C GLN A 673 -20.28 5.33 -2.35
N SER A 674 -19.19 5.48 -1.60
CA SER A 674 -17.88 5.76 -2.18
C SER A 674 -17.38 4.61 -3.06
N ILE A 675 -17.57 3.37 -2.62
CA ILE A 675 -17.23 2.16 -3.38
C ILE A 675 -18.06 2.07 -4.66
N LEU A 676 -19.37 2.29 -4.55
CA LEU A 676 -20.27 2.30 -5.71
C LEU A 676 -19.93 3.44 -6.66
N GLY A 677 -19.76 4.67 -6.16
CA GLY A 677 -19.34 5.81 -6.97
C GLY A 677 -18.00 5.59 -7.68
N ARG A 678 -17.07 4.82 -7.07
CA ARG A 678 -15.83 4.40 -7.74
C ARG A 678 -16.07 3.38 -8.85
N ILE A 679 -16.83 2.32 -8.56
CA ILE A 679 -17.24 1.32 -9.55
C ILE A 679 -17.84 2.00 -10.77
N LEU A 680 -18.76 2.95 -10.53
CA LEU A 680 -19.48 3.67 -11.57
C LEU A 680 -18.63 4.72 -12.29
N SER A 681 -17.66 5.34 -11.61
CA SER A 681 -16.70 6.23 -12.26
C SER A 681 -15.78 5.49 -13.24
N TRP A 682 -15.65 4.18 -13.08
CA TRP A 682 -14.91 3.36 -14.01
C TRP A 682 -15.84 2.91 -15.11
N LYS A 683 -15.61 3.42 -16.32
CA LYS A 683 -16.29 3.00 -17.55
C LYS A 683 -16.12 1.47 -17.73
N SER A 684 -16.95 0.65 -17.09
CA SER A 684 -16.63 -0.76 -16.87
C SER A 684 -16.67 -1.57 -18.16
N ARG A 685 -17.36 -1.05 -19.18
CA ARG A 685 -17.35 -1.52 -20.57
C ARG A 685 -15.96 -1.43 -21.22
N LEU A 686 -15.15 -0.45 -20.84
CA LEU A 686 -13.80 -0.31 -21.37
C LEU A 686 -12.79 -1.26 -20.70
N LEU A 687 -13.16 -1.95 -19.62
CA LEU A 687 -12.25 -2.76 -18.82
C LEU A 687 -12.45 -4.25 -19.07
N SER A 688 -11.36 -4.97 -19.34
CA SER A 688 -11.39 -6.44 -19.36
C SER A 688 -11.66 -7.03 -17.96
N PHE A 689 -12.00 -8.32 -17.88
CA PHE A 689 -12.06 -9.03 -16.59
C PHE A 689 -10.74 -8.90 -15.80
N GLY A 690 -9.59 -8.90 -16.49
CA GLY A 690 -8.29 -8.67 -15.87
C GLY A 690 -8.20 -7.29 -15.21
N GLY A 691 -8.57 -6.23 -15.93
CA GLY A 691 -8.64 -4.86 -15.41
C GLY A 691 -9.59 -4.73 -14.21
N LYS A 692 -10.77 -5.36 -14.27
CA LYS A 692 -11.75 -5.38 -13.16
C LYS A 692 -11.20 -6.08 -11.91
N ILE A 693 -10.51 -7.22 -12.07
CA ILE A 693 -9.87 -7.95 -10.98
C ILE A 693 -8.81 -7.08 -10.29
N VAL A 694 -7.96 -6.40 -11.07
CA VAL A 694 -6.93 -5.49 -10.52
C VAL A 694 -7.58 -4.35 -9.72
N LEU A 695 -8.64 -3.74 -10.26
CA LEU A 695 -9.40 -2.67 -9.58
C LEU A 695 -10.03 -3.14 -8.28
N ILE A 696 -10.66 -4.31 -8.27
CA ILE A 696 -11.23 -4.89 -7.04
C ILE A 696 -10.12 -5.10 -6.01
N LYS A 697 -9.02 -5.75 -6.42
CA LYS A 697 -7.95 -6.17 -5.51
C LYS A 697 -7.18 -5.00 -4.91
N HIS A 698 -6.91 -3.96 -5.70
CA HIS A 698 -6.03 -2.87 -5.29
C HIS A 698 -6.78 -1.58 -4.89
N VAL A 699 -7.99 -1.35 -5.42
CA VAL A 699 -8.75 -0.13 -5.16
C VAL A 699 -9.97 -0.41 -4.28
N LEU A 700 -10.91 -1.27 -4.69
CA LEU A 700 -12.14 -1.46 -3.92
C LEU A 700 -11.91 -2.15 -2.58
N ALA A 701 -11.05 -3.18 -2.55
CA ALA A 701 -10.73 -3.91 -1.33
C ALA A 701 -9.94 -3.05 -0.32
N SER A 702 -9.24 -2.00 -0.76
CA SER A 702 -8.46 -1.12 0.11
C SER A 702 -9.31 -0.01 0.77
N MET A 703 -10.37 0.46 0.11
CA MET A 703 -11.26 1.51 0.62
C MET A 703 -11.85 1.25 2.02
N PRO A 704 -12.37 0.04 2.36
CA PRO A 704 -12.93 -0.22 3.69
C PRO A 704 -11.87 -0.62 4.74
N MET A 705 -10.59 -0.77 4.38
CA MET A 705 -9.53 -1.22 5.31
C MET A 705 -9.37 -0.27 6.50
N HIS A 706 -9.38 1.04 6.24
CA HIS A 706 -9.25 2.05 7.30
C HIS A 706 -10.33 1.89 8.35
N LEU A 707 -11.60 1.75 7.93
CA LEU A 707 -12.72 1.48 8.84
C LEU A 707 -12.56 0.16 9.60
N MET A 708 -12.19 -0.92 8.91
CA MET A 708 -12.02 -2.24 9.52
C MET A 708 -10.92 -2.25 10.59
N SER A 709 -9.94 -1.35 10.49
CA SER A 709 -8.88 -1.26 11.50
C SER A 709 -9.39 -0.92 12.90
N ALA A 710 -10.51 -0.18 13.03
CA ALA A 710 -10.97 0.35 14.32
C ALA A 710 -12.47 0.18 14.58
N ALA A 711 -13.33 0.52 13.61
CA ALA A 711 -14.77 0.58 13.82
C ALA A 711 -15.40 -0.81 13.98
N VAL A 712 -16.50 -0.89 14.74
CA VAL A 712 -17.34 -2.10 14.81
C VAL A 712 -18.33 -2.09 13.65
N ILE A 713 -18.14 -3.01 12.68
CA ILE A 713 -18.90 -3.02 11.43
C ILE A 713 -19.96 -4.13 11.44
N PRO A 714 -21.25 -3.82 11.23
CA PRO A 714 -22.30 -4.83 11.11
C PRO A 714 -22.12 -5.73 9.87
N ALA A 715 -22.46 -7.02 9.99
CA ALA A 715 -22.30 -8.01 8.93
C ALA A 715 -22.99 -7.64 7.60
N LYS A 716 -24.13 -6.94 7.66
CA LYS A 716 -24.87 -6.45 6.49
C LYS A 716 -24.02 -5.54 5.59
N VAL A 717 -23.09 -4.76 6.17
CA VAL A 717 -22.22 -3.86 5.40
C VAL A 717 -21.23 -4.64 4.54
N PHE A 718 -20.62 -5.70 5.10
CA PHE A 718 -19.72 -6.57 4.32
C PHE A 718 -20.44 -7.21 3.14
N LYS A 719 -21.67 -7.71 3.36
CA LYS A 719 -22.49 -8.30 2.29
C LYS A 719 -22.77 -7.30 1.17
N ILE A 720 -23.13 -6.05 1.49
CA ILE A 720 -23.37 -5.00 0.49
C ILE A 720 -22.12 -4.74 -0.35
N ILE A 721 -20.95 -4.61 0.28
CA ILE A 721 -19.69 -4.34 -0.42
C ILE A 721 -19.28 -5.52 -1.31
N GLU A 722 -19.27 -6.74 -0.76
CA GLU A 722 -18.89 -7.95 -1.50
C GLU A 722 -19.84 -8.23 -2.67
N SER A 723 -21.15 -8.04 -2.48
CA SER A 723 -22.13 -8.12 -3.58
C SER A 723 -21.88 -7.06 -4.65
N SER A 724 -21.53 -5.84 -4.27
CA SER A 724 -21.20 -4.77 -5.24
C SER A 724 -19.95 -5.11 -6.06
N CYS A 725 -18.90 -5.63 -5.42
CA CYS A 725 -17.69 -6.09 -6.12
C CYS A 725 -17.95 -7.29 -7.03
N SER A 726 -18.78 -8.25 -6.57
CA SER A 726 -19.18 -9.40 -7.37
C SER A 726 -19.96 -8.95 -8.61
N ASN A 727 -20.92 -8.05 -8.44
CA ASN A 727 -21.70 -7.50 -9.55
C ASN A 727 -20.82 -6.74 -10.53
N PHE A 728 -19.88 -5.91 -10.04
CA PHE A 728 -18.93 -5.20 -10.89
C PHE A 728 -18.05 -6.14 -11.73
N LEU A 729 -17.59 -7.25 -11.14
CA LEU A 729 -16.78 -8.24 -11.83
C LEU A 729 -17.56 -8.87 -13.00
N TRP A 730 -18.80 -9.31 -12.74
CA TRP A 730 -19.56 -10.14 -13.67
C TRP A 730 -20.43 -9.36 -14.66
N ARG A 731 -20.91 -8.15 -14.33
CA ARG A 731 -21.78 -7.34 -15.20
C ARG A 731 -20.96 -6.57 -16.24
N SER A 732 -21.48 -6.43 -17.46
CA SER A 732 -20.94 -5.54 -18.50
C SER A 732 -21.97 -4.61 -19.14
N SER A 733 -23.26 -4.86 -18.91
CA SER A 733 -24.43 -4.04 -19.29
C SER A 733 -25.59 -4.29 -18.31
N THR A 734 -26.63 -3.45 -18.36
CA THR A 734 -27.82 -3.49 -17.50
C THR A 734 -28.76 -4.64 -17.82
N ASP A 735 -28.90 -4.97 -19.10
CA ASP A 735 -29.85 -5.99 -19.60
C ASP A 735 -29.37 -7.42 -19.43
N ASP A 736 -28.08 -7.64 -19.25
CA ASP A 736 -27.59 -8.97 -18.95
C ASP A 736 -27.64 -9.23 -17.44
N SER A 737 -28.57 -10.09 -17.00
CA SER A 737 -28.39 -10.84 -15.75
C SER A 737 -27.20 -11.81 -15.93
N LYS A 738 -25.97 -11.29 -15.91
CA LYS A 738 -24.79 -12.15 -16.10
C LYS A 738 -24.70 -13.13 -14.94
N PHE A 739 -24.80 -14.40 -15.29
CA PHE A 739 -24.63 -15.52 -14.38
C PHE A 739 -23.28 -15.43 -13.66
N HIS A 740 -23.28 -15.50 -12.33
CA HIS A 740 -22.04 -15.52 -11.53
C HIS A 740 -21.38 -16.90 -11.64
N TRP A 741 -20.51 -17.08 -12.64
CA TRP A 741 -19.86 -18.35 -12.96
C TRP A 741 -19.06 -18.98 -11.81
N ILE A 742 -18.51 -18.15 -10.91
CA ILE A 742 -17.77 -18.58 -9.73
C ILE A 742 -18.31 -17.81 -8.52
N ARG A 743 -18.67 -18.54 -7.44
CA ARG A 743 -19.13 -17.94 -6.17
C ARG A 743 -18.06 -17.00 -5.60
N TRP A 744 -18.46 -15.87 -5.05
CA TRP A 744 -17.54 -14.86 -4.47
C TRP A 744 -16.59 -15.45 -3.42
N SER A 745 -17.08 -16.32 -2.55
CA SER A 745 -16.25 -17.01 -1.55
C SER A 745 -15.14 -17.86 -2.17
N HIS A 746 -15.37 -18.45 -3.36
CA HIS A 746 -14.34 -19.21 -4.06
C HIS A 746 -13.29 -18.27 -4.69
N LEU A 747 -13.71 -17.12 -5.23
CA LEU A 747 -12.78 -16.11 -5.76
C LEU A 747 -11.85 -15.54 -4.67
N CYS A 748 -12.27 -15.60 -3.40
CA CYS A 748 -11.50 -15.12 -2.24
C CYS A 748 -10.41 -16.09 -1.75
N TYR A 749 -10.30 -17.30 -2.31
CA TYR A 749 -9.15 -18.14 -1.99
C TYR A 749 -7.87 -17.60 -2.67
N PRO A 750 -6.69 -17.86 -2.09
CA PRO A 750 -5.42 -17.67 -2.76
C PRO A 750 -5.38 -18.35 -4.13
N VAL A 751 -4.46 -17.89 -4.99
CA VAL A 751 -4.34 -18.40 -6.36
C VAL A 751 -3.97 -19.88 -6.36
N GLU A 752 -3.06 -20.29 -5.47
CA GLU A 752 -2.64 -21.67 -5.25
C GLU A 752 -3.76 -22.58 -4.72
N GLU A 753 -4.85 -22.02 -4.20
CA GLU A 753 -6.02 -22.73 -3.66
C GLU A 753 -7.22 -22.71 -4.64
N GLY A 754 -7.00 -22.27 -5.88
CA GLY A 754 -8.02 -22.24 -6.93
C GLY A 754 -8.92 -20.99 -6.92
N GLY A 755 -8.51 -19.93 -6.23
CA GLY A 755 -9.19 -18.62 -6.28
C GLY A 755 -8.48 -17.60 -7.16
N VAL A 756 -8.87 -16.33 -7.01
CA VAL A 756 -8.27 -15.16 -7.69
C VAL A 756 -7.38 -14.36 -6.72
N GLY A 757 -7.40 -14.71 -5.43
CA GLY A 757 -6.70 -13.98 -4.38
C GLY A 757 -7.41 -12.68 -3.97
N PHE A 758 -8.75 -12.61 -4.11
CA PHE A 758 -9.52 -11.61 -3.38
C PHE A 758 -9.51 -11.93 -1.88
N ARG A 759 -9.86 -10.96 -1.03
CA ARG A 759 -9.93 -11.18 0.41
C ARG A 759 -11.37 -11.01 0.86
N ARG A 760 -11.89 -12.01 1.57
CA ARG A 760 -13.19 -11.92 2.23
C ARG A 760 -13.10 -10.87 3.34
N LEU A 761 -13.98 -9.88 3.32
CA LEU A 761 -13.87 -8.72 4.20
C LEU A 761 -14.06 -9.08 5.67
N ARG A 762 -14.86 -10.10 5.96
CA ARG A 762 -15.09 -10.60 7.32
C ARG A 762 -13.81 -11.18 7.95
N ASP A 763 -13.05 -11.93 7.16
CA ASP A 763 -11.79 -12.55 7.60
C ASP A 763 -10.72 -11.46 7.78
N VAL A 764 -10.68 -10.46 6.89
CA VAL A 764 -9.81 -9.29 7.07
C VAL A 764 -10.17 -8.50 8.33
N TYR A 765 -11.46 -8.30 8.60
CA TYR A 765 -11.95 -7.64 9.82
C TYR A 765 -11.53 -8.40 11.08
N GLN A 766 -11.56 -9.74 11.07
CA GLN A 766 -11.09 -10.58 12.16
C GLN A 766 -9.57 -10.48 12.34
N ALA A 767 -8.79 -10.48 11.25
CA ALA A 767 -7.35 -10.24 11.30
C ALA A 767 -6.99 -8.87 11.91
N PHE A 768 -7.77 -7.82 11.61
CA PHE A 768 -7.63 -6.54 12.29
C PHE A 768 -8.01 -6.61 13.77
N SER A 769 -9.00 -7.41 14.16
CA SER A 769 -9.29 -7.66 15.57
C SER A 769 -8.09 -8.33 16.27
N CYS A 770 -7.40 -9.26 15.60
CA CYS A 770 -6.18 -9.87 16.12
C CYS A 770 -5.08 -8.81 16.35
N LYS A 771 -4.93 -7.88 15.41
CA LYS A 771 -4.01 -6.74 15.55
C LYS A 771 -4.37 -5.84 16.74
N LEU A 772 -5.66 -5.60 16.99
CA LEU A 772 -6.11 -4.82 18.15
C LEU A 772 -5.75 -5.52 19.47
N TRP A 773 -5.97 -6.84 19.57
CA TRP A 773 -5.56 -7.61 20.74
C TRP A 773 -4.03 -7.59 20.95
N TRP A 774 -3.26 -7.81 19.88
CA TRP A 774 -1.80 -7.73 19.91
C TRP A 774 -1.32 -6.36 20.43
N ASN A 775 -1.83 -5.25 19.86
CA ASN A 775 -1.48 -3.91 20.29
C ASN A 775 -1.92 -3.61 21.74
N PHE A 776 -3.07 -4.13 22.16
CA PHE A 776 -3.53 -4.00 23.54
C PHE A 776 -2.61 -4.73 24.53
N ARG A 777 -2.20 -5.96 24.22
CA ARG A 777 -1.31 -6.76 25.08
C ARG A 777 0.08 -6.16 25.16
N THR A 778 0.70 -5.90 24.00
CA THR A 778 2.11 -5.49 23.88
C THR A 778 2.34 -3.98 23.99
N GLY A 779 1.29 -3.16 23.79
CA GLY A 779 1.43 -1.71 23.72
C GLY A 779 1.43 -1.02 25.09
N SER A 780 2.16 0.11 25.13
CA SER A 780 2.19 1.11 26.19
C SER A 780 1.48 2.41 25.81
N SER A 781 0.69 2.40 24.72
CA SER A 781 -0.04 3.58 24.24
C SER A 781 -1.09 4.06 25.25
N LEU A 782 -1.47 5.34 25.17
CA LEU A 782 -2.51 5.91 26.02
C LEU A 782 -3.83 5.12 25.96
N TRP A 783 -4.18 4.61 24.78
CA TRP A 783 -5.32 3.72 24.59
C TRP A 783 -5.13 2.37 25.30
N ALA A 784 -4.00 1.70 25.10
CA ALA A 784 -3.74 0.40 25.73
C ALA A 784 -3.78 0.50 27.27
N SER A 785 -3.12 1.52 27.83
CA SER A 785 -3.12 1.80 29.27
C SER A 785 -4.54 2.10 29.79
N PHE A 786 -5.32 2.89 29.07
CA PHE A 786 -6.72 3.16 29.44
C PHE A 786 -7.58 1.90 29.41
N MET A 787 -7.44 1.05 28.38
CA MET A 787 -8.20 -0.20 28.27
C MET A 787 -7.84 -1.19 29.37
N LYS A 788 -6.54 -1.34 29.69
CA LYS A 788 -6.06 -2.20 30.79
C LYS A 788 -6.66 -1.73 32.12
N ALA A 789 -6.61 -0.43 32.41
CA ALA A 789 -7.19 0.15 33.62
C ALA A 789 -8.72 -0.02 33.69
N LYS A 790 -9.42 0.13 32.56
CA LYS A 790 -10.88 0.06 32.49
C LYS A 790 -11.44 -1.36 32.65
N TYR A 791 -10.85 -2.34 31.98
CA TYR A 791 -11.41 -3.69 31.87
C TYR A 791 -10.67 -4.75 32.70
N CYS A 792 -9.36 -4.62 32.89
CA CYS A 792 -8.56 -5.65 33.56
C CYS A 792 -8.38 -5.35 35.06
N GLY A 793 -8.21 -4.07 35.43
CA GLY A 793 -7.90 -3.71 36.81
C GLY A 793 -6.57 -4.33 37.24
N SER A 794 -6.59 -5.20 38.25
CA SER A 794 -5.43 -5.99 38.71
C SER A 794 -5.39 -7.42 38.15
N LEU A 795 -6.40 -7.83 37.38
CA LEU A 795 -6.48 -9.17 36.80
C LEU A 795 -5.72 -9.24 35.48
N HIS A 796 -5.28 -10.45 35.12
CA HIS A 796 -4.71 -10.73 33.82
C HIS A 796 -5.79 -10.65 32.72
N PRO A 797 -5.50 -10.12 31.51
CA PRO A 797 -6.49 -10.04 30.43
C PRO A 797 -7.18 -11.37 30.08
N CYS A 798 -6.50 -12.51 30.23
CA CYS A 798 -7.06 -13.84 29.98
C CYS A 798 -8.11 -14.29 31.03
N GLN A 799 -8.20 -13.62 32.18
CA GLN A 799 -9.17 -13.91 33.24
C GLN A 799 -10.47 -13.12 33.10
N ILE A 800 -10.53 -12.17 32.17
CA ILE A 800 -11.68 -11.26 32.07
C ILE A 800 -12.82 -11.90 31.29
N GLU A 801 -13.96 -12.02 31.95
CA GLU A 801 -15.23 -12.41 31.33
C GLU A 801 -16.00 -11.20 30.79
N LEU A 802 -16.75 -11.41 29.71
CA LEU A 802 -17.54 -10.36 29.07
C LEU A 802 -18.77 -10.01 29.90
N ARG A 803 -18.95 -8.71 30.17
CA ARG A 803 -20.15 -8.16 30.79
C ARG A 803 -21.10 -7.60 29.74
N THR A 804 -22.39 -7.60 30.04
CA THR A 804 -23.43 -7.03 29.15
C THR A 804 -23.20 -5.54 28.86
N THR A 805 -22.64 -4.81 29.83
CA THR A 805 -22.31 -3.38 29.76
C THR A 805 -21.02 -3.06 29.00
N ASP A 806 -20.21 -4.05 28.64
CA ASP A 806 -18.90 -3.80 27.99
C ASP A 806 -19.06 -3.19 26.61
N SER A 807 -18.06 -2.42 26.17
CA SER A 807 -18.12 -1.79 24.87
C SER A 807 -18.08 -2.83 23.74
N ALA A 808 -18.64 -2.45 22.59
CA ALA A 808 -18.60 -3.30 21.39
C ALA A 808 -17.16 -3.54 20.89
N ILE A 809 -16.23 -2.62 21.16
CA ILE A 809 -14.81 -2.75 20.83
C ILE A 809 -14.15 -3.80 21.72
N TRP A 810 -14.41 -3.78 23.04
CA TRP A 810 -13.89 -4.78 23.96
C TRP A 810 -14.36 -6.19 23.58
N ARG A 811 -15.66 -6.34 23.30
CA ARG A 811 -16.23 -7.61 22.81
C ARG A 811 -15.57 -8.08 21.51
N ARG A 812 -15.34 -7.16 20.56
CA ARG A 812 -14.64 -7.47 19.30
C ARG A 812 -13.26 -8.06 19.55
N MET A 813 -12.52 -7.54 20.53
CA MET A 813 -11.17 -7.97 20.88
C MET A 813 -11.19 -9.31 21.64
N ILE A 814 -12.07 -9.47 22.62
CA ILE A 814 -12.20 -10.74 23.37
C ILE A 814 -12.64 -11.91 22.47
N ASN A 815 -13.47 -11.66 21.46
CA ASN A 815 -13.89 -12.71 20.52
C ASN A 815 -12.73 -13.36 19.74
N VAL A 816 -11.55 -12.72 19.67
CA VAL A 816 -10.36 -13.29 19.02
C VAL A 816 -9.23 -13.57 20.01
N SER A 817 -9.34 -13.17 21.28
CA SER A 817 -8.23 -13.18 22.24
C SER A 817 -7.60 -14.57 22.37
N ARG A 818 -8.43 -15.61 22.57
CA ARG A 818 -7.94 -16.99 22.72
C ARG A 818 -7.10 -17.45 21.52
N GLN A 819 -7.56 -17.16 20.31
CA GLN A 819 -6.81 -17.52 19.10
C GLN A 819 -5.48 -16.77 19.01
N VAL A 820 -5.49 -15.48 19.37
CA VAL A 820 -4.29 -14.62 19.31
C VAL A 820 -3.28 -15.02 20.38
N GLU A 821 -3.71 -15.29 21.62
CA GLU A 821 -2.83 -15.73 22.71
C GLU A 821 -2.15 -17.06 22.39
N LEU A 822 -2.81 -17.98 21.66
CA LEU A 822 -2.18 -19.20 21.15
C LEU A 822 -1.09 -18.93 20.09
N SER A 823 -1.07 -17.74 19.47
CA SER A 823 -0.06 -17.33 18.48
C SER A 823 0.98 -16.36 19.07
N MET A 824 0.83 -15.95 20.33
CA MET A 824 1.78 -15.11 21.05
C MET A 824 2.68 -15.99 21.90
N LEU A 825 4.00 -15.89 21.69
CA LEU A 825 5.00 -16.52 22.54
C LEU A 825 5.64 -15.46 23.43
N TRP A 826 5.63 -15.67 24.73
CA TRP A 826 6.22 -14.77 25.72
C TRP A 826 7.55 -15.34 26.22
N ASP A 827 8.60 -14.51 26.24
CA ASP A 827 9.93 -14.86 26.75
C ASP A 827 10.40 -13.76 27.74
N GLY A 828 11.08 -14.16 28.81
CA GLY A 828 11.45 -13.29 29.93
C GLY A 828 10.41 -13.27 31.06
N ALA A 829 10.34 -12.14 31.79
CA ALA A 829 9.51 -11.96 32.99
C ALA A 829 7.98 -11.86 32.71
N CYS A 830 7.39 -12.93 32.17
CA CYS A 830 5.97 -13.05 31.85
C CYS A 830 5.16 -13.73 32.97
N HIS A 831 3.83 -13.85 32.80
CA HIS A 831 2.97 -14.51 33.78
C HIS A 831 2.95 -16.03 33.59
N PHE A 832 3.49 -16.76 34.57
CA PHE A 832 3.64 -18.23 34.53
C PHE A 832 2.40 -19.01 34.06
N TRP A 833 1.22 -18.69 34.58
CA TRP A 833 -0.02 -19.41 34.25
C TRP A 833 -0.73 -18.96 32.97
N TYR A 834 -0.72 -17.66 32.66
CA TYR A 834 -1.65 -17.05 31.70
C TYR A 834 -1.00 -16.62 30.40
N ASP A 835 0.33 -16.45 30.38
CA ASP A 835 1.08 -16.17 29.17
C ASP A 835 1.59 -17.48 28.56
N ASN A 836 1.55 -17.56 27.23
CA ASN A 836 2.04 -18.72 26.50
C ASN A 836 3.56 -18.60 26.31
N TRP A 837 4.34 -19.12 27.26
CA TRP A 837 5.81 -19.17 27.18
C TRP A 837 6.33 -20.55 26.72
N LEU A 838 5.49 -21.59 26.73
CA LEU A 838 5.83 -22.93 26.23
C LEU A 838 5.59 -23.11 24.73
N GLY A 839 4.96 -22.15 24.06
CA GLY A 839 4.54 -22.25 22.65
C GLY A 839 3.34 -23.17 22.38
N SER A 840 2.98 -24.05 23.32
CA SER A 840 1.82 -24.95 23.23
C SER A 840 0.50 -24.38 23.80
N GLY A 841 0.51 -23.10 24.21
CA GLY A 841 -0.61 -22.43 24.88
C GLY A 841 -0.30 -22.12 26.34
N ALA A 842 -1.13 -21.27 26.94
CA ALA A 842 -0.99 -20.89 28.35
C ALA A 842 -1.37 -22.05 29.29
N LEU A 843 -0.64 -22.22 30.40
CA LEU A 843 -0.78 -23.36 31.30
C LEU A 843 -2.16 -23.45 31.98
N PHE A 844 -2.85 -22.33 32.20
CA PHE A 844 -4.20 -22.34 32.79
C PHE A 844 -5.24 -23.12 31.96
N LEU A 845 -4.98 -23.35 30.67
CA LEU A 845 -5.84 -24.18 29.81
C LEU A 845 -5.65 -25.69 30.08
N HIS A 846 -4.58 -26.07 30.76
CA HIS A 846 -4.14 -27.45 30.94
C HIS A 846 -3.99 -27.87 32.41
N ALA A 847 -3.90 -26.91 33.34
CA ALA A 847 -3.70 -27.17 34.76
C ALA A 847 -4.51 -26.19 35.63
N LYS A 848 -4.83 -26.60 36.87
CA LYS A 848 -5.51 -25.74 37.84
C LYS A 848 -4.56 -24.63 38.28
N VAL A 849 -4.98 -23.38 38.11
CA VAL A 849 -4.19 -22.23 38.54
C VAL A 849 -4.15 -22.18 40.06
N ILE A 850 -2.94 -22.12 40.62
CA ILE A 850 -2.71 -21.88 42.05
C ILE A 850 -2.37 -20.39 42.22
N PRO A 851 -3.21 -19.62 42.95
CA PRO A 851 -2.96 -18.20 43.20
C PRO A 851 -1.60 -17.97 43.89
N ASN A 852 -0.98 -16.83 43.62
CA ASN A 852 0.30 -16.36 44.20
C ASN A 852 1.56 -17.15 43.82
N LEU A 853 1.46 -18.24 43.06
CA LEU A 853 2.63 -18.89 42.48
C LEU A 853 3.04 -18.21 41.17
N SER A 854 4.25 -17.65 41.17
CA SER A 854 4.92 -17.03 40.03
C SER A 854 6.15 -17.84 39.60
N PHE A 855 6.84 -17.41 38.55
CA PHE A 855 8.11 -18.05 38.14
C PHE A 855 9.09 -18.17 39.31
N GLN A 856 9.23 -17.13 40.15
CA GLN A 856 10.16 -17.14 41.29
C GLN A 856 9.88 -18.27 42.28
N ASN A 857 8.63 -18.68 42.47
CA ASN A 857 8.27 -19.76 43.39
C ASN A 857 8.66 -21.14 42.86
N PHE A 858 8.71 -21.30 41.54
CA PHE A 858 9.11 -22.53 40.87
C PHE A 858 10.61 -22.60 40.59
N ILE A 859 11.41 -21.62 41.06
CA ILE A 859 12.85 -21.55 40.82
C ILE A 859 13.58 -21.57 42.16
N THR A 860 14.50 -22.52 42.34
CA THR A 860 15.38 -22.63 43.50
C THR A 860 16.83 -22.68 43.01
N ASN A 861 17.68 -21.77 43.48
CA ASN A 861 19.10 -21.68 43.08
C ASN A 861 19.33 -21.64 41.56
N GLY A 862 18.47 -20.94 40.80
CA GLY A 862 18.56 -20.85 39.33
C GLY A 862 18.09 -22.09 38.57
N HIS A 863 17.53 -23.09 39.26
CA HIS A 863 16.98 -24.31 38.67
C HIS A 863 15.48 -24.46 38.96
N TRP A 864 14.77 -25.23 38.14
CA TRP A 864 13.36 -25.56 38.39
C TRP A 864 13.20 -26.37 39.67
N ASN A 865 12.25 -25.99 40.51
CA ASN A 865 11.83 -26.78 41.67
C ASN A 865 10.98 -27.96 41.20
N ILE A 866 11.65 -29.07 40.92
CA ILE A 866 11.05 -30.30 40.36
C ILE A 866 9.92 -30.83 41.26
N ASN A 867 10.12 -30.84 42.58
CA ASN A 867 9.13 -31.35 43.53
C ASN A 867 7.82 -30.53 43.52
N LEU A 868 7.94 -29.19 43.47
CA LEU A 868 6.78 -28.31 43.37
C LEU A 868 6.10 -28.42 42.00
N LEU A 869 6.86 -28.61 40.93
CA LEU A 869 6.27 -28.85 39.60
C LEU A 869 5.50 -30.17 39.56
N HIS A 870 6.05 -31.27 40.09
CA HIS A 870 5.37 -32.57 40.13
C HIS A 870 4.06 -32.54 40.93
N SER A 871 3.99 -31.77 42.02
CA SER A 871 2.77 -31.67 42.83
C SER A 871 1.72 -30.74 42.24
N THR A 872 2.08 -29.88 41.28
CA THR A 872 1.18 -28.84 40.74
C THR A 872 0.81 -29.02 39.27
N MET A 873 1.58 -29.78 38.50
CA MET A 873 1.41 -29.93 37.04
C MET A 873 1.11 -31.36 36.60
N PRO A 874 0.30 -31.55 35.55
CA PRO A 874 0.12 -32.85 34.91
C PRO A 874 1.45 -33.41 34.34
N SER A 875 1.66 -34.72 34.48
CA SER A 875 2.90 -35.41 34.05
C SER A 875 3.26 -35.16 32.59
N GLU A 876 2.27 -34.99 31.70
CA GLU A 876 2.48 -34.72 30.27
C GLU A 876 3.15 -33.37 29.98
N LYS A 877 2.95 -32.36 30.83
CA LYS A 877 3.50 -31.00 30.63
C LYS A 877 4.83 -30.79 31.34
N LEU A 878 5.16 -31.61 32.34
CA LEU A 878 6.43 -31.55 33.07
C LEU A 878 7.63 -31.66 32.13
N THR A 879 7.59 -32.60 31.18
CA THR A 879 8.68 -32.77 30.20
C THR A 879 8.92 -31.51 29.37
N SER A 880 7.84 -30.80 28.98
CA SER A 880 7.95 -29.55 28.23
C SER A 880 8.45 -28.38 29.09
N ILE A 881 8.04 -28.32 30.35
CA ILE A 881 8.49 -27.29 31.31
C ILE A 881 9.97 -27.47 31.64
N LEU A 882 10.39 -28.69 31.98
CA LEU A 882 11.77 -29.00 32.35
C LEU A 882 12.74 -28.86 31.17
N ALA A 883 12.27 -29.08 29.94
CA ALA A 883 13.05 -28.80 28.73
C ALA A 883 13.21 -27.29 28.46
N HIS A 884 12.34 -26.45 29.02
CA HIS A 884 12.45 -25.00 28.91
C HIS A 884 13.46 -24.48 29.94
N PRO A 885 14.39 -23.58 29.57
CA PRO A 885 15.28 -22.96 30.54
C PRO A 885 14.50 -22.12 31.55
N VAL A 886 15.09 -22.01 32.74
CA VAL A 886 14.64 -21.05 33.74
C VAL A 886 14.85 -19.62 33.20
N PRO A 887 13.88 -18.70 33.34
CA PRO A 887 14.06 -17.30 32.95
C PRO A 887 15.19 -16.63 33.75
N GLU A 888 16.07 -15.91 33.05
CA GLU A 888 17.12 -15.10 33.69
C GLU A 888 16.51 -13.91 34.46
N GLU A 889 16.98 -13.66 35.69
CA GLU A 889 16.52 -12.51 36.49
C GLU A 889 16.86 -11.18 35.79
N GLY A 890 15.91 -10.23 35.83
CA GLY A 890 16.10 -8.89 35.25
C GLY A 890 15.92 -8.77 33.74
N ARG A 891 15.56 -9.86 33.03
CA ARG A 891 15.36 -9.83 31.57
C ARG A 891 14.03 -9.18 31.18
N GLU A 892 14.09 -8.19 30.27
CA GLU A 892 12.89 -7.58 29.68
C GLU A 892 12.03 -8.59 28.93
N VAL A 893 10.71 -8.37 28.96
CA VAL A 893 9.72 -9.23 28.29
C VAL A 893 9.78 -9.03 26.78
N GLU A 894 10.12 -10.08 26.05
CA GLU A 894 9.99 -10.15 24.60
C GLU A 894 8.75 -10.96 24.22
N VAL A 895 8.01 -10.48 23.20
CA VAL A 895 6.83 -11.19 22.70
C VAL A 895 6.98 -11.45 21.21
N PHE A 896 6.83 -12.71 20.81
CA PHE A 896 6.94 -13.16 19.43
C PHE A 896 5.59 -13.55 18.85
N TRP A 897 5.29 -13.06 17.66
CA TRP A 897 4.20 -13.54 16.82
C TRP A 897 4.66 -14.81 16.09
N MET A 898 4.34 -15.97 16.66
CA MET A 898 4.81 -17.28 16.20
C MET A 898 4.55 -17.57 14.72
N PRO A 899 3.42 -17.15 14.10
CA PRO A 899 3.17 -17.41 12.68
C PRO A 899 4.14 -16.72 11.70
N THR A 900 5.10 -15.90 12.19
CA THR A 900 6.12 -15.27 11.36
C THR A 900 7.52 -15.61 11.85
N ILE A 901 8.42 -15.90 10.91
CA ILE A 901 9.85 -16.17 11.19
C ILE A 901 10.52 -14.98 11.89
N SER A 902 10.11 -13.75 11.57
CA SER A 902 10.66 -12.55 12.20
C SER A 902 10.21 -12.31 13.66
N GLY A 903 9.16 -13.03 14.10
CA GLY A 903 8.49 -12.81 15.37
C GLY A 903 7.66 -11.52 15.44
N LYS A 904 7.58 -10.73 14.37
CA LYS A 904 6.81 -9.49 14.32
C LYS A 904 5.40 -9.74 13.79
N PHE A 905 4.39 -9.20 14.48
CA PHE A 905 3.01 -9.29 14.03
C PHE A 905 2.83 -8.77 12.60
N SER A 906 2.15 -9.57 11.76
CA SER A 906 1.74 -9.13 10.43
C SER A 906 0.24 -9.41 10.20
N LEU A 907 -0.44 -8.47 9.54
CA LEU A 907 -1.84 -8.68 9.13
C LEU A 907 -1.99 -9.82 8.13
N GLN A 908 -0.95 -10.11 7.35
CA GLN A 908 -0.95 -11.19 6.37
C GLN A 908 -0.97 -12.56 7.05
N SER A 909 -0.12 -12.78 8.05
CA SER A 909 -0.10 -14.01 8.84
C SER A 909 -1.38 -14.16 9.65
N ALA A 910 -1.84 -13.11 10.35
CA ALA A 910 -3.11 -13.16 11.09
C ALA A 910 -4.32 -13.46 10.19
N PHE A 911 -4.34 -12.94 8.95
CA PHE A 911 -5.35 -13.30 7.95
C PHE A 911 -5.22 -14.78 7.52
N GLY A 912 -4.00 -15.29 7.39
CA GLY A 912 -3.72 -16.70 7.14
C GLY A 912 -4.30 -17.61 8.23
N ASP A 913 -4.21 -17.18 9.49
CA ASP A 913 -4.66 -17.96 10.65
C ASP A 913 -6.19 -17.94 10.84
N VAL A 914 -6.87 -16.86 10.44
CA VAL A 914 -8.34 -16.71 10.64
C VAL A 914 -9.18 -17.19 9.46
N ARG A 915 -8.61 -17.27 8.26
CA ARG A 915 -9.36 -17.65 7.04
C ARG A 915 -9.56 -19.15 6.96
N GLN A 916 -10.54 -19.57 6.17
CA GLN A 916 -10.62 -20.96 5.75
C GLN A 916 -9.54 -21.27 4.70
N THR A 917 -8.81 -22.38 4.90
CA THR A 917 -7.75 -22.86 3.99
C THR A 917 -8.24 -24.03 3.15
N ARG A 918 -7.74 -24.13 1.91
CA ARG A 918 -7.90 -25.32 1.04
C ARG A 918 -6.54 -25.93 0.71
N HIS A 919 -6.56 -27.14 0.15
CA HIS A 919 -5.36 -27.76 -0.39
C HIS A 919 -4.77 -26.92 -1.52
N LYS A 920 -3.46 -26.69 -1.44
CA LYS A 920 -2.70 -26.01 -2.48
C LYS A 920 -2.51 -26.95 -3.66
N SER A 921 -2.61 -26.42 -4.88
CA SER A 921 -2.36 -27.15 -6.12
C SER A 921 -1.36 -26.39 -6.98
N MET A 922 -0.29 -27.07 -7.40
CA MET A 922 0.69 -26.50 -8.34
C MET A 922 0.04 -26.07 -9.66
N ALA A 923 -1.00 -26.78 -10.11
CA ALA A 923 -1.72 -26.45 -11.33
C ALA A 923 -2.33 -25.04 -11.28
N PHE A 924 -2.93 -24.65 -10.16
CA PHE A 924 -3.46 -23.29 -10.03
C PHE A 924 -2.35 -22.25 -9.90
N THR A 925 -1.21 -22.59 -9.29
CA THR A 925 -0.04 -21.69 -9.27
C THR A 925 0.46 -21.37 -10.68
N TYR A 926 0.53 -22.36 -11.57
CA TYR A 926 0.99 -22.15 -12.95
C TYR A 926 0.03 -21.30 -13.81
N ILE A 927 -1.28 -21.33 -13.53
CA ILE A 927 -2.27 -20.48 -14.22
C ILE A 927 -1.96 -18.98 -14.06
N TRP A 928 -1.44 -18.59 -12.89
CA TRP A 928 -1.18 -17.18 -12.53
C TRP A 928 0.28 -16.78 -12.73
N HIS A 929 0.97 -17.38 -13.71
CA HIS A 929 2.35 -17.03 -14.05
C HIS A 929 2.50 -15.54 -14.41
N LEU A 930 3.58 -14.89 -13.96
CA LEU A 930 3.79 -13.44 -14.09
C LEU A 930 3.78 -12.91 -15.53
N GLN A 931 4.16 -13.75 -16.49
CA GLN A 931 4.19 -13.40 -17.91
C GLN A 931 2.84 -13.60 -18.62
N ILE A 932 1.89 -14.29 -17.98
CA ILE A 932 0.56 -14.51 -18.54
C ILE A 932 -0.33 -13.31 -18.16
N PRO A 933 -1.01 -12.67 -19.14
CA PRO A 933 -1.96 -11.60 -18.83
C PRO A 933 -3.10 -12.09 -17.93
N TRP A 934 -3.55 -11.24 -16.99
CA TRP A 934 -4.61 -11.58 -16.02
C TRP A 934 -5.91 -12.07 -16.67
N LYS A 935 -6.26 -11.56 -17.86
CA LYS A 935 -7.42 -12.03 -18.62
C LYS A 935 -7.29 -13.50 -19.05
N VAL A 936 -6.08 -13.93 -19.42
CA VAL A 936 -5.76 -15.30 -19.82
C VAL A 936 -5.73 -16.20 -18.58
N SER A 937 -5.08 -15.76 -17.49
CA SER A 937 -5.09 -16.51 -16.22
C SER A 937 -6.51 -16.71 -15.67
N PHE A 938 -7.35 -15.68 -15.70
CA PHE A 938 -8.74 -15.80 -15.26
C PHE A 938 -9.57 -16.71 -16.17
N PHE A 939 -9.33 -16.67 -17.48
CA PHE A 939 -9.90 -17.64 -18.42
C PHE A 939 -9.47 -19.08 -18.08
N MET A 940 -8.18 -19.32 -17.86
CA MET A 940 -7.65 -20.63 -17.48
C MET A 940 -8.21 -21.13 -16.16
N LEU A 941 -8.41 -20.25 -15.18
CA LEU A 941 -9.09 -20.60 -13.93
C LEU A 941 -10.52 -21.08 -14.19
N ARG A 942 -11.28 -20.37 -15.04
CA ARG A 942 -12.64 -20.78 -15.43
C ARG A 942 -12.64 -22.10 -16.19
N LEU A 943 -11.68 -22.32 -17.07
CA LEU A 943 -11.48 -23.56 -17.81
C LEU A 943 -11.25 -24.73 -16.83
N PHE A 944 -10.31 -24.57 -15.91
CA PHE A 944 -10.01 -25.59 -14.89
C PHE A 944 -11.21 -25.84 -13.99
N LEU A 945 -11.96 -24.81 -13.57
CA LEU A 945 -13.16 -24.98 -12.75
C LEU A 945 -14.40 -25.45 -13.55
N ARG A 946 -14.27 -25.68 -14.87
CA ARG A 946 -15.36 -26.05 -15.79
C ARG A 946 -16.52 -25.04 -15.78
N ARG A 947 -16.19 -23.74 -15.82
CA ARG A 947 -17.10 -22.57 -15.74
C ARG A 947 -17.06 -21.69 -17.00
N LEU A 948 -16.89 -22.31 -18.17
CA LEU A 948 -17.02 -21.66 -19.47
C LEU A 948 -18.45 -21.87 -20.04
N PRO A 949 -18.99 -20.90 -20.81
CA PRO A 949 -20.32 -20.96 -21.38
C PRO A 949 -20.35 -21.83 -22.66
N LEU A 950 -20.16 -23.13 -22.49
CA LEU A 950 -20.30 -24.11 -23.58
C LEU A 950 -21.69 -24.76 -23.56
N PRO A 951 -22.23 -25.22 -24.71
CA PRO A 951 -23.54 -25.84 -24.78
C PRO A 951 -23.75 -26.99 -23.77
N ASP A 952 -22.74 -27.86 -23.57
CA ASP A 952 -22.80 -28.97 -22.58
C ASP A 952 -22.98 -28.48 -21.13
N ARG A 953 -22.46 -27.29 -20.81
CA ARG A 953 -22.57 -26.67 -19.48
C ARG A 953 -23.82 -25.85 -19.34
N LEU A 954 -24.21 -25.13 -20.38
CA LEU A 954 -25.44 -24.34 -20.42
C LEU A 954 -26.68 -25.25 -20.37
N GLY A 955 -26.65 -26.41 -21.03
CA GLY A 955 -27.68 -27.45 -20.92
C GLY A 955 -27.90 -27.93 -19.48
N LYS A 956 -26.82 -28.14 -18.72
CA LYS A 956 -26.89 -28.48 -17.28
C LYS A 956 -27.42 -27.35 -16.40
N LEU A 957 -27.50 -26.13 -16.93
CA LEU A 957 -28.08 -24.96 -16.27
C LEU A 957 -29.51 -24.68 -16.76
N GLY A 958 -30.09 -25.56 -17.58
CA GLY A 958 -31.47 -25.46 -18.08
C GLY A 958 -31.64 -24.75 -19.42
N PHE A 959 -30.55 -24.37 -20.11
CA PHE A 959 -30.63 -23.74 -21.43
C PHE A 959 -30.67 -24.78 -22.55
N GLN A 960 -31.69 -24.74 -23.40
CA GLN A 960 -31.78 -25.57 -24.60
C GLN A 960 -31.11 -24.86 -25.78
N LEU A 961 -29.96 -25.37 -26.22
CA LEU A 961 -29.16 -24.76 -27.29
C LEU A 961 -28.76 -25.85 -28.30
N PRO A 962 -28.86 -25.60 -29.62
CA PRO A 962 -28.30 -26.49 -30.63
C PRO A 962 -26.77 -26.50 -30.50
N SER A 963 -26.20 -27.68 -30.20
CA SER A 963 -24.75 -27.83 -30.08
C SER A 963 -24.14 -28.05 -31.46
N LYS A 964 -23.34 -27.10 -31.94
CA LYS A 964 -22.59 -27.18 -33.21
C LYS A 964 -21.12 -26.90 -32.93
N CYS A 965 -20.20 -27.85 -33.20
CA CYS A 965 -18.78 -27.51 -33.20
C CYS A 965 -18.41 -26.73 -34.45
N PHE A 966 -17.63 -25.67 -34.28
CA PHE A 966 -16.98 -24.94 -35.37
C PHE A 966 -15.60 -25.50 -35.74
N CYS A 967 -15.21 -26.59 -35.09
CA CYS A 967 -13.89 -27.19 -35.14
C CYS A 967 -13.78 -28.45 -36.02
N CYS A 968 -14.91 -29.09 -36.31
CA CYS A 968 -14.99 -30.38 -36.99
C CYS A 968 -15.91 -30.26 -38.20
N SER A 969 -15.65 -31.04 -39.25
CA SER A 969 -16.50 -31.16 -40.42
C SER A 969 -17.77 -31.98 -40.15
N SER A 970 -17.70 -32.94 -39.22
CA SER A 970 -18.85 -33.72 -38.74
C SER A 970 -19.55 -33.04 -37.56
N ALA A 971 -20.88 -33.23 -37.47
CA ALA A 971 -21.68 -32.70 -36.38
C ALA A 971 -21.27 -33.36 -35.06
N SER A 972 -20.62 -32.59 -34.18
CA SER A 972 -20.17 -33.03 -32.86
C SER A 972 -20.64 -32.09 -31.75
N VAL A 973 -20.86 -32.66 -30.56
CA VAL A 973 -21.22 -31.88 -29.36
C VAL A 973 -20.02 -31.08 -28.88
N GLU A 974 -20.18 -29.76 -28.75
CA GLU A 974 -19.15 -28.89 -28.21
C GLU A 974 -19.05 -29.05 -26.67
N SER A 975 -17.92 -29.58 -26.21
CA SER A 975 -17.58 -29.73 -24.78
C SER A 975 -16.16 -29.21 -24.51
N ILE A 976 -15.78 -29.04 -23.23
CA ILE A 976 -14.42 -28.58 -22.87
C ILE A 976 -13.35 -29.50 -23.47
N GLU A 977 -13.51 -30.81 -23.32
CA GLU A 977 -12.51 -31.77 -23.81
C GLU A 977 -12.49 -31.79 -25.35
N HIS A 978 -13.65 -31.67 -26.01
CA HIS A 978 -13.72 -31.60 -27.47
C HIS A 978 -13.09 -30.31 -28.00
N LEU A 979 -13.44 -29.14 -27.47
CA LEU A 979 -12.96 -27.86 -27.98
C LEU A 979 -11.46 -27.64 -27.74
N PHE A 980 -10.93 -28.08 -26.60
CA PHE A 980 -9.56 -27.75 -26.19
C PHE A 980 -8.58 -28.92 -26.25
N ALA A 981 -9.02 -30.17 -26.37
CA ALA A 981 -8.12 -31.33 -26.41
C ALA A 981 -8.32 -32.21 -27.66
N ASN A 982 -9.55 -32.70 -27.91
CA ASN A 982 -9.77 -33.83 -28.83
C ASN A 982 -10.36 -33.44 -30.19
N GLY A 983 -10.93 -32.24 -30.33
CA GLY A 983 -11.48 -31.76 -31.59
C GLY A 983 -10.39 -31.65 -32.66
N HIS A 984 -10.78 -31.66 -33.94
CA HIS A 984 -9.84 -31.72 -35.06
C HIS A 984 -8.81 -30.57 -34.99
N ILE A 985 -9.26 -29.32 -34.90
CA ILE A 985 -8.37 -28.15 -34.80
C ILE A 985 -7.49 -28.19 -33.55
N ALA A 986 -8.06 -28.51 -32.38
CA ALA A 986 -7.28 -28.55 -31.13
C ALA A 986 -6.16 -29.61 -31.21
N SER A 987 -6.48 -30.80 -31.71
CA SER A 987 -5.52 -31.88 -31.92
C SER A 987 -4.39 -31.46 -32.86
N VAL A 988 -4.72 -30.84 -34.00
CA VAL A 988 -3.72 -30.32 -34.96
C VAL A 988 -2.80 -29.29 -34.30
N VAL A 989 -3.36 -28.32 -33.58
CA VAL A 989 -2.58 -27.23 -32.96
C VAL A 989 -1.68 -27.78 -31.84
N TRP A 990 -2.20 -28.64 -30.96
CA TRP A 990 -1.40 -29.27 -29.91
C TRP A 990 -0.29 -30.15 -30.48
N ASN A 991 -0.55 -30.91 -31.55
CA ASN A 991 0.43 -31.78 -32.18
C ASN A 991 1.51 -30.97 -32.92
N TYR A 992 1.15 -29.84 -33.54
CA TYR A 992 2.10 -28.93 -34.17
C TYR A 992 3.13 -28.40 -33.17
N PHE A 993 2.69 -27.77 -32.09
CA PHE A 993 3.61 -27.25 -31.06
C PHE A 993 4.26 -28.37 -30.24
N GLY A 994 3.55 -29.47 -29.99
CA GLY A 994 4.11 -30.65 -29.33
C GLY A 994 5.26 -31.27 -30.14
N GLY A 995 5.10 -31.42 -31.45
CA GLY A 995 6.15 -31.89 -32.36
C GLY A 995 7.38 -30.98 -32.34
N LEU A 996 7.18 -29.66 -32.46
CA LEU A 996 8.27 -28.68 -32.40
C LEU A 996 9.00 -28.66 -31.05
N CYS A 997 8.30 -28.91 -29.94
CA CYS A 997 8.90 -28.94 -28.60
C CYS A 997 9.42 -30.33 -28.18
N GLY A 998 9.35 -31.35 -29.05
CA GLY A 998 9.73 -32.73 -28.74
C GLY A 998 8.84 -33.38 -27.67
N PHE A 999 7.55 -33.04 -27.60
CA PHE A 999 6.60 -33.54 -26.60
C PHE A 999 5.33 -34.10 -27.25
N ARG A 1000 5.10 -35.40 -27.06
CA ARG A 1000 3.84 -36.04 -27.43
C ARG A 1000 2.98 -36.17 -26.19
N CYS A 1001 1.85 -35.46 -26.13
CA CYS A 1001 0.89 -35.60 -25.04
C CYS A 1001 0.05 -36.86 -25.22
N PRO A 1002 0.18 -37.88 -24.37
CA PRO A 1002 -0.73 -39.02 -24.39
C PRO A 1002 -1.99 -38.65 -23.61
N GLY A 1003 -3.15 -38.64 -24.26
CA GLY A 1003 -4.43 -38.55 -23.58
C GLY A 1003 -5.49 -37.69 -24.28
N SER A 1004 -6.75 -38.11 -24.06
CA SER A 1004 -7.99 -37.49 -24.52
C SER A 1004 -8.56 -36.45 -23.54
N PHE A 1005 -7.82 -36.09 -22.50
CA PHE A 1005 -8.27 -35.14 -21.48
C PHE A 1005 -7.33 -33.93 -21.39
N LEU A 1006 -7.92 -32.74 -21.27
CA LEU A 1006 -7.20 -31.46 -21.29
C LEU A 1006 -6.30 -31.24 -20.08
N ARG A 1007 -6.79 -31.58 -18.86
CA ARG A 1007 -6.04 -31.31 -17.62
C ARG A 1007 -4.72 -32.09 -17.56
N PRO A 1008 -4.67 -33.43 -17.76
CA PRO A 1008 -3.41 -34.17 -17.82
C PRO A 1008 -2.47 -33.64 -18.90
N ARG A 1009 -3.02 -33.27 -20.07
CA ARG A 1009 -2.26 -32.66 -21.18
C ARG A 1009 -1.53 -31.39 -20.73
N ILE A 1010 -2.23 -30.43 -20.12
CA ILE A 1010 -1.64 -29.17 -19.62
C ILE A 1010 -0.64 -29.42 -18.49
N VAL A 1011 -0.98 -30.27 -17.53
CA VAL A 1011 -0.10 -30.58 -16.39
C VAL A 1011 1.18 -31.26 -16.87
N GLY A 1012 1.09 -32.12 -17.89
CA GLY A 1012 2.25 -32.75 -18.53
C GLY A 1012 3.26 -31.72 -19.03
N TRP A 1013 2.79 -30.65 -19.70
CA TRP A 1013 3.67 -29.54 -20.12
C TRP A 1013 4.32 -28.83 -18.93
N TRP A 1014 3.55 -28.55 -17.87
CA TRP A 1014 4.06 -27.83 -16.69
C TRP A 1014 5.05 -28.63 -15.83
N LEU A 1015 5.05 -29.96 -15.94
CA LEU A 1015 5.93 -30.86 -15.19
C LEU A 1015 7.19 -31.29 -15.96
N ARG A 1016 7.39 -30.79 -17.19
CA ARG A 1016 8.60 -31.10 -17.96
C ARG A 1016 9.86 -30.59 -17.24
N LEU A 1017 10.93 -31.36 -17.36
CA LEU A 1017 12.27 -30.94 -16.99
C LEU A 1017 12.87 -30.13 -18.15
N HIS A 1018 13.63 -29.10 -17.84
CA HIS A 1018 14.20 -28.20 -18.84
C HIS A 1018 15.65 -27.84 -18.50
N ASP A 1019 16.51 -27.88 -19.51
CA ASP A 1019 17.91 -27.48 -19.39
C ASP A 1019 18.11 -25.98 -19.61
N SER A 1020 17.12 -25.28 -20.18
CA SER A 1020 17.16 -23.85 -20.45
C SER A 1020 15.99 -23.08 -19.83
N GLU A 1021 16.28 -21.87 -19.39
CA GLU A 1021 15.30 -20.96 -18.80
C GLU A 1021 14.24 -20.51 -19.81
N THR A 1022 14.64 -20.33 -21.07
CA THR A 1022 13.73 -19.99 -22.18
C THR A 1022 12.74 -21.11 -22.46
N ARG A 1023 13.19 -22.37 -22.59
CA ARG A 1023 12.28 -23.52 -22.79
C ARG A 1023 11.35 -23.69 -21.59
N ARG A 1024 11.87 -23.55 -20.37
CA ARG A 1024 11.07 -23.57 -19.13
C ARG A 1024 9.99 -22.49 -19.13
N LEU A 1025 10.31 -21.28 -19.57
CA LEU A 1025 9.32 -20.21 -19.67
C LEU A 1025 8.25 -20.54 -20.70
N ILE A 1026 8.67 -20.91 -21.92
CA ILE A 1026 7.76 -21.22 -23.03
C ILE A 1026 6.80 -22.35 -22.63
N ASP A 1027 7.31 -23.47 -22.11
CA ASP A 1027 6.48 -24.62 -21.73
C ASP A 1027 5.51 -24.31 -20.59
N ARG A 1028 5.82 -23.34 -19.73
CA ARG A 1028 4.90 -22.87 -18.68
C ARG A 1028 3.75 -22.01 -19.22
N ILE A 1029 4.02 -21.16 -20.21
CA ILE A 1029 3.03 -20.21 -20.75
C ILE A 1029 2.24 -20.76 -21.94
N LEU A 1030 2.88 -21.59 -22.78
CA LEU A 1030 2.35 -22.10 -24.04
C LEU A 1030 1.00 -22.82 -23.89
N PRO A 1031 0.80 -23.75 -22.93
CA PRO A 1031 -0.49 -24.39 -22.72
C PRO A 1031 -1.65 -23.41 -22.48
N SER A 1032 -1.37 -22.30 -21.79
CA SER A 1032 -2.37 -21.27 -21.49
C SER A 1032 -2.69 -20.42 -22.71
N VAL A 1033 -1.68 -20.06 -23.50
CA VAL A 1033 -1.83 -19.31 -24.76
C VAL A 1033 -2.55 -20.13 -25.82
N LEU A 1034 -2.24 -21.44 -25.92
CA LEU A 1034 -2.94 -22.39 -26.79
C LEU A 1034 -4.45 -22.39 -26.52
N CYS A 1035 -4.83 -22.63 -25.26
CA CYS A 1035 -6.25 -22.63 -24.88
C CYS A 1035 -6.90 -21.26 -25.14
N TRP A 1036 -6.19 -20.17 -24.89
CA TRP A 1036 -6.71 -18.82 -25.11
C TRP A 1036 -6.96 -18.49 -26.59
N GLN A 1037 -6.04 -18.85 -27.49
CA GLN A 1037 -6.19 -18.59 -28.92
C GLN A 1037 -7.24 -19.50 -29.57
N ILE A 1038 -7.35 -20.76 -29.13
CA ILE A 1038 -8.45 -21.65 -29.52
C ILE A 1038 -9.80 -21.04 -29.09
N TRP A 1039 -9.89 -20.54 -27.86
CA TRP A 1039 -11.10 -19.87 -27.36
C TRP A 1039 -11.47 -18.61 -28.17
N LYS A 1040 -10.48 -17.78 -28.52
CA LYS A 1040 -10.69 -16.61 -29.38
C LYS A 1040 -11.21 -17.02 -30.77
N ALA A 1041 -10.56 -17.97 -31.42
CA ALA A 1041 -10.96 -18.44 -32.74
C ALA A 1041 -12.38 -19.03 -32.72
N ARG A 1042 -12.73 -19.80 -31.68
CA ARG A 1042 -14.10 -20.30 -31.48
C ARG A 1042 -15.12 -19.17 -31.33
N ASN A 1043 -14.81 -18.12 -30.57
CA ASN A 1043 -15.74 -17.00 -30.42
C ASN A 1043 -15.90 -16.20 -31.71
N LYS A 1044 -14.83 -16.02 -32.50
CA LYS A 1044 -14.94 -15.43 -33.84
C LYS A 1044 -15.83 -16.26 -34.75
N ALA A 1045 -15.68 -17.59 -34.73
CA ALA A 1045 -16.54 -18.48 -35.51
C ALA A 1045 -18.01 -18.41 -35.07
N MET A 1046 -18.27 -18.36 -33.77
CA MET A 1046 -19.61 -18.32 -33.24
C MET A 1046 -20.33 -16.99 -33.45
N PHE A 1047 -19.63 -15.85 -33.26
CA PHE A 1047 -20.26 -14.53 -33.21
C PHE A 1047 -19.96 -13.64 -34.42
N GLU A 1048 -18.87 -13.91 -35.15
CA GLU A 1048 -18.43 -13.13 -36.31
C GLU A 1048 -18.50 -13.96 -37.62
N GLY A 1049 -18.92 -15.22 -37.56
CA GLY A 1049 -19.02 -16.11 -38.72
C GLY A 1049 -17.68 -16.54 -39.33
N VAL A 1050 -16.55 -16.23 -38.69
CA VAL A 1050 -15.21 -16.50 -39.22
C VAL A 1050 -14.82 -17.96 -39.00
N GLN A 1051 -14.55 -18.71 -40.06
CA GLN A 1051 -14.14 -20.12 -39.93
C GLN A 1051 -12.83 -20.26 -39.14
N MET A 1052 -12.79 -21.24 -38.23
CA MET A 1052 -11.56 -21.53 -37.47
C MET A 1052 -10.51 -22.18 -38.41
N GLN A 1053 -9.35 -21.54 -38.54
CA GLN A 1053 -8.22 -22.07 -39.31
C GLN A 1053 -7.02 -22.38 -38.39
N SER A 1054 -6.50 -23.61 -38.45
CA SER A 1054 -5.37 -24.05 -37.63
C SER A 1054 -4.09 -23.24 -37.89
N SER A 1055 -3.80 -22.89 -39.14
CA SER A 1055 -2.65 -22.07 -39.55
C SER A 1055 -2.68 -20.67 -38.92
N ALA A 1056 -3.83 -19.99 -38.97
CA ALA A 1056 -4.02 -18.67 -38.36
C ALA A 1056 -3.91 -18.72 -36.82
N ILE A 1057 -4.42 -19.78 -36.20
CA ILE A 1057 -4.28 -20.00 -34.74
C ILE A 1057 -2.80 -20.18 -34.36
N CYS A 1058 -2.04 -21.00 -35.11
CA CYS A 1058 -0.61 -21.19 -34.87
C CYS A 1058 0.21 -19.90 -35.04
N LYS A 1059 -0.05 -19.11 -36.09
CA LYS A 1059 0.58 -17.78 -36.30
C LYS A 1059 0.33 -16.84 -35.10
N ASN A 1060 -0.93 -16.77 -34.64
CA ASN A 1060 -1.31 -15.94 -33.49
C ASN A 1060 -0.64 -16.39 -32.18
N ILE A 1061 -0.54 -17.70 -31.93
CA ILE A 1061 0.16 -18.25 -30.76
C ILE A 1061 1.63 -17.89 -30.81
N PHE A 1062 2.29 -18.07 -31.96
CA PHE A 1062 3.70 -17.74 -32.11
C PHE A 1062 3.98 -16.26 -31.83
N SER A 1063 3.20 -15.35 -32.44
CA SER A 1063 3.32 -13.91 -32.23
C SER A 1063 3.16 -13.52 -30.75
N GLU A 1064 2.18 -14.11 -30.05
CA GLU A 1064 1.92 -13.81 -28.65
C GLU A 1064 3.03 -14.35 -27.73
N ILE A 1065 3.53 -15.56 -27.97
CA ILE A 1065 4.65 -16.15 -27.21
C ILE A 1065 5.93 -15.36 -27.45
N GLN A 1066 6.24 -15.00 -28.70
CA GLN A 1066 7.40 -14.18 -29.05
C GLN A 1066 7.36 -12.83 -28.33
N SER A 1067 6.19 -12.19 -28.26
CA SER A 1067 6.00 -10.96 -27.50
C SER A 1067 6.22 -11.16 -25.99
N MET A 1068 5.63 -12.21 -25.40
CA MET A 1068 5.79 -12.51 -23.96
C MET A 1068 7.25 -12.82 -23.59
N VAL A 1069 7.96 -13.57 -24.44
CA VAL A 1069 9.38 -13.91 -24.25
C VAL A 1069 10.26 -12.66 -24.41
N GLY A 1070 10.00 -11.83 -25.43
CA GLY A 1070 10.72 -10.57 -25.64
C GLY A 1070 10.59 -9.62 -24.46
N ILE A 1071 9.39 -9.51 -23.87
CA ILE A 1071 9.15 -8.73 -22.65
C ILE A 1071 9.92 -9.32 -21.45
N HIS A 1072 9.92 -10.64 -21.27
CA HIS A 1072 10.59 -11.29 -20.15
C HIS A 1072 12.11 -11.07 -20.17
N PHE A 1073 12.73 -11.22 -21.34
CA PHE A 1073 14.17 -11.07 -21.52
C PHE A 1073 14.60 -9.63 -21.87
N LYS A 1074 13.65 -8.69 -22.01
CA LYS A 1074 13.87 -7.29 -22.41
C LYS A 1074 14.65 -7.15 -23.72
N GLN A 1075 14.36 -8.02 -24.68
CA GLN A 1075 14.99 -8.04 -26.00
C GLN A 1075 13.91 -7.97 -27.08
N GLU A 1076 14.18 -7.21 -28.14
CA GLU A 1076 13.36 -7.29 -29.35
C GLU A 1076 13.69 -8.58 -30.08
N LEU A 1077 12.71 -9.47 -30.14
CA LEU A 1077 12.82 -10.73 -30.87
C LEU A 1077 12.02 -10.58 -32.15
N GLN A 1078 12.70 -10.54 -33.30
CA GLN A 1078 12.10 -10.68 -34.62
C GLN A 1078 12.54 -12.03 -35.21
N LEU A 1079 11.84 -13.10 -34.83
CA LEU A 1079 12.12 -14.45 -35.32
C LEU A 1079 11.04 -14.85 -36.33
N GLN A 1080 11.46 -15.58 -37.37
CA GLN A 1080 10.59 -16.03 -38.45
C GLN A 1080 9.78 -17.30 -38.09
N SER A 1081 10.22 -18.10 -37.12
CA SER A 1081 9.54 -19.35 -36.77
C SER A 1081 9.57 -19.67 -35.27
N PHE A 1082 8.57 -20.42 -34.79
CA PHE A 1082 8.49 -20.89 -33.40
C PHE A 1082 9.66 -21.84 -33.07
N HIS A 1083 10.09 -22.67 -34.04
CA HIS A 1083 11.24 -23.56 -33.87
C HIS A 1083 12.50 -22.76 -33.48
N HIS A 1084 12.79 -21.67 -34.20
CA HIS A 1084 13.95 -20.81 -33.88
C HIS A 1084 13.83 -20.16 -32.50
N LEU A 1085 12.62 -19.83 -32.05
CA LEU A 1085 12.38 -19.29 -30.71
C LEU A 1085 12.63 -20.34 -29.62
N TYR A 1086 12.21 -21.59 -29.86
CA TYR A 1086 12.33 -22.68 -28.89
C TYR A 1086 13.76 -23.27 -28.82
N ASP A 1087 14.49 -23.24 -29.93
CA ASP A 1087 15.88 -23.74 -30.04
C ASP A 1087 16.96 -22.69 -29.78
N ARG A 1088 16.61 -21.40 -29.66
CA ARG A 1088 17.53 -20.34 -29.24
C ARG A 1088 18.18 -20.54 -27.85
N SER A 1089 17.87 -21.65 -27.17
CA SER A 1089 18.48 -22.11 -25.93
C SER A 1089 19.99 -22.34 -25.97
N HIS A 1090 20.64 -22.30 -27.13
CA HIS A 1090 22.09 -22.50 -27.25
C HIS A 1090 22.94 -21.21 -27.27
N VAL A 1091 22.35 -20.02 -27.47
CA VAL A 1091 23.16 -18.80 -27.77
C VAL A 1091 23.38 -17.86 -26.57
N SER A 1092 22.79 -18.13 -25.41
CA SER A 1092 23.17 -17.42 -24.17
C SER A 1092 23.44 -18.38 -23.03
N VAL A 1093 24.35 -19.33 -23.24
CA VAL A 1093 25.11 -19.86 -22.11
C VAL A 1093 25.98 -18.70 -21.65
N GLY A 1094 25.50 -17.93 -20.66
CA GLY A 1094 26.43 -17.12 -19.87
C GLY A 1094 27.55 -18.07 -19.47
N ARG A 1095 28.79 -17.80 -19.93
CA ARG A 1095 29.94 -18.71 -19.82
C ARG A 1095 29.88 -19.38 -18.46
N ILE A 1096 29.58 -20.68 -18.45
CA ILE A 1096 29.59 -21.46 -17.22
C ILE A 1096 31.05 -21.44 -16.77
N ALA A 1097 31.33 -20.64 -15.75
CA ALA A 1097 32.63 -20.63 -15.13
C ALA A 1097 32.64 -21.77 -14.12
N TYR A 1098 33.58 -22.68 -14.27
CA TYR A 1098 33.82 -23.70 -13.27
C TYR A 1098 34.81 -23.12 -12.25
N LYS A 1099 34.44 -23.17 -10.97
CA LYS A 1099 35.35 -22.85 -9.88
C LYS A 1099 35.79 -24.15 -9.23
N LEU A 1100 37.09 -24.36 -9.20
CA LEU A 1100 37.68 -25.41 -8.37
C LEU A 1100 37.50 -24.98 -6.90
N VAL A 1101 36.89 -25.87 -6.13
CA VAL A 1101 36.58 -25.68 -4.71
C VAL A 1101 37.27 -26.79 -3.95
N ARG A 1102 38.18 -26.42 -3.07
CA ARG A 1102 38.83 -27.33 -2.12
C ARG A 1102 38.78 -26.71 -0.74
N TRP A 1103 38.95 -27.52 0.29
CA TRP A 1103 39.20 -27.00 1.63
C TRP A 1103 40.61 -26.38 1.65
N GLU A 1104 40.74 -25.15 2.13
CA GLU A 1104 42.01 -24.39 2.14
C GLU A 1104 42.33 -23.90 3.55
N ILE A 1105 43.60 -24.07 3.94
CA ILE A 1105 44.16 -23.55 5.19
C ILE A 1105 44.60 -22.10 4.90
N LYS A 1106 43.87 -21.12 5.44
CA LYS A 1106 44.10 -19.70 5.12
C LYS A 1106 45.08 -18.98 6.04
N GLU A 1107 45.31 -19.50 7.24
CA GLU A 1107 46.14 -18.85 8.26
C GLU A 1107 46.92 -19.94 9.03
N THR A 1108 48.25 -19.79 9.10
CA THR A 1108 49.14 -20.69 9.83
C THR A 1108 49.03 -20.45 11.35
N GLY A 1109 48.98 -21.53 12.15
CA GLY A 1109 48.96 -21.46 13.62
C GLY A 1109 47.58 -21.33 14.30
N ARG A 1110 46.47 -21.59 13.59
CA ARG A 1110 45.11 -21.53 14.17
C ARG A 1110 44.32 -22.83 13.97
N LEU A 1111 43.39 -23.11 14.89
CA LEU A 1111 42.44 -24.23 14.81
C LEU A 1111 41.20 -23.84 13.98
N ILE A 1112 40.76 -24.72 13.09
CA ILE A 1112 39.59 -24.50 12.23
C ILE A 1112 38.50 -25.51 12.56
N LEU A 1113 37.33 -25.03 13.00
CA LEU A 1113 36.12 -25.81 13.23
C LEU A 1113 35.22 -25.75 11.99
N ASN A 1114 35.02 -26.88 11.34
CA ASN A 1114 34.02 -27.05 10.29
C ASN A 1114 32.74 -27.63 10.89
N THR A 1115 31.58 -27.01 10.65
CA THR A 1115 30.27 -27.51 11.13
C THR A 1115 29.24 -27.57 10.01
N ASP A 1116 28.34 -28.55 10.07
CA ASP A 1116 27.19 -28.70 9.16
C ASP A 1116 25.99 -29.32 9.90
N GLY A 1117 24.78 -28.93 9.48
CA GLY A 1117 23.53 -29.51 9.95
C GLY A 1117 22.61 -29.92 8.81
N CYS A 1118 22.18 -31.18 8.81
CA CYS A 1118 21.27 -31.70 7.80
C CYS A 1118 19.87 -31.99 8.36
N SER A 1119 18.88 -32.05 7.45
CA SER A 1119 17.50 -32.45 7.75
C SER A 1119 16.89 -33.24 6.59
N LYS A 1120 16.41 -34.46 6.85
CA LYS A 1120 15.76 -35.35 5.86
C LYS A 1120 14.28 -34.99 5.71
N GLY A 1121 14.03 -33.90 4.98
CA GLY A 1121 12.75 -33.17 4.95
C GLY A 1121 12.90 -31.81 5.65
N ASN A 1122 11.99 -30.85 5.44
CA ASN A 1122 12.08 -29.54 6.09
C ASN A 1122 10.70 -29.03 6.53
N PRO A 1123 10.23 -29.38 7.75
CA PRO A 1123 10.95 -30.11 8.80
C PRO A 1123 11.09 -31.62 8.50
N GLY A 1124 12.12 -32.25 9.06
CA GLY A 1124 12.44 -33.67 8.91
C GLY A 1124 13.43 -34.17 9.95
N VAL A 1125 13.84 -35.44 9.91
CA VAL A 1125 14.85 -35.98 10.83
C VAL A 1125 16.20 -35.30 10.58
N GLY A 1126 16.76 -34.65 11.58
CA GLY A 1126 17.98 -33.87 11.46
C GLY A 1126 19.16 -34.42 12.24
N GLY A 1127 20.34 -34.06 11.77
CA GLY A 1127 21.63 -34.43 12.36
C GLY A 1127 22.62 -33.28 12.25
N GLY A 1128 23.53 -33.19 13.20
CA GLY A 1128 24.59 -32.19 13.24
C GLY A 1128 25.95 -32.87 13.20
N GLY A 1129 26.93 -32.23 12.58
CA GLY A 1129 28.29 -32.74 12.49
C GLY A 1129 29.31 -31.63 12.53
N GLY A 1130 30.50 -31.95 13.01
CA GLY A 1130 31.62 -31.02 12.92
C GLY A 1130 32.96 -31.64 13.25
N VAL A 1131 34.02 -30.99 12.78
CA VAL A 1131 35.40 -31.41 12.95
C VAL A 1131 36.28 -30.19 13.20
N LEU A 1132 37.10 -30.26 14.25
CA LEU A 1132 38.15 -29.31 14.56
C LEU A 1132 39.47 -29.82 13.97
N ARG A 1133 40.19 -28.97 13.26
CA ARG A 1133 41.45 -29.30 12.59
C ARG A 1133 42.56 -28.34 12.98
N ASP A 1134 43.79 -28.85 12.99
CA ASP A 1134 44.99 -28.05 13.18
C ASP A 1134 45.45 -27.35 11.87
N SER A 1135 46.57 -26.63 11.95
CA SER A 1135 47.18 -25.91 10.83
C SER A 1135 47.75 -26.82 9.74
N PHE A 1136 47.74 -28.13 9.92
CA PHE A 1136 48.11 -29.14 8.92
C PHE A 1136 46.89 -29.90 8.38
N GLY A 1137 45.68 -29.49 8.75
CA GLY A 1137 44.43 -30.15 8.35
C GLY A 1137 44.22 -31.51 9.03
N VAL A 1138 44.97 -31.80 10.10
CA VAL A 1138 44.79 -33.02 10.90
C VAL A 1138 43.60 -32.81 11.84
N PRO A 1139 42.63 -33.74 11.87
CA PRO A 1139 41.50 -33.65 12.78
C PRO A 1139 41.97 -33.87 14.22
N VAL A 1140 41.68 -32.89 15.07
CA VAL A 1140 41.97 -32.92 16.51
C VAL A 1140 40.82 -33.55 17.28
N ILE A 1141 39.58 -33.15 16.94
CA ILE A 1141 38.36 -33.69 17.53
C ILE A 1141 37.22 -33.56 16.52
N ALA A 1142 36.26 -34.48 16.55
CA ALA A 1142 35.04 -34.36 15.75
C ALA A 1142 33.82 -34.81 16.54
N PHE A 1143 32.63 -34.50 16.04
CA PHE A 1143 31.38 -34.99 16.61
C PHE A 1143 30.34 -35.29 15.53
N SER A 1144 29.39 -36.15 15.87
CA SER A 1144 28.11 -36.29 15.20
C SER A 1144 26.98 -36.23 16.24
N ALA A 1145 25.84 -35.66 15.89
CA ALA A 1145 24.74 -35.43 16.80
C ALA A 1145 23.40 -35.75 16.16
N TYR A 1146 22.52 -36.44 16.88
CA TYR A 1146 21.14 -36.66 16.49
C TYR A 1146 20.28 -35.50 17.02
N LEU A 1147 19.57 -34.81 16.12
CA LEU A 1147 18.84 -33.57 16.43
C LEU A 1147 17.31 -33.73 16.40
N GLY A 1148 16.80 -34.96 16.31
CA GLY A 1148 15.35 -35.22 16.24
C GLY A 1148 14.71 -34.63 14.98
N GLN A 1149 13.41 -34.31 15.03
CA GLN A 1149 12.76 -33.60 13.92
C GLN A 1149 13.02 -32.09 14.00
N THR A 1150 13.65 -31.54 12.97
CA THR A 1150 14.06 -30.12 12.94
C THR A 1150 14.03 -29.57 11.51
N THR A 1151 14.39 -28.29 11.35
CA THR A 1151 14.56 -27.64 10.05
C THR A 1151 16.04 -27.54 9.71
N SER A 1152 16.38 -27.37 8.42
CA SER A 1152 17.78 -27.25 7.99
C SER A 1152 18.52 -26.14 8.76
N LEU A 1153 17.95 -24.92 8.83
CA LEU A 1153 18.60 -23.80 9.52
C LEU A 1153 18.80 -24.06 11.03
N ARG A 1154 17.84 -24.72 11.68
CA ARG A 1154 17.95 -25.05 13.10
C ARG A 1154 18.97 -26.17 13.34
N ALA A 1155 19.04 -27.16 12.45
CA ALA A 1155 20.08 -28.19 12.48
C ALA A 1155 21.49 -27.57 12.38
N GLU A 1156 21.68 -26.66 11.42
CA GLU A 1156 22.93 -25.92 11.22
C GLU A 1156 23.33 -25.12 12.47
N THR A 1157 22.36 -24.42 13.07
CA THR A 1157 22.58 -23.61 14.27
C THR A 1157 22.99 -24.50 15.45
N TRP A 1158 22.32 -25.63 15.65
CA TRP A 1158 22.65 -26.56 16.72
C TRP A 1158 24.00 -27.26 16.50
N ALA A 1159 24.33 -27.64 15.27
CA ALA A 1159 25.64 -28.21 14.94
C ALA A 1159 26.76 -27.22 15.30
N LEU A 1160 26.62 -25.96 14.94
CA LEU A 1160 27.56 -24.91 15.31
C LEU A 1160 27.68 -24.74 16.83
N LEU A 1161 26.55 -24.66 17.53
CA LEU A 1161 26.54 -24.52 18.99
C LEU A 1161 27.24 -25.70 19.69
N ILE A 1162 26.93 -26.94 19.29
CA ILE A 1162 27.55 -28.16 19.83
C ILE A 1162 29.06 -28.16 19.54
N GLY A 1163 29.47 -27.77 18.33
CA GLY A 1163 30.88 -27.69 17.96
C GLY A 1163 31.64 -26.71 18.84
N LEU A 1164 31.11 -25.50 19.03
CA LEU A 1164 31.73 -24.47 19.88
C LEU A 1164 31.77 -24.89 21.36
N GLN A 1165 30.70 -25.47 21.89
CA GLN A 1165 30.66 -26.00 23.25
C GLN A 1165 31.67 -27.12 23.46
N THR A 1166 31.76 -28.04 22.49
CA THR A 1166 32.75 -29.13 22.52
C THR A 1166 34.17 -28.58 22.55
N CYS A 1167 34.45 -27.55 21.74
CA CYS A 1167 35.78 -26.95 21.72
C CYS A 1167 36.13 -26.25 23.04
N LYS A 1168 35.20 -25.44 23.58
CA LYS A 1168 35.38 -24.74 24.85
C LYS A 1168 35.56 -25.70 26.03
N ASN A 1169 34.76 -26.77 26.08
CA ASN A 1169 34.85 -27.79 27.14
C ASN A 1169 36.17 -28.57 27.11
N ARG A 1170 36.85 -28.62 25.94
CA ARG A 1170 38.14 -29.28 25.76
C ARG A 1170 39.33 -28.32 25.87
N GLY A 1171 39.09 -27.05 26.21
CA GLY A 1171 40.15 -26.04 26.41
C GLY A 1171 40.78 -25.53 25.12
N PHE A 1172 40.11 -25.67 23.96
CA PHE A 1172 40.61 -25.11 22.71
C PHE A 1172 40.24 -23.63 22.61
N GLU A 1173 41.26 -22.78 22.42
CA GLU A 1173 41.12 -21.32 22.27
C GLU A 1173 41.50 -20.88 20.84
N ASN A 1174 41.14 -19.64 20.47
CA ASN A 1174 41.49 -19.03 19.17
C ASN A 1174 41.02 -19.81 17.92
N ILE A 1175 39.73 -20.18 17.90
CA ILE A 1175 39.13 -21.03 16.86
C ILE A 1175 38.50 -20.17 15.75
N ARG A 1176 38.81 -20.50 14.50
CA ARG A 1176 38.08 -20.03 13.31
C ARG A 1176 37.01 -21.03 12.94
N VAL A 1177 35.82 -20.55 12.56
CA VAL A 1177 34.70 -21.42 12.21
C VAL A 1177 34.36 -21.30 10.72
N GLN A 1178 34.04 -22.43 10.11
CA GLN A 1178 33.56 -22.54 8.75
C GLN A 1178 32.25 -23.32 8.69
N SER A 1179 31.26 -22.76 8.00
CA SER A 1179 29.97 -23.40 7.70
C SER A 1179 29.59 -23.12 6.26
N ASP A 1180 28.91 -24.06 5.61
CA ASP A 1180 28.35 -23.90 4.27
C ASP A 1180 26.94 -23.29 4.25
N SER A 1181 26.38 -23.02 5.43
CA SER A 1181 25.13 -22.27 5.57
C SER A 1181 25.40 -20.76 5.51
N LEU A 1182 25.39 -20.20 4.30
CA LEU A 1182 25.52 -18.75 4.10
C LEU A 1182 24.50 -17.96 4.93
N LEU A 1183 23.28 -18.48 5.05
CA LEU A 1183 22.21 -17.87 5.83
C LEU A 1183 22.59 -17.78 7.32
N LEU A 1184 23.14 -18.84 7.91
CA LEU A 1184 23.58 -18.84 9.31
C LEU A 1184 24.76 -17.87 9.52
N VAL A 1185 25.72 -17.85 8.59
CA VAL A 1185 26.86 -16.92 8.62
C VAL A 1185 26.38 -15.47 8.59
N GLU A 1186 25.47 -15.13 7.67
CA GLU A 1186 24.91 -13.78 7.55
C GLU A 1186 24.05 -13.38 8.77
N ILE A 1187 23.40 -14.34 9.44
CA ILE A 1187 22.68 -14.12 10.70
C ILE A 1187 23.67 -13.79 11.85
N ILE A 1188 24.74 -14.57 12.00
CA ILE A 1188 25.73 -14.38 13.09
C ILE A 1188 26.53 -13.10 12.89
N GLN A 1189 26.88 -12.77 11.65
CA GLN A 1189 27.51 -11.49 11.28
C GLN A 1189 26.52 -10.30 11.29
N GLN A 1190 25.28 -10.51 11.75
CA GLN A 1190 24.24 -9.48 11.90
C GLN A 1190 23.87 -8.75 10.59
N ARG A 1191 24.13 -9.36 9.44
CA ARG A 1191 23.73 -8.85 8.11
C ARG A 1191 22.27 -9.15 7.78
N ILE A 1192 21.75 -10.27 8.30
CA ILE A 1192 20.36 -10.69 8.17
C ILE A 1192 19.69 -10.79 9.55
N GLN A 1193 18.40 -10.46 9.61
CA GLN A 1193 17.61 -10.57 10.84
C GLN A 1193 17.47 -12.04 11.29
N CYS A 1194 17.89 -12.34 12.52
CA CYS A 1194 17.77 -13.66 13.14
C CYS A 1194 16.30 -14.08 13.38
N PRO A 1195 15.87 -15.27 12.91
CA PRO A 1195 14.59 -15.89 13.28
C PRO A 1195 14.43 -16.05 14.79
N TRP A 1196 13.21 -15.89 15.30
CA TRP A 1196 12.99 -15.98 16.76
C TRP A 1196 13.19 -17.41 17.29
N GLU A 1197 12.95 -18.43 16.47
CA GLU A 1197 13.02 -19.85 16.82
C GLU A 1197 14.45 -20.33 17.15
N ILE A 1198 15.48 -19.63 16.67
CA ILE A 1198 16.90 -19.95 16.90
C ILE A 1198 17.64 -18.84 17.65
N ARG A 1199 16.95 -17.77 18.04
CA ARG A 1199 17.57 -16.56 18.62
C ARG A 1199 18.34 -16.88 19.90
N ARG A 1200 17.83 -17.82 20.70
CA ARG A 1200 18.47 -18.26 21.94
C ARG A 1200 19.81 -18.93 21.66
N GLU A 1201 19.84 -19.85 20.71
CA GLU A 1201 21.04 -20.58 20.30
C GLU A 1201 22.07 -19.63 19.67
N ILE A 1202 21.62 -18.69 18.84
CA ILE A 1202 22.50 -17.65 18.27
C ILE A 1202 23.13 -16.79 19.38
N ARG A 1203 22.40 -16.41 20.43
CA ARG A 1203 23.00 -15.68 21.57
C ARG A 1203 24.06 -16.52 22.30
N GLN A 1204 23.84 -17.81 22.47
CA GLN A 1204 24.86 -18.70 23.06
C GLN A 1204 26.09 -18.82 22.16
N ILE A 1205 25.87 -18.96 20.85
CA ILE A 1205 26.95 -18.96 19.86
C ILE A 1205 27.76 -17.67 19.95
N LEU A 1206 27.12 -16.50 20.00
CA LEU A 1206 27.80 -15.21 20.11
C LEU A 1206 28.55 -15.02 21.45
N LYS A 1207 28.13 -15.69 22.53
CA LYS A 1207 28.88 -15.72 23.81
C LYS A 1207 30.10 -16.65 23.74
N LEU A 1208 30.08 -17.66 22.88
CA LEU A 1208 31.17 -18.62 22.68
C LEU A 1208 32.15 -18.18 21.59
N LEU A 1209 31.64 -17.43 20.60
CA LEU A 1209 32.37 -16.90 19.46
C LEU A 1209 32.72 -15.45 19.76
N GLU A 1210 33.90 -15.20 20.34
CA GLU A 1210 34.34 -13.88 20.83
C GLU A 1210 34.24 -12.77 19.75
N ASP A 1211 34.50 -13.11 18.48
CA ASP A 1211 34.34 -12.23 17.32
C ASP A 1211 33.47 -12.91 16.23
N PRO A 1212 32.31 -12.34 15.83
CA PRO A 1212 31.51 -12.83 14.71
C PRO A 1212 32.26 -12.96 13.37
N ALA A 1213 33.34 -12.19 13.17
CA ALA A 1213 34.17 -12.29 11.97
C ALA A 1213 34.97 -13.61 11.91
N HIS A 1214 35.09 -14.33 13.03
CA HIS A 1214 35.73 -15.65 13.05
C HIS A 1214 34.90 -16.74 12.38
N LEU A 1215 33.60 -16.51 12.15
CA LEU A 1215 32.76 -17.40 11.35
C LEU A 1215 32.77 -16.95 9.88
N SER A 1216 33.14 -17.87 9.00
CA SER A 1216 33.19 -17.63 7.55
C SER A 1216 32.41 -18.68 6.77
N HIS A 1217 31.88 -18.27 5.62
CA HIS A 1217 31.22 -19.19 4.71
C HIS A 1217 32.24 -19.98 3.88
N CYS A 1218 32.13 -21.31 3.89
CA CYS A 1218 32.80 -22.19 2.93
C CYS A 1218 31.76 -22.77 1.97
N TYR A 1219 32.19 -23.29 0.82
CA TYR A 1219 31.27 -24.01 -0.05
C TYR A 1219 31.02 -25.41 0.51
N ARG A 1220 29.84 -25.98 0.29
CA ARG A 1220 29.50 -27.35 0.70
C ARG A 1220 30.51 -28.39 0.22
N GLU A 1221 31.02 -28.22 -1.00
CA GLU A 1221 32.06 -29.08 -1.57
C GLU A 1221 33.40 -29.01 -0.82
N ALA A 1222 33.63 -27.97 -0.01
CA ALA A 1222 34.76 -27.84 0.91
C ALA A 1222 34.39 -28.14 2.38
N ASN A 1223 33.14 -28.54 2.67
CA ASN A 1223 32.65 -28.87 4.02
C ASN A 1223 32.24 -30.35 4.14
N THR A 1224 32.73 -31.21 3.25
CA THR A 1224 32.27 -32.60 3.07
C THR A 1224 32.40 -33.47 4.32
N VAL A 1225 33.38 -33.19 5.17
CA VAL A 1225 33.60 -33.97 6.40
C VAL A 1225 32.54 -33.65 7.45
N ALA A 1226 32.18 -32.37 7.62
CA ALA A 1226 31.09 -31.99 8.50
C ALA A 1226 29.74 -32.51 7.96
N ASP A 1227 29.51 -32.46 6.65
CA ASP A 1227 28.32 -33.02 5.98
C ASP A 1227 28.21 -34.54 6.15
N ALA A 1228 29.31 -35.28 6.01
CA ALA A 1228 29.32 -36.72 6.28
C ALA A 1228 28.96 -37.01 7.75
N LEU A 1229 29.52 -36.25 8.69
CA LEU A 1229 29.25 -36.41 10.12
C LEU A 1229 27.81 -36.02 10.50
N SER A 1230 27.24 -35.00 9.86
CA SER A 1230 25.85 -34.59 10.09
C SER A 1230 24.87 -35.67 9.64
N ASN A 1231 25.14 -36.31 8.50
CA ASN A 1231 24.38 -37.48 8.02
C ASN A 1231 24.53 -38.69 8.95
N VAL A 1232 25.72 -38.95 9.50
CA VAL A 1232 25.92 -40.00 10.53
C VAL A 1232 25.12 -39.71 11.80
N GLY A 1233 24.95 -38.44 12.16
CA GLY A 1233 24.08 -38.01 13.26
C GLY A 1233 22.63 -38.47 13.06
N THR A 1234 22.11 -38.43 11.83
CA THR A 1234 20.73 -38.89 11.54
C THR A 1234 20.54 -40.40 11.71
N SER A 1235 21.61 -41.19 11.67
CA SER A 1235 21.53 -42.67 11.70
C SER A 1235 21.68 -43.28 13.10
N HIS A 1236 21.82 -42.48 14.17
CA HIS A 1236 22.00 -42.96 15.55
C HIS A 1236 21.03 -42.29 16.54
N PRO A 1237 19.73 -42.63 16.52
CA PRO A 1237 18.69 -41.95 17.32
C PRO A 1237 18.83 -42.15 18.84
N HIS A 1238 19.61 -43.14 19.29
CA HIS A 1238 19.77 -43.49 20.71
C HIS A 1238 20.90 -42.73 21.42
N GLN A 1239 21.73 -41.96 20.70
CA GLN A 1239 22.85 -41.20 21.27
C GLN A 1239 22.80 -39.74 20.77
N GLN A 1240 22.52 -38.79 21.66
CA GLN A 1240 22.31 -37.38 21.29
C GLN A 1240 23.55 -36.72 20.66
N VAL A 1241 24.73 -36.95 21.23
CA VAL A 1241 26.02 -36.46 20.70
C VAL A 1241 27.08 -37.55 20.88
N LYS A 1242 27.83 -37.84 19.81
CA LYS A 1242 28.96 -38.76 19.79
C LYS A 1242 30.23 -38.01 19.41
N ILE A 1243 31.21 -38.01 20.32
CA ILE A 1243 32.51 -37.37 20.14
C ILE A 1243 33.52 -38.41 19.62
N TYR A 1244 34.40 -37.98 18.73
CA TYR A 1244 35.50 -38.76 18.18
C TYR A 1244 36.82 -38.07 18.53
N ASP A 1245 37.57 -38.69 19.45
CA ASP A 1245 38.83 -38.14 19.98
C ASP A 1245 40.07 -38.52 19.15
N SER A 1246 39.93 -39.43 18.20
CA SER A 1246 41.03 -39.85 17.34
C SER A 1246 40.56 -40.13 15.91
N PHE A 1247 41.49 -40.03 14.96
CA PHE A 1247 41.21 -40.25 13.54
C PHE A 1247 40.65 -41.66 13.26
N THR A 1248 41.09 -42.69 13.99
CA THR A 1248 40.66 -44.08 13.79
C THR A 1248 39.21 -44.33 14.20
N MET A 1249 38.69 -43.54 15.15
CA MET A 1249 37.30 -43.63 15.62
C MET A 1249 36.29 -43.01 14.63
N LEU A 1250 36.76 -42.22 13.67
CA LEU A 1250 35.88 -41.56 12.71
C LEU A 1250 35.20 -42.55 11.75
N PRO A 1251 33.93 -42.31 11.38
CA PRO A 1251 33.22 -43.09 10.37
C PRO A 1251 34.01 -43.17 9.06
N ARG A 1252 33.92 -44.31 8.35
CA ARG A 1252 34.67 -44.55 7.10
C ARG A 1252 34.51 -43.41 6.07
N VAL A 1253 33.30 -42.87 5.94
CA VAL A 1253 32.98 -41.78 5.00
C VAL A 1253 33.69 -40.48 5.40
N ALA A 1254 33.70 -40.13 6.69
CA ALA A 1254 34.40 -38.96 7.21
C ALA A 1254 35.94 -39.09 7.08
N ARG A 1255 36.50 -40.28 7.36
CA ARG A 1255 37.93 -40.56 7.16
C ARG A 1255 38.35 -40.39 5.69
N GLY A 1256 37.53 -40.90 4.77
CA GLY A 1256 37.75 -40.74 3.33
C GLY A 1256 37.76 -39.27 2.91
N ALA A 1257 36.78 -38.49 3.36
CA ALA A 1257 36.70 -37.07 3.04
C ALA A 1257 37.87 -36.25 3.65
N ILE A 1258 38.33 -36.56 4.86
CA ILE A 1258 39.55 -35.95 5.43
C ILE A 1258 40.79 -36.29 4.60
N PHE A 1259 40.90 -37.51 4.09
CA PHE A 1259 42.03 -37.91 3.25
C PHE A 1259 42.02 -37.16 1.91
N LEU A 1260 40.85 -36.96 1.30
CA LEU A 1260 40.69 -36.16 0.09
C LEU A 1260 41.05 -34.68 0.32
N ASP A 1261 40.64 -34.11 1.46
CA ASP A 1261 41.02 -32.74 1.87
C ASP A 1261 42.54 -32.62 2.03
N LYS A 1262 43.21 -33.61 2.66
CA LYS A 1262 44.68 -33.64 2.82
C LYS A 1262 45.43 -33.76 1.50
N LEU A 1263 44.89 -34.51 0.54
CA LEU A 1263 45.45 -34.59 -0.82
C LEU A 1263 45.21 -33.31 -1.64
N GLY A 1264 44.45 -32.35 -1.12
CA GLY A 1264 44.15 -31.08 -1.80
C GLY A 1264 43.30 -31.25 -3.05
N LEU A 1265 42.57 -32.38 -3.17
CA LEU A 1265 41.78 -32.70 -4.36
C LEU A 1265 40.59 -31.74 -4.49
N PRO A 1266 40.52 -30.94 -5.57
CA PRO A 1266 39.44 -29.98 -5.73
C PRO A 1266 38.17 -30.64 -6.27
N SER A 1267 37.03 -30.20 -5.74
CA SER A 1267 35.71 -30.40 -6.32
C SER A 1267 35.38 -29.31 -7.34
N VAL A 1268 34.47 -29.59 -8.27
CA VAL A 1268 34.09 -28.64 -9.33
C VAL A 1268 32.73 -28.03 -9.03
N ARG A 1269 32.67 -26.70 -8.86
CA ARG A 1269 31.42 -25.95 -8.70
C ARG A 1269 31.08 -25.15 -9.94
N LYS A 1270 29.83 -25.28 -10.40
CA LYS A 1270 29.28 -24.52 -11.53
C LYS A 1270 28.86 -23.12 -11.07
N ILE A 1271 29.49 -22.06 -11.61
CA ILE A 1271 29.15 -20.66 -11.32
C ILE A 1271 28.52 -19.99 -12.54
N ARG A 1272 27.40 -19.30 -12.33
CA ARG A 1272 26.76 -18.44 -13.33
C ARG A 1272 27.46 -17.08 -13.26
N ARG A 1273 28.19 -16.66 -14.31
CA ARG A 1273 28.59 -15.24 -14.44
C ARG A 1273 27.30 -14.44 -14.61
N LEU A 1274 27.05 -13.50 -13.71
CA LEU A 1274 25.94 -12.54 -13.78
C LEU A 1274 26.11 -11.60 -14.98
#